data_AF-P9WEH1-F1
#
_entry.id   AF-P9WEH1-F1
#
_cell.length_a   1.000
_cell.length_b   1.000
_cell.length_c   1.000
_cell.angle_alpha   90.00
_cell.angle_beta   90.00
_cell.angle_gamma   90.00
#
_symmetry.space_group_name_H-M   'P 1'
#
loop_
_entity.id
_entity.type
_entity.pdbx_description
1 polymer ?
#
loop_
_entity_poly.entity_id
_entity_poly.type
_entity_poly.pdbx_seq_one_letter_code
_entity_poly.pdbx_strand_id
1 'polypeptide(L)'
;MDMAPDELDELRGSAQRALEQAIDFSFSCQQDDGHWVAPVSADATFTAQYVMFKHAIPALNLDISGAEAAALRHWLLGDQNAAEGSWGLAPGLPGNLSTTVEAYLALRLLGVPSSNPALQQARRFVLAHGGISRVRFFTRFFLATFGLFPWSAIPQMPAELILMPKWAPLNIYVLSSWARSTLIPILVVRHHEPLYPLPNAQSDPNSGFLDELWLDPTNKEVPFAPPLWDMFHGRDRDVVKLAFTLGDKALAQIGGLKKGPQRRLALRRCIEWLLEHQEETGDWAGFFPPMHGSVWALLLEGFSLEHDVVKRGLEALERLAVNDESGKWLQSTVSPCWDTALMVKALCDAGLGLGGAEAAKGNRHARVTTAVDWVRSLQLLGPQGDWRVYSRNQRPGGWSFEYNNTWYPDVDDTAVVVMMLVTHDPAAVESNAVEMGIEWILGMQNHDGGWGAFDTNNDALWLHKIPFSDMDSLVDPSTSDVTGRMLECFGMLLTHRKGGLRLRPELSQRLHESAQKALAFLFREQTASGAWWGRWGCNYNYGTTNVLRGLPAFCGDKEVARAALRAVLWLEKCQNKDGGWGETLLSYGHPDLAGKGPSTAAHTAWALDALLRFRPASDPALQKGVQWLVSNQVPKTEEKRHWASWPSDLYVGTGFPNVLYLGYPFYHHHFAISALARFLDRTDEPDQDRDLPLLMTRHVVTTLTRHDILLMVLGSRGDIDVFLSIAGKLAKNRHRVRVATHPAHQQLVEAHGFEFYDVGGGPDEFAQVLGREPNLLWSVIRGDLGRLRQSLCRTFARFWEAGYGSNNTRNARNADPKANGIADSRPFVADLIVSTPATTVHVHAAETLRAPLVLIAAQPTLPTREFPHVFTMNKPRYSPGSWWNYATFFFLELLNWLAMGSFVNKLRVHTYKMKPLCWVWATQDFLTAKIPLVCLWSSNVVPRPPEWHDEVMVAGSTTLAQVDQFTPPLSLLEFLNADMEKPTVVVSFGSMFIADPPALISAIASAAAQVRAKVVICRSWRWKLESSLASLPSHTYVADAIPHSWLLPRVDGFVHHGGAGHTAAGLRAGVPMLITPFFLDQHFWAAKVHNLGLGPEPLEIMMRAGTVAGIQTHQGKMQFAQSMQDLLSGQYSRRCAEMSERVRAETDGANVAADVIERELGSALARSGHCAVVPALPAQWQHAESGLALCGVAAASLVTSGMLDWDDLDAITRIDWIARRQKDPKSRLHAICFVADWLGHAFGMLLAVAGWLLQLVGDVRSVGRVKPHHNTDPIRLAMMERSMFDLNFAKQGLAEAELKGGAFEELLARRWRAAVAAAFERRMERTGNMLLGEGCQG
;
A
#
# COMPACT_ATOMS: atom_id res chain seq x y z
N MET A 1 12.67 -32.14 7.79
CA MET A 1 12.88 -33.34 6.96
C MET A 1 13.91 -32.89 5.97
N ASP A 2 15.17 -33.05 6.33
CA ASP A 2 16.28 -32.77 5.44
C ASP A 2 16.40 -33.99 4.52
N MET A 3 16.42 -33.76 3.21
CA MET A 3 16.60 -34.82 2.21
C MET A 3 17.90 -35.58 2.47
N ALA A 4 17.96 -36.85 2.10
CA ALA A 4 19.18 -37.64 2.25
C ALA A 4 20.29 -37.02 1.36
N PRO A 5 21.58 -37.08 1.76
CA PRO A 5 22.69 -36.53 0.97
C PRO A 5 22.67 -36.94 -0.50
N ASP A 6 22.22 -38.17 -0.79
CA ASP A 6 22.10 -38.72 -2.16
C ASP A 6 21.15 -37.92 -3.07
N GLU A 7 20.06 -37.34 -2.53
CA GLU A 7 19.08 -36.58 -3.33
C GLU A 7 19.62 -35.19 -3.74
N LEU A 8 20.45 -34.56 -2.91
CA LEU A 8 21.09 -33.27 -3.24
C LEU A 8 22.11 -33.45 -4.37
N ASP A 9 22.88 -34.54 -4.35
CA ASP A 9 23.85 -34.85 -5.41
C ASP A 9 23.15 -35.17 -6.75
N GLU A 10 22.01 -35.85 -6.73
CA GLU A 10 21.19 -36.06 -7.93
C GLU A 10 20.63 -34.75 -8.49
N LEU A 11 20.15 -33.86 -7.62
CA LEU A 11 19.68 -32.53 -8.01
C LEU A 11 20.81 -31.69 -8.63
N ARG A 12 22.01 -31.70 -8.02
CA ARG A 12 23.20 -31.04 -8.57
C ARG A 12 23.57 -31.59 -9.94
N GLY A 13 23.56 -32.91 -10.12
CA GLY A 13 23.81 -33.54 -11.41
C GLY A 13 22.78 -33.12 -12.48
N SER A 14 21.51 -32.98 -12.10
CA SER A 14 20.45 -32.53 -13.00
C SER A 14 20.54 -31.03 -13.33
N ALA A 15 20.87 -30.20 -12.33
CA ALA A 15 21.11 -28.78 -12.49
C ALA A 15 22.32 -28.50 -13.40
N GLN A 16 23.41 -29.27 -13.27
CA GLN A 16 24.58 -29.18 -14.15
C GLN A 16 24.23 -29.45 -15.61
N ARG A 17 23.47 -30.52 -15.88
CA ARG A 17 22.98 -30.83 -17.25
C ARG A 17 22.09 -29.73 -17.80
N ALA A 18 21.17 -29.20 -16.99
CA ALA A 18 20.28 -28.12 -17.39
C ALA A 18 21.06 -26.83 -17.72
N LEU A 19 22.06 -26.48 -16.91
CA LEU A 19 22.95 -25.35 -17.13
C LEU A 19 23.74 -25.50 -18.44
N GLU A 20 24.36 -26.66 -18.70
CA GLU A 20 25.13 -26.89 -19.92
C GLU A 20 24.27 -26.76 -21.19
N GLN A 21 23.05 -27.30 -21.17
CA GLN A 21 22.12 -27.18 -22.28
C GLN A 21 21.66 -25.73 -22.50
N ALA A 22 21.41 -24.97 -21.42
CA ALA A 22 21.04 -23.56 -21.51
C ALA A 22 22.20 -22.69 -22.06
N ILE A 23 23.45 -23.00 -21.70
CA ILE A 23 24.64 -22.36 -22.28
C ILE A 23 24.72 -22.61 -23.78
N ASP A 24 24.52 -23.86 -24.23
CA ASP A 24 24.51 -24.20 -25.65
C ASP A 24 23.43 -23.42 -26.42
N PHE A 25 22.22 -23.32 -25.85
CA PHE A 25 21.14 -22.54 -26.45
C PHE A 25 21.51 -21.06 -26.58
N SER A 26 22.15 -20.48 -25.56
CA SER A 26 22.60 -19.08 -25.59
C SER A 26 23.47 -18.81 -26.81
N PHE A 27 24.45 -19.67 -27.09
CA PHE A 27 25.32 -19.54 -28.25
C PHE A 27 24.62 -19.83 -29.59
N SER A 28 23.48 -20.52 -29.59
CA SER A 28 22.67 -20.68 -30.81
C SER A 28 21.89 -19.42 -31.20
N CYS A 29 21.69 -18.49 -30.25
CA CYS A 29 20.96 -17.24 -30.45
C CYS A 29 21.86 -15.99 -30.58
N GLN A 30 23.19 -16.16 -30.52
CA GLN A 30 24.13 -15.04 -30.65
C GLN A 30 24.19 -14.56 -32.11
N GLN A 31 24.20 -13.25 -32.31
CA GLN A 31 24.36 -12.61 -33.62
C GLN A 31 25.82 -12.69 -34.10
N ASP A 32 26.04 -12.40 -35.39
CA ASP A 32 27.35 -12.54 -36.07
C ASP A 32 28.44 -11.63 -35.50
N ASP A 33 28.08 -10.43 -35.03
CA ASP A 33 28.96 -9.46 -34.36
C ASP A 33 29.10 -9.72 -32.85
N GLY A 34 28.48 -10.79 -32.35
CA GLY A 34 28.66 -11.31 -30.99
C GLY A 34 27.63 -10.87 -29.96
N HIS A 35 26.70 -9.97 -30.27
CA HIS A 35 25.68 -9.55 -29.31
C HIS A 35 24.49 -10.52 -29.25
N TRP A 36 23.66 -10.36 -28.23
CA TRP A 36 22.35 -11.02 -28.11
C TRP A 36 21.25 -9.98 -28.13
N VAL A 37 20.17 -10.31 -28.83
CA VAL A 37 18.94 -9.51 -28.84
C VAL A 37 17.77 -10.45 -29.09
N ALA A 38 16.70 -10.28 -28.33
CA ALA A 38 15.41 -10.90 -28.62
C ALA A 38 14.35 -9.81 -28.82
N PRO A 39 13.33 -10.05 -29.65
CA PRO A 39 12.25 -9.08 -29.80
C PRO A 39 11.53 -8.80 -28.47
N VAL A 40 11.40 -7.52 -28.11
CA VAL A 40 10.71 -7.08 -26.89
C VAL A 40 9.22 -6.96 -27.18
N SER A 41 8.41 -7.85 -26.61
CA SER A 41 6.96 -7.82 -26.79
C SER A 41 6.29 -6.77 -25.92
N ALA A 42 5.25 -6.13 -26.43
CA ALA A 42 4.40 -5.17 -25.74
C ALA A 42 2.95 -5.32 -26.23
N ASP A 43 2.02 -4.56 -25.65
CA ASP A 43 0.62 -4.61 -26.06
C ASP A 43 0.37 -4.04 -27.47
N ALA A 44 -0.82 -4.31 -28.02
CA ALA A 44 -1.20 -3.94 -29.38
C ALA A 44 -1.17 -2.43 -29.70
N THR A 45 -1.01 -1.56 -28.69
CA THR A 45 -0.88 -0.09 -28.82
C THR A 45 0.08 0.32 -29.94
N PHE A 46 1.33 -0.18 -29.93
CA PHE A 46 2.37 0.30 -30.85
C PHE A 46 2.09 -0.13 -32.30
N THR A 47 1.68 -1.38 -32.50
CA THR A 47 1.26 -1.88 -33.81
C THR A 47 0.03 -1.11 -34.32
N ALA A 48 -0.93 -0.79 -33.45
CA ALA A 48 -2.11 -0.02 -33.83
C ALA A 48 -1.75 1.42 -34.22
N GLN A 49 -0.90 2.09 -33.45
CA GLN A 49 -0.44 3.45 -33.72
C GLN A 49 0.42 3.53 -34.98
N TYR A 50 1.20 2.49 -35.28
CA TYR A 50 1.94 2.37 -36.53
C TYR A 50 1.00 2.35 -37.74
N VAL A 51 -0.09 1.58 -37.68
CA VAL A 51 -1.12 1.56 -38.73
C VAL A 51 -1.74 2.94 -38.89
N MET A 52 -2.08 3.61 -37.78
CA MET A 52 -2.63 4.97 -37.81
C MET A 52 -1.64 5.96 -38.44
N PHE A 53 -0.37 5.92 -38.04
CA PHE A 53 0.68 6.78 -38.56
C PHE A 53 0.88 6.60 -40.07
N LYS A 54 0.96 5.36 -40.56
CA LYS A 54 1.06 5.08 -41.99
C LYS A 54 -0.18 5.54 -42.75
N HIS A 55 -1.38 5.30 -42.22
CA HIS A 55 -2.63 5.75 -42.84
C HIS A 55 -2.73 7.27 -42.95
N ALA A 56 -2.25 8.00 -41.93
CA ALA A 56 -2.26 9.47 -41.91
C ALA A 56 -1.42 10.10 -43.03
N ILE A 57 -0.40 9.41 -43.55
CA ILE A 57 0.53 9.95 -44.54
C ILE A 57 0.27 9.25 -45.88
N PRO A 58 -0.37 9.90 -46.87
CA PRO A 58 -0.82 9.23 -48.11
C PRO A 58 0.26 8.44 -48.85
N ALA A 59 1.52 8.89 -48.83
CA ALA A 59 2.64 8.20 -49.47
C ALA A 59 3.16 6.98 -48.70
N LEU A 60 2.82 6.85 -47.41
CA LEU A 60 3.14 5.70 -46.56
C LEU A 60 1.93 4.79 -46.33
N ASN A 61 0.76 5.18 -46.87
CA ASN A 61 -0.49 4.47 -46.62
C ASN A 61 -0.42 3.04 -47.14
N LEU A 62 -0.92 2.11 -46.34
CA LEU A 62 -0.85 0.69 -46.62
C LEU A 62 -1.87 0.30 -47.70
N ASP A 63 -1.43 -0.46 -48.68
CA ASP A 63 -2.37 -1.19 -49.54
C ASP A 63 -3.10 -2.23 -48.69
N ILE A 64 -4.41 -2.04 -48.50
CA ILE A 64 -5.28 -2.93 -47.72
C ILE A 64 -5.23 -4.38 -48.26
N SER A 65 -5.03 -4.56 -49.57
CA SER A 65 -4.88 -5.87 -50.21
C SER A 65 -3.45 -6.41 -50.20
N GLY A 66 -2.48 -5.59 -49.78
CA GLY A 66 -1.06 -5.92 -49.75
C GLY A 66 -0.67 -6.90 -48.63
N ALA A 67 0.50 -7.52 -48.79
CA ALA A 67 1.04 -8.50 -47.85
C ALA A 67 1.29 -7.91 -46.46
N GLU A 68 1.77 -6.66 -46.38
CA GLU A 68 2.02 -5.99 -45.10
C GLU A 68 0.70 -5.78 -44.31
N ALA A 69 -0.35 -5.28 -44.96
CA ALA A 69 -1.65 -5.11 -44.32
C ALA A 69 -2.24 -6.46 -43.88
N ALA A 70 -2.05 -7.52 -44.66
CA ALA A 70 -2.46 -8.88 -44.27
C ALA A 70 -1.72 -9.38 -43.04
N ALA A 71 -0.40 -9.16 -42.95
CA ALA A 71 0.41 -9.55 -41.81
C ALA A 71 0.03 -8.78 -40.53
N LEU A 72 -0.23 -7.47 -40.62
CA LEU A 72 -0.69 -6.66 -39.49
C LEU A 72 -2.07 -7.10 -38.99
N ARG A 73 -3.01 -7.39 -39.91
CA ARG A 73 -4.33 -7.93 -39.54
C ARG A 73 -4.22 -9.27 -38.85
N HIS A 74 -3.36 -10.15 -39.35
CA HIS A 74 -3.19 -11.49 -38.80
C HIS A 74 -2.74 -11.42 -37.34
N TRP A 75 -1.74 -10.58 -37.06
CA TRP A 75 -1.23 -10.39 -35.70
C TRP A 75 -2.27 -9.76 -34.77
N LEU A 76 -2.85 -8.61 -35.16
CA LEU A 76 -3.83 -7.91 -34.32
C LEU A 76 -5.04 -8.78 -33.97
N LEU A 77 -5.55 -9.58 -34.91
CA LEU A 77 -6.65 -10.51 -34.65
C LEU A 77 -6.21 -11.72 -33.81
N GLY A 78 -4.96 -12.16 -33.95
CA GLY A 78 -4.39 -13.27 -33.17
C GLY A 78 -4.11 -12.90 -31.70
N ASP A 79 -3.77 -11.63 -31.44
CA ASP A 79 -3.49 -11.10 -30.10
C ASP A 79 -4.76 -10.82 -29.26
N GLN A 80 -5.95 -10.85 -29.88
CA GLN A 80 -7.21 -10.55 -29.20
C GLN A 80 -7.55 -11.58 -28.10
N ASN A 81 -7.96 -11.10 -26.92
CA ASN A 81 -8.44 -11.95 -25.83
C ASN A 81 -9.69 -12.74 -26.24
N ALA A 82 -9.58 -14.06 -26.34
CA ALA A 82 -10.66 -14.93 -26.82
C ALA A 82 -11.95 -14.90 -25.96
N ALA A 83 -11.84 -14.62 -24.65
CA ALA A 83 -12.97 -14.70 -23.73
C ALA A 83 -13.91 -13.47 -23.80
N GLU A 84 -13.36 -12.28 -24.01
CA GLU A 84 -14.11 -11.01 -23.97
C GLU A 84 -13.96 -10.15 -25.24
N GLY A 85 -13.08 -10.54 -26.17
CA GLY A 85 -12.82 -9.83 -27.42
C GLY A 85 -12.11 -8.48 -27.23
N SER A 86 -11.41 -8.28 -26.11
CA SER A 86 -10.63 -7.08 -25.83
C SER A 86 -9.15 -7.27 -26.21
N TRP A 87 -8.34 -6.21 -26.11
CA TRP A 87 -6.89 -6.31 -26.04
C TRP A 87 -6.41 -5.83 -24.66
N GLY A 88 -5.62 -6.65 -23.99
CA GLY A 88 -5.03 -6.36 -22.67
C GLY A 88 -3.69 -5.64 -22.76
N LEU A 89 -3.14 -5.23 -21.61
CA LEU A 89 -1.79 -4.64 -21.53
C LEU A 89 -0.66 -5.70 -21.52
N ALA A 90 -1.00 -6.96 -21.26
CA ALA A 90 -0.12 -8.10 -21.31
C ALA A 90 -0.96 -9.39 -21.37
N PRO A 91 -0.39 -10.52 -21.82
CA PRO A 91 -1.07 -11.80 -21.81
C PRO A 91 -1.62 -12.17 -20.42
N GLY A 92 -2.89 -12.61 -20.38
CA GLY A 92 -3.56 -13.01 -19.14
C GLY A 92 -4.09 -11.88 -18.26
N LEU A 93 -3.87 -10.61 -18.62
CA LEU A 93 -4.50 -9.47 -17.94
C LEU A 93 -5.89 -9.16 -18.53
N PRO A 94 -6.80 -8.55 -17.75
CA PRO A 94 -8.06 -8.04 -18.28
C PRO A 94 -7.86 -7.03 -19.42
N GLY A 95 -8.86 -6.92 -20.28
CA GLY A 95 -8.89 -5.97 -21.39
C GLY A 95 -8.66 -4.53 -20.96
N ASN A 96 -7.89 -3.80 -21.75
CA ASN A 96 -7.68 -2.37 -21.60
C ASN A 96 -8.55 -1.61 -22.61
N LEU A 97 -9.36 -0.66 -22.12
CA LEU A 97 -10.27 0.13 -22.96
C LEU A 97 -9.54 0.88 -24.07
N SER A 98 -8.41 1.51 -23.75
CA SER A 98 -7.65 2.34 -24.69
C SER A 98 -6.96 1.49 -25.74
N THR A 99 -6.22 0.46 -25.34
CA THR A 99 -5.58 -0.51 -26.26
C THR A 99 -6.62 -1.16 -27.18
N THR A 100 -7.80 -1.52 -26.65
CA THR A 100 -8.89 -2.12 -27.44
C THR A 100 -9.43 -1.16 -28.49
N VAL A 101 -9.63 0.12 -28.15
CA VAL A 101 -10.10 1.14 -29.12
C VAL A 101 -9.04 1.40 -30.19
N GLU A 102 -7.75 1.45 -29.82
CA GLU A 102 -6.65 1.61 -30.76
C GLU A 102 -6.56 0.43 -31.73
N ALA A 103 -6.57 -0.81 -31.23
CA ALA A 103 -6.57 -2.03 -32.05
C ALA A 103 -7.81 -2.12 -32.96
N TYR A 104 -8.99 -1.75 -32.45
CA TYR A 104 -10.21 -1.69 -33.25
C TYR A 104 -10.08 -0.72 -34.42
N LEU A 105 -9.59 0.50 -34.17
CA LEU A 105 -9.38 1.49 -35.22
C LEU A 105 -8.36 0.99 -36.25
N ALA A 106 -7.22 0.44 -35.81
CA ALA A 106 -6.22 -0.10 -36.71
C ALA A 106 -6.78 -1.20 -37.62
N LEU A 107 -7.55 -2.15 -37.08
CA LEU A 107 -8.22 -3.19 -37.86
C LEU A 107 -9.23 -2.60 -38.87
N ARG A 108 -9.96 -1.56 -38.48
CA ARG A 108 -10.87 -0.83 -39.40
C ARG A 108 -10.14 -0.14 -40.54
N LEU A 109 -8.99 0.49 -40.26
CA LEU A 109 -8.13 1.10 -41.29
C LEU A 109 -7.53 0.04 -42.23
N LEU A 110 -7.21 -1.15 -41.69
CA LEU A 110 -6.76 -2.31 -42.47
C LEU A 110 -7.90 -3.03 -43.22
N GLY A 111 -9.11 -2.46 -43.30
CA GLY A 111 -10.22 -2.98 -44.11
C GLY A 111 -11.04 -4.09 -43.45
N VAL A 112 -10.87 -4.38 -42.15
CA VAL A 112 -11.73 -5.34 -41.44
C VAL A 112 -13.09 -4.68 -41.16
N PRO A 113 -14.22 -5.21 -41.63
CA PRO A 113 -15.53 -4.56 -41.43
C PRO A 113 -16.01 -4.68 -39.98
N SER A 114 -16.82 -3.73 -39.48
CA SER A 114 -17.43 -3.80 -38.13
C SER A 114 -18.35 -5.00 -37.92
N SER A 115 -18.79 -5.65 -39.00
CA SER A 115 -19.53 -6.91 -38.95
C SER A 115 -18.66 -8.12 -38.60
N ASN A 116 -17.33 -7.99 -38.64
CA ASN A 116 -16.42 -9.07 -38.26
C ASN A 116 -16.68 -9.48 -36.78
N PRO A 117 -16.85 -10.79 -36.48
CA PRO A 117 -17.12 -11.26 -35.13
C PRO A 117 -16.14 -10.75 -34.07
N ALA A 118 -14.83 -10.66 -34.40
CA ALA A 118 -13.80 -10.13 -33.51
C ALA A 118 -14.09 -8.67 -33.12
N LEU A 119 -14.41 -7.82 -34.09
CA LEU A 119 -14.75 -6.42 -33.85
C LEU A 119 -16.10 -6.27 -33.13
N GLN A 120 -17.07 -7.17 -33.37
CA GLN A 120 -18.33 -7.14 -32.62
C GLN A 120 -18.13 -7.42 -31.14
N GLN A 121 -17.23 -8.35 -30.78
CA GLN A 121 -16.89 -8.62 -29.38
C GLN A 121 -16.16 -7.43 -28.74
N ALA A 122 -15.15 -6.88 -29.44
CA ALA A 122 -14.44 -5.66 -29.01
C ALA A 122 -15.40 -4.48 -28.77
N ARG A 123 -16.38 -4.29 -29.67
CA ARG A 123 -17.42 -3.27 -29.49
C ARG A 123 -18.23 -3.49 -28.22
N ARG A 124 -18.67 -4.73 -27.94
CA ARG A 124 -19.43 -5.02 -26.70
C ARG A 124 -18.59 -4.70 -25.46
N PHE A 125 -17.31 -5.07 -25.47
CA PHE A 125 -16.38 -4.75 -24.40
C PHE A 125 -16.25 -3.24 -24.20
N VAL A 126 -15.98 -2.48 -25.28
CA VAL A 126 -15.82 -1.01 -25.23
C VAL A 126 -17.06 -0.33 -24.65
N LEU A 127 -18.26 -0.71 -25.13
CA LEU A 127 -19.52 -0.13 -24.63
C LEU A 127 -19.76 -0.48 -23.15
N ALA A 128 -19.44 -1.70 -22.71
CA ALA A 128 -19.55 -2.11 -21.32
C ALA A 128 -18.61 -1.32 -20.38
N HIS A 129 -17.48 -0.82 -20.89
CA HIS A 129 -16.48 -0.05 -20.14
C HIS A 129 -16.64 1.47 -20.26
N GLY A 130 -17.78 1.96 -20.79
CA GLY A 130 -18.10 3.39 -20.87
C GLY A 130 -17.86 4.04 -22.22
N GLY A 131 -17.47 3.26 -23.23
CA GLY A 131 -17.24 3.73 -24.60
C GLY A 131 -15.98 4.59 -24.78
N ILE A 132 -15.79 5.10 -25.99
CA ILE A 132 -14.63 5.93 -26.37
C ILE A 132 -14.43 7.13 -25.44
N SER A 133 -15.50 7.68 -24.84
CA SER A 133 -15.43 8.80 -23.90
C SER A 133 -14.47 8.59 -22.71
N ARG A 134 -14.15 7.34 -22.35
CA ARG A 134 -13.30 6.98 -21.21
C ARG A 134 -11.87 6.55 -21.57
N VAL A 135 -11.46 6.63 -22.84
CA VAL A 135 -10.08 6.32 -23.23
C VAL A 135 -9.08 7.35 -22.68
N ARG A 136 -7.83 6.92 -22.54
CA ARG A 136 -6.70 7.73 -22.06
C ARG A 136 -6.37 8.88 -23.02
N PHE A 137 -5.68 9.89 -22.53
CA PHE A 137 -5.24 11.08 -23.27
C PHE A 137 -4.53 10.72 -24.58
N PHE A 138 -3.57 9.79 -24.53
CA PHE A 138 -2.79 9.41 -25.70
C PHE A 138 -3.69 8.86 -26.82
N THR A 139 -4.66 8.02 -26.47
CA THR A 139 -5.66 7.50 -27.42
C THR A 139 -6.55 8.63 -27.95
N ARG A 140 -7.02 9.55 -27.10
CA ARG A 140 -7.81 10.72 -27.55
C ARG A 140 -7.01 11.57 -28.55
N PHE A 141 -5.72 11.75 -28.29
CA PHE A 141 -4.81 12.51 -29.15
C PHE A 141 -4.72 11.88 -30.55
N PHE A 142 -4.52 10.56 -30.64
CA PHE A 142 -4.54 9.85 -31.92
C PHE A 142 -5.92 9.90 -32.59
N LEU A 143 -7.01 9.70 -31.86
CA LEU A 143 -8.36 9.80 -32.42
C LEU A 143 -8.66 11.21 -32.96
N ALA A 144 -8.10 12.25 -32.34
CA ALA A 144 -8.29 13.63 -32.78
C ALA A 144 -7.64 13.91 -34.14
N THR A 145 -6.52 13.25 -34.48
CA THR A 145 -5.89 13.40 -35.80
C THR A 145 -6.75 12.86 -36.94
N PHE A 146 -7.77 12.04 -36.65
CA PHE A 146 -8.75 11.53 -37.62
C PHE A 146 -10.16 12.13 -37.46
N GLY A 147 -10.33 13.13 -36.58
CA GLY A 147 -11.65 13.72 -36.31
C GLY A 147 -12.61 12.78 -35.58
N LEU A 148 -12.10 11.70 -34.97
CA LEU A 148 -12.89 10.77 -34.16
C LEU A 148 -13.06 11.26 -32.72
N PHE A 149 -12.27 12.28 -32.33
CA PHE A 149 -12.37 13.04 -31.09
C PHE A 149 -12.12 14.52 -31.42
N PRO A 150 -12.84 15.49 -30.85
CA PRO A 150 -12.60 16.88 -31.16
C PRO A 150 -11.30 17.40 -30.52
N TRP A 151 -10.53 18.22 -31.24
CA TRP A 151 -9.31 18.86 -30.71
C TRP A 151 -9.58 19.79 -29.52
N SER A 152 -10.78 20.34 -29.40
CA SER A 152 -11.27 21.11 -28.24
C SER A 152 -11.27 20.30 -26.94
N ALA A 153 -11.39 18.98 -27.03
CA ALA A 153 -11.37 18.09 -25.88
C ALA A 153 -9.96 17.54 -25.54
N ILE A 154 -8.93 18.02 -26.25
CA ILE A 154 -7.51 17.74 -25.98
C ILE A 154 -6.86 18.97 -25.31
N PRO A 155 -6.13 18.81 -24.18
CA PRO A 155 -5.41 19.91 -23.51
C PRO A 155 -4.53 20.72 -24.47
N GLN A 156 -4.33 22.01 -24.17
CA GLN A 156 -3.75 22.99 -25.11
C GLN A 156 -2.26 22.78 -25.41
N MET A 157 -1.51 22.22 -24.44
CA MET A 157 -0.07 21.87 -24.55
C MET A 157 0.74 22.86 -25.43
N PRO A 158 0.97 24.10 -24.96
CA PRO A 158 1.58 25.14 -25.80
C PRO A 158 3.04 24.83 -26.12
N ALA A 159 3.43 25.01 -27.39
CA ALA A 159 4.82 24.85 -27.84
C ALA A 159 5.81 25.72 -27.05
N GLU A 160 5.36 26.86 -26.51
CA GLU A 160 6.15 27.77 -25.69
C GLU A 160 6.75 27.11 -24.44
N LEU A 161 6.29 25.91 -24.02
CA LEU A 161 6.93 25.13 -22.96
C LEU A 161 8.43 24.88 -23.23
N ILE A 162 8.85 24.72 -24.49
CA ILE A 162 10.26 24.56 -24.90
C ILE A 162 11.12 25.79 -24.56
N LEU A 163 10.49 26.97 -24.39
CA LEU A 163 11.17 28.23 -24.08
C LEU A 163 11.33 28.44 -22.57
N MET A 164 10.72 27.58 -21.74
CA MET A 164 10.77 27.71 -20.29
C MET A 164 12.19 27.50 -19.78
N PRO A 165 12.76 28.45 -19.02
CA PRO A 165 14.11 28.31 -18.51
C PRO A 165 14.16 27.21 -17.45
N LYS A 166 15.30 26.53 -17.33
CA LYS A 166 15.49 25.40 -16.41
C LYS A 166 15.29 25.69 -14.91
N TRP A 167 15.32 26.97 -14.50
CA TRP A 167 15.03 27.35 -13.11
C TRP A 167 13.53 27.44 -12.84
N ALA A 168 12.69 27.50 -13.88
CA ALA A 168 11.26 27.54 -13.74
C ALA A 168 10.74 26.18 -13.21
N PRO A 169 9.76 26.17 -12.29
CA PRO A 169 9.21 24.94 -11.73
C PRO A 169 8.66 23.97 -12.77
N LEU A 170 8.15 24.49 -13.90
CA LEU A 170 7.74 23.70 -15.06
C LEU A 170 8.62 24.08 -16.25
N ASN A 171 9.45 23.14 -16.68
CA ASN A 171 10.24 23.19 -17.91
C ASN A 171 10.43 21.76 -18.43
N ILE A 172 10.87 21.62 -19.69
CA ILE A 172 10.95 20.31 -20.35
C ILE A 172 11.89 19.33 -19.64
N TYR A 173 12.93 19.79 -18.93
CA TYR A 173 13.91 18.93 -18.27
C TYR A 173 13.48 18.41 -16.91
N VAL A 174 12.40 18.95 -16.33
CA VAL A 174 11.76 18.37 -15.13
C VAL A 174 10.94 17.13 -15.51
N LEU A 175 10.63 16.93 -16.80
CA LEU A 175 10.06 15.69 -17.31
C LEU A 175 11.17 14.67 -17.51
N SER A 176 10.87 13.39 -17.30
CA SER A 176 11.77 12.28 -17.62
C SER A 176 12.12 12.23 -19.11
N SER A 177 13.24 11.58 -19.45
CA SER A 177 13.77 11.45 -20.82
C SER A 177 12.73 10.98 -21.84
N TRP A 178 11.99 9.92 -21.54
CA TRP A 178 10.95 9.37 -22.40
C TRP A 178 9.73 10.32 -22.52
N ALA A 179 9.35 10.98 -21.43
CA ALA A 179 8.21 11.91 -21.42
C ALA A 179 8.56 13.18 -22.20
N ARG A 180 9.76 13.72 -22.02
CA ARG A 180 10.30 14.87 -22.74
C ARG A 180 10.38 14.61 -24.24
N SER A 181 11.02 13.51 -24.64
CA SER A 181 11.20 13.15 -26.05
C SER A 181 9.87 12.81 -26.75
N THR A 182 8.86 12.33 -26.03
CA THR A 182 7.51 12.11 -26.57
C THR A 182 6.69 13.41 -26.62
N LEU A 183 6.80 14.27 -25.61
CA LEU A 183 5.98 15.49 -25.51
C LEU A 183 6.35 16.52 -26.58
N ILE A 184 7.64 16.73 -26.84
CA ILE A 184 8.11 17.76 -27.78
C ILE A 184 7.48 17.63 -29.18
N PRO A 185 7.47 16.46 -29.85
CA PRO A 185 6.76 16.32 -31.12
C PRO A 185 5.24 16.49 -30.96
N ILE A 186 4.66 16.04 -29.84
CA ILE A 186 3.24 16.25 -29.54
C ILE A 186 2.89 17.74 -29.45
N LEU A 187 3.77 18.61 -28.94
CA LEU A 187 3.55 20.06 -28.94
C LEU A 187 3.39 20.62 -30.36
N VAL A 188 4.17 20.10 -31.32
CA VAL A 188 4.11 20.50 -32.73
C VAL A 188 2.85 19.95 -33.40
N VAL A 189 2.54 18.66 -33.23
CA VAL A 189 1.32 18.05 -33.79
C VAL A 189 0.07 18.73 -33.21
N ARG A 190 0.04 19.00 -31.90
CA ARG A 190 -1.05 19.72 -31.22
C ARG A 190 -1.18 21.16 -31.72
N HIS A 191 -0.10 21.81 -32.13
CA HIS A 191 -0.16 23.14 -32.72
C HIS A 191 -0.94 23.12 -34.05
N HIS A 192 -0.57 22.18 -34.92
CA HIS A 192 -1.13 22.02 -36.27
C HIS A 192 -2.56 21.47 -36.29
N GLU A 193 -2.96 20.69 -35.27
CA GLU A 193 -4.29 20.05 -35.19
C GLU A 193 -4.66 19.32 -36.51
N PRO A 194 -3.80 18.43 -37.02
CA PRO A 194 -4.05 17.81 -38.32
C PRO A 194 -5.35 16.99 -38.32
N LEU A 195 -5.96 16.90 -39.50
CA LEU A 195 -7.17 16.11 -39.74
C LEU A 195 -6.98 15.25 -40.99
N TYR A 196 -6.73 13.96 -40.77
CA TYR A 196 -6.48 12.98 -41.82
C TYR A 196 -7.77 12.25 -42.24
N PRO A 197 -7.97 12.02 -43.55
CA PRO A 197 -9.18 11.38 -44.05
C PRO A 197 -9.24 9.89 -43.69
N LEU A 198 -10.41 9.41 -43.31
CA LEU A 198 -10.70 7.99 -43.10
C LEU A 198 -11.10 7.30 -44.43
N PRO A 199 -11.02 5.96 -44.55
CA PRO A 199 -11.30 5.22 -45.79
C PRO A 199 -12.65 5.51 -46.46
N ASN A 200 -13.64 5.98 -45.70
CA ASN A 200 -14.97 6.34 -46.21
C ASN A 200 -15.01 7.73 -46.88
N ALA A 201 -13.85 8.36 -47.11
CA ALA A 201 -13.69 9.71 -47.64
C ALA A 201 -14.40 10.83 -46.84
N GLN A 202 -14.74 10.58 -45.58
CA GLN A 202 -15.25 11.60 -44.66
C GLN A 202 -14.11 12.06 -43.75
N SER A 203 -13.56 13.24 -44.02
CA SER A 203 -12.72 14.00 -43.08
C SER A 203 -13.59 14.98 -42.26
N ASP A 204 -14.86 14.63 -42.03
CA ASP A 204 -15.74 15.41 -41.15
C ASP A 204 -15.37 15.08 -39.70
N PRO A 205 -15.16 16.06 -38.79
CA PRO A 205 -15.13 15.83 -37.35
C PRO A 205 -16.40 15.12 -36.81
N ASN A 206 -17.47 15.03 -37.60
CA ASN A 206 -18.63 14.17 -37.36
C ASN A 206 -18.59 12.84 -38.14
N SER A 207 -17.42 12.34 -38.55
CA SER A 207 -17.35 11.03 -39.20
C SER A 207 -17.93 9.96 -38.28
N GLY A 208 -18.96 9.27 -38.78
CA GLY A 208 -19.63 8.21 -38.02
C GLY A 208 -18.82 6.91 -37.94
N PHE A 209 -17.50 6.97 -38.21
CA PHE A 209 -16.68 5.79 -38.50
C PHE A 209 -16.51 4.85 -37.30
N LEU A 210 -16.49 5.41 -36.09
CA LEU A 210 -16.46 4.69 -34.80
C LEU A 210 -17.67 5.03 -33.91
N ASP A 211 -18.75 5.61 -34.44
CA ASP A 211 -19.94 5.99 -33.65
C ASP A 211 -20.54 4.80 -32.89
N GLU A 212 -20.36 3.59 -33.42
CA GLU A 212 -20.80 2.35 -32.80
C GLU A 212 -20.10 2.01 -31.47
N LEU A 213 -18.98 2.68 -31.16
CA LEU A 213 -18.20 2.54 -29.93
C LEU A 213 -18.50 3.66 -28.91
N TRP A 214 -19.28 4.66 -29.28
CA TRP A 214 -19.72 5.73 -28.40
C TRP A 214 -21.04 5.34 -27.70
N LEU A 215 -21.17 5.68 -26.41
CA LEU A 215 -22.46 5.62 -25.71
C LEU A 215 -23.40 6.75 -26.14
N ASP A 216 -22.82 7.92 -26.41
CA ASP A 216 -23.50 9.08 -26.98
C ASP A 216 -22.67 9.64 -28.14
N PRO A 217 -22.88 9.17 -29.38
CA PRO A 217 -22.15 9.68 -30.54
C PRO A 217 -22.54 11.11 -30.90
N THR A 218 -23.64 11.65 -30.35
CA THR A 218 -24.12 13.01 -30.68
C THR A 218 -23.36 14.10 -29.94
N ASN A 219 -22.70 13.75 -28.81
CA ASN A 219 -21.90 14.68 -28.03
C ASN A 219 -20.50 14.10 -27.75
N LYS A 220 -19.57 14.39 -28.65
CA LYS A 220 -18.16 13.96 -28.55
C LYS A 220 -17.28 14.92 -27.73
N GLU A 221 -17.82 16.06 -27.26
CA GLU A 221 -17.12 17.04 -26.43
C GLU A 221 -17.01 16.57 -24.97
N VAL A 222 -16.16 15.58 -24.75
CA VAL A 222 -15.96 14.97 -23.42
C VAL A 222 -14.83 15.69 -22.68
N PRO A 223 -15.10 16.33 -21.53
CA PRO A 223 -14.05 17.03 -20.79
C PRO A 223 -12.97 16.05 -20.29
N PHE A 224 -11.70 16.48 -20.32
CA PHE A 224 -10.57 15.72 -19.79
C PHE A 224 -10.49 15.77 -18.25
N ALA A 225 -11.05 16.81 -17.64
CA ALA A 225 -11.04 17.03 -16.20
C ALA A 225 -12.46 17.24 -15.67
N PRO A 226 -12.73 16.88 -14.40
CA PRO A 226 -13.99 17.21 -13.74
C PRO A 226 -14.29 18.72 -13.78
N PRO A 227 -15.56 19.13 -13.62
CA PRO A 227 -15.93 20.53 -13.49
C PRO A 227 -15.08 21.24 -12.42
N LEU A 228 -14.66 22.48 -12.70
CA LEU A 228 -13.86 23.28 -11.74
C LEU A 228 -14.57 23.43 -10.39
N TRP A 229 -15.90 23.51 -10.42
CA TRP A 229 -16.73 23.55 -9.22
C TRP A 229 -16.58 22.30 -8.37
N ASP A 230 -16.57 21.12 -8.98
CA ASP A 230 -16.38 19.84 -8.29
C ASP A 230 -14.95 19.69 -7.78
N MET A 231 -13.96 20.26 -8.46
CA MET A 231 -12.57 20.29 -7.97
C MET A 231 -12.40 21.24 -6.78
N PHE A 232 -13.15 22.35 -6.75
CA PHE A 232 -13.10 23.34 -5.66
C PHE A 232 -13.94 22.92 -4.44
N HIS A 233 -15.12 22.33 -4.66
CA HIS A 233 -16.07 21.95 -3.62
C HIS A 233 -16.13 20.46 -3.29
N GLY A 234 -15.70 19.58 -4.20
CA GLY A 234 -15.75 18.12 -4.04
C GLY A 234 -14.72 17.57 -3.05
N ARG A 235 -14.75 16.25 -2.87
CA ARG A 235 -13.95 15.54 -1.86
C ARG A 235 -12.47 15.40 -2.22
N ASP A 236 -12.06 15.65 -3.45
CA ASP A 236 -10.68 15.48 -3.92
C ASP A 236 -10.04 16.84 -4.20
N ARG A 237 -9.83 17.63 -3.14
CA ARG A 237 -9.31 19.01 -3.22
C ARG A 237 -7.80 19.04 -3.47
N ASP A 238 -7.41 18.62 -4.67
CA ASP A 238 -6.04 18.76 -5.14
C ASP A 238 -5.83 20.16 -5.75
N VAL A 239 -5.15 21.05 -5.00
CA VAL A 239 -4.87 22.43 -5.42
C VAL A 239 -3.97 22.47 -6.67
N VAL A 240 -3.06 21.51 -6.81
CA VAL A 240 -2.14 21.44 -7.97
C VAL A 240 -2.94 21.05 -9.21
N LYS A 241 -3.78 20.01 -9.11
CA LYS A 241 -4.68 19.61 -10.19
C LYS A 241 -5.62 20.75 -10.60
N LEU A 242 -6.18 21.47 -9.62
CA LEU A 242 -7.02 22.64 -9.87
C LEU A 242 -6.26 23.74 -10.60
N ALA A 243 -5.04 24.06 -10.16
CA ALA A 243 -4.20 25.09 -10.79
C ALA A 243 -3.88 24.73 -12.25
N PHE A 244 -3.53 23.49 -12.54
CA PHE A 244 -3.27 23.05 -13.92
C PHE A 244 -4.53 23.08 -14.79
N THR A 245 -5.67 22.58 -14.30
CA THR A 245 -6.94 22.61 -15.06
C THR A 245 -7.40 24.05 -15.32
N LEU A 246 -7.23 24.95 -14.35
CA LEU A 246 -7.50 26.38 -14.54
C LEU A 246 -6.54 26.99 -15.58
N GLY A 247 -5.25 26.66 -15.50
CA GLY A 247 -4.23 27.10 -16.45
C GLY A 247 -4.55 26.65 -17.88
N ASP A 248 -4.90 25.38 -18.08
CA ASP A 248 -5.29 24.85 -19.38
C ASP A 248 -6.55 25.52 -19.94
N LYS A 249 -7.59 25.70 -19.10
CA LYS A 249 -8.80 26.43 -19.51
C LYS A 249 -8.51 27.88 -19.87
N ALA A 250 -7.65 28.57 -19.11
CA ALA A 250 -7.24 29.93 -19.43
C ALA A 250 -6.46 29.98 -20.75
N LEU A 251 -5.55 29.03 -20.98
CA LEU A 251 -4.85 28.87 -22.26
C LEU A 251 -5.85 28.66 -23.41
N ALA A 252 -6.85 27.81 -23.23
CA ALA A 252 -7.86 27.54 -24.25
C ALA A 252 -8.65 28.80 -24.63
N GLN A 253 -9.03 29.63 -23.64
CA GLN A 253 -9.72 30.90 -23.86
C GLN A 253 -8.89 31.91 -24.68
N ILE A 254 -7.56 31.87 -24.58
CA ILE A 254 -6.66 32.71 -25.38
C ILE A 254 -6.14 32.00 -26.65
N GLY A 255 -6.75 30.88 -27.04
CA GLY A 255 -6.40 30.13 -28.24
C GLY A 255 -5.05 29.41 -28.13
N GLY A 256 -4.70 28.91 -26.95
CA GLY A 256 -3.52 28.08 -26.69
C GLY A 256 -2.19 28.77 -26.99
N LEU A 257 -2.15 30.11 -26.93
CA LEU A 257 -1.03 30.95 -27.38
C LEU A 257 -0.67 30.82 -28.87
N LYS A 258 -1.52 30.19 -29.71
CA LYS A 258 -1.25 29.96 -31.15
C LYS A 258 -0.96 31.23 -31.93
N LYS A 259 -1.52 32.35 -31.50
CA LYS A 259 -1.34 33.68 -32.12
C LYS A 259 -0.32 34.55 -31.37
N GLY A 260 0.37 33.99 -30.37
CA GLY A 260 1.37 34.71 -29.58
C GLY A 260 2.64 35.01 -30.38
N PRO A 261 3.36 36.09 -30.07
CA PRO A 261 4.55 36.51 -30.82
C PRO A 261 5.71 35.51 -30.71
N GLN A 262 5.73 34.69 -29.65
CA GLN A 262 6.78 33.68 -29.42
C GLN A 262 6.51 32.35 -30.14
N ARG A 263 5.31 32.13 -30.70
CA ARG A 263 4.92 30.84 -31.28
C ARG A 263 5.91 30.34 -32.33
N ARG A 264 6.28 31.21 -33.28
CA ARG A 264 7.23 30.87 -34.35
C ARG A 264 8.61 30.50 -33.79
N LEU A 265 9.06 31.19 -32.74
CA LEU A 265 10.31 30.86 -32.06
C LEU A 265 10.19 29.51 -31.34
N ALA A 266 9.08 29.26 -30.64
CA ALA A 266 8.84 28.02 -29.94
C ALA A 266 8.85 26.81 -30.88
N LEU A 267 8.09 26.85 -31.99
CA LEU A 267 8.09 25.78 -32.99
C LEU A 267 9.48 25.55 -33.57
N ARG A 268 10.18 26.63 -33.93
CA ARG A 268 11.57 26.55 -34.39
C ARG A 268 12.47 25.86 -33.37
N ARG A 269 12.34 26.17 -32.07
CA ARG A 269 13.09 25.50 -31.01
C ARG A 269 12.71 24.04 -30.84
N CYS A 270 11.43 23.68 -30.99
CA CYS A 270 11.02 22.27 -31.03
C CYS A 270 11.71 21.53 -32.18
N ILE A 271 11.70 22.08 -33.39
CA ILE A 271 12.36 21.44 -34.54
C ILE A 271 13.88 21.39 -34.37
N GLU A 272 14.52 22.48 -33.92
CA GLU A 272 15.96 22.48 -33.62
C GLU A 272 16.31 21.40 -32.60
N TRP A 273 15.50 21.23 -31.54
CA TRP A 273 15.66 20.18 -30.55
C TRP A 273 15.50 18.78 -31.19
N LEU A 274 14.47 18.55 -32.01
CA LEU A 274 14.26 17.27 -32.69
C LEU A 274 15.43 16.90 -33.61
N LEU A 275 15.96 17.87 -34.36
CA LEU A 275 17.11 17.67 -35.25
C LEU A 275 18.39 17.38 -34.47
N GLU A 276 18.58 18.00 -33.30
CA GLU A 276 19.73 17.77 -32.42
C GLU A 276 19.68 16.40 -31.73
N HIS A 277 18.48 15.90 -31.40
CA HIS A 277 18.28 14.65 -30.65
C HIS A 277 18.03 13.43 -31.54
N GLN A 278 18.13 13.56 -32.87
CA GLN A 278 18.10 12.42 -33.77
C GLN A 278 19.49 11.75 -33.81
N GLU A 279 19.53 10.45 -33.55
CA GLU A 279 20.75 9.65 -33.70
C GLU A 279 21.17 9.57 -35.18
N GLU A 280 22.43 9.22 -35.44
CA GLU A 280 22.93 9.09 -36.82
C GLU A 280 22.16 8.05 -37.63
N THR A 281 21.68 7.00 -36.96
CA THR A 281 20.83 5.93 -37.52
C THR A 281 19.37 6.34 -37.71
N GLY A 282 18.97 7.52 -37.22
CA GLY A 282 17.61 8.07 -37.37
C GLY A 282 16.70 7.91 -36.15
N ASP A 283 17.17 7.20 -35.13
CA ASP A 283 16.43 6.91 -33.90
C ASP A 283 16.24 8.17 -33.04
N TRP A 284 15.14 8.21 -32.28
CA TRP A 284 14.94 9.17 -31.19
C TRP A 284 14.68 8.39 -29.91
N ALA A 285 15.52 8.59 -28.90
CA ALA A 285 15.37 8.04 -27.56
C ALA A 285 15.25 6.50 -27.46
N GLY A 286 15.54 5.76 -28.54
CA GLY A 286 15.43 4.29 -28.56
C GLY A 286 14.01 3.71 -28.50
N PHE A 287 12.96 4.53 -28.51
CA PHE A 287 11.58 4.08 -28.27
C PHE A 287 10.58 4.55 -29.35
N PHE A 288 9.51 3.78 -29.57
CA PHE A 288 8.53 4.04 -30.63
C PHE A 288 7.86 5.44 -30.59
N PRO A 289 7.36 5.95 -29.43
CA PRO A 289 6.60 7.19 -29.39
C PRO A 289 7.39 8.43 -29.83
N PRO A 290 8.64 8.65 -29.36
CA PRO A 290 9.49 9.71 -29.89
C PRO A 290 9.81 9.54 -31.39
N MET A 291 10.04 8.32 -31.88
CA MET A 291 10.40 8.09 -33.28
C MET A 291 9.28 8.50 -34.25
N HIS A 292 8.10 7.90 -34.11
CA HIS A 292 6.99 8.22 -35.03
C HIS A 292 6.52 9.67 -34.83
N GLY A 293 6.47 10.14 -33.58
CA GLY A 293 6.04 11.50 -33.24
C GLY A 293 6.96 12.55 -33.88
N SER A 294 8.27 12.35 -33.84
CA SER A 294 9.26 13.27 -34.42
C SER A 294 9.14 13.34 -35.93
N VAL A 295 9.01 12.20 -36.61
CA VAL A 295 8.76 12.18 -38.06
C VAL A 295 7.46 12.91 -38.39
N TRP A 296 6.39 12.66 -37.63
CA TRP A 296 5.10 13.31 -37.82
C TRP A 296 5.19 14.84 -37.67
N ALA A 297 5.86 15.31 -36.62
CA ALA A 297 6.09 16.73 -36.36
C ALA A 297 6.89 17.40 -37.48
N LEU A 298 7.95 16.75 -37.97
CA LEU A 298 8.78 17.27 -39.07
C LEU A 298 7.98 17.40 -40.38
N LEU A 299 7.15 16.40 -40.71
CA LEU A 299 6.29 16.44 -41.89
C LEU A 299 5.27 17.60 -41.81
N LEU A 300 4.68 17.83 -40.64
CA LEU A 300 3.75 18.94 -40.43
C LEU A 300 4.43 20.31 -40.51
N GLU A 301 5.72 20.40 -40.15
CA GLU A 301 6.51 21.63 -40.33
C GLU A 301 7.08 21.78 -41.76
N GLY A 302 6.71 20.89 -42.68
CA GLY A 302 7.01 21.03 -44.11
C GLY A 302 8.29 20.35 -44.58
N PHE A 303 8.90 19.49 -43.77
CA PHE A 303 9.95 18.59 -44.27
C PHE A 303 9.33 17.60 -45.27
N SER A 304 10.01 17.35 -46.39
CA SER A 304 9.55 16.35 -47.36
C SER A 304 9.89 14.94 -46.88
N LEU A 305 9.16 13.94 -47.38
CA LEU A 305 9.51 12.53 -47.19
C LEU A 305 10.89 12.18 -47.76
N GLU A 306 11.37 12.98 -48.71
CA GLU A 306 12.69 12.81 -49.32
C GLU A 306 13.82 13.42 -48.47
N HIS A 307 13.49 14.20 -47.44
CA HIS A 307 14.49 14.82 -46.58
C HIS A 307 15.21 13.76 -45.75
N ASP A 308 16.54 13.78 -45.72
CA ASP A 308 17.38 12.73 -45.10
C ASP A 308 17.00 12.42 -43.64
N VAL A 309 16.77 13.46 -42.82
CA VAL A 309 16.26 13.31 -41.44
C VAL A 309 14.97 12.49 -41.38
N VAL A 310 14.02 12.75 -42.28
CA VAL A 310 12.73 12.03 -42.33
C VAL A 310 12.94 10.60 -42.81
N LYS A 311 13.76 10.37 -43.84
CA LYS A 311 14.10 9.02 -44.33
C LYS A 311 14.69 8.15 -43.22
N ARG A 312 15.74 8.64 -42.55
CA ARG A 312 16.38 7.91 -41.45
C ARG A 312 15.40 7.65 -40.30
N GLY A 313 14.52 8.61 -40.00
CA GLY A 313 13.47 8.44 -39.00
C GLY A 313 12.46 7.34 -39.34
N LEU A 314 12.06 7.26 -40.61
CA LEU A 314 11.19 6.18 -41.11
C LEU A 314 11.91 4.81 -41.11
N GLU A 315 13.19 4.79 -41.48
CA GLU A 315 14.01 3.58 -41.40
C GLU A 315 14.17 3.09 -39.95
N ALA A 316 14.34 4.00 -38.99
CA ALA A 316 14.36 3.68 -37.56
C ALA A 316 13.05 3.07 -37.09
N LEU A 317 11.92 3.64 -37.51
CA LEU A 317 10.60 3.10 -37.21
C LEU A 317 10.40 1.68 -37.77
N GLU A 318 10.86 1.41 -38.99
CA GLU A 318 10.77 0.07 -39.59
C GLU A 318 11.69 -0.95 -38.91
N ARG A 319 12.80 -0.55 -38.28
CA ARG A 319 13.66 -1.46 -37.51
C ARG A 319 12.99 -2.01 -36.24
N LEU A 320 11.96 -1.34 -35.72
CA LEU A 320 11.15 -1.87 -34.62
C LEU A 320 10.19 -2.98 -35.06
N ALA A 321 9.95 -3.14 -36.37
CA ALA A 321 9.00 -4.11 -36.88
C ALA A 321 9.56 -5.53 -36.91
N VAL A 322 8.76 -6.47 -36.39
CA VAL A 322 9.04 -7.90 -36.41
C VAL A 322 8.06 -8.55 -37.37
N ASN A 323 8.56 -9.42 -38.24
CA ASN A 323 7.76 -10.24 -39.13
C ASN A 323 8.04 -11.71 -38.80
N ASP A 324 7.04 -12.40 -38.27
CA ASP A 324 7.12 -13.81 -37.90
C ASP A 324 5.85 -14.56 -38.33
N GLU A 325 5.68 -15.80 -37.86
CA GLU A 325 4.53 -16.65 -38.20
C GLU A 325 3.19 -16.10 -37.72
N SER A 326 3.19 -15.23 -36.71
CA SER A 326 1.99 -14.58 -36.20
C SER A 326 1.60 -13.32 -36.99
N GLY A 327 2.50 -12.83 -37.86
CA GLY A 327 2.27 -11.67 -38.72
C GLY A 327 3.33 -10.59 -38.55
N LYS A 328 2.94 -9.33 -38.79
CA LYS A 328 3.78 -8.15 -38.59
C LYS A 328 3.33 -7.41 -37.33
N TRP A 329 4.26 -7.09 -36.45
CA TRP A 329 4.00 -6.33 -35.23
C TRP A 329 5.17 -5.42 -34.88
N LEU A 330 4.92 -4.42 -34.04
CA LEU A 330 5.92 -3.43 -33.65
C LEU A 330 6.35 -3.66 -32.22
N GLN A 331 7.67 -3.75 -32.02
CA GLN A 331 8.26 -3.62 -30.71
C GLN A 331 8.09 -2.20 -30.19
N SER A 332 8.07 -2.07 -28.87
CA SER A 332 8.03 -0.77 -28.23
C SER A 332 9.45 -0.16 -28.20
N THR A 333 10.45 -0.94 -27.75
CA THR A 333 11.90 -0.66 -27.73
C THR A 333 12.68 -1.91 -28.21
N VAL A 334 14.01 -1.83 -28.31
CA VAL A 334 14.93 -2.97 -28.52
C VAL A 334 15.99 -2.99 -27.42
N SER A 335 16.38 -4.17 -26.92
CA SER A 335 17.23 -4.31 -25.71
C SER A 335 18.62 -4.92 -25.91
N PRO A 336 19.35 -4.66 -27.00
CA PRO A 336 20.57 -5.40 -27.33
C PRO A 336 21.71 -5.20 -26.33
N CYS A 337 21.90 -4.00 -25.77
CA CYS A 337 22.95 -3.75 -24.77
C CYS A 337 22.60 -4.47 -23.46
N TRP A 338 21.36 -4.32 -23.02
CA TRP A 338 20.82 -4.97 -21.83
C TRP A 338 20.89 -6.50 -21.88
N ASP A 339 20.34 -7.09 -22.95
CA ASP A 339 20.31 -8.53 -23.19
C ASP A 339 21.73 -9.10 -23.21
N THR A 340 22.64 -8.43 -23.92
CA THR A 340 24.04 -8.85 -24.05
C THR A 340 24.77 -8.77 -22.73
N ALA A 341 24.64 -7.67 -21.99
CA ALA A 341 25.33 -7.49 -20.71
C ALA A 341 24.88 -8.52 -19.67
N LEU A 342 23.57 -8.80 -19.59
CA LEU A 342 23.02 -9.83 -18.72
C LEU A 342 23.41 -11.25 -19.16
N MET A 343 23.37 -11.54 -20.46
CA MET A 343 23.77 -12.84 -20.99
C MET A 343 25.24 -13.12 -20.74
N VAL A 344 26.14 -12.18 -21.06
CA VAL A 344 27.57 -12.32 -20.81
C VAL A 344 27.83 -12.51 -19.32
N LYS A 345 27.21 -11.69 -18.46
CA LYS A 345 27.37 -11.85 -17.01
C LYS A 345 26.92 -13.24 -16.55
N ALA A 346 25.78 -13.75 -17.03
CA ALA A 346 25.29 -15.08 -16.69
C ALA A 346 26.24 -16.20 -17.16
N LEU A 347 26.79 -16.08 -18.37
CA LEU A 347 27.79 -17.02 -18.90
C LEU A 347 29.10 -16.97 -18.11
N CYS A 348 29.54 -15.78 -17.68
CA CYS A 348 30.73 -15.64 -16.82
C CYS A 348 30.48 -16.20 -15.41
N ASP A 349 29.28 -15.98 -14.84
CA ASP A 349 28.86 -16.63 -13.59
C ASP A 349 28.88 -18.17 -13.72
N ALA A 350 28.66 -18.71 -14.93
CA ALA A 350 28.79 -20.14 -15.25
C ALA A 350 30.22 -20.60 -15.64
N GLY A 351 31.24 -19.76 -15.44
CA GLY A 351 32.65 -20.14 -15.61
C GLY A 351 33.28 -19.82 -16.97
N LEU A 352 32.61 -19.06 -17.84
CA LEU A 352 33.15 -18.65 -19.15
C LEU A 352 33.93 -17.31 -19.14
N GLY A 353 34.24 -16.73 -17.98
CA GLY A 353 35.16 -15.57 -17.87
C GLY A 353 36.64 -15.93 -18.02
N LEU A 354 37.53 -14.93 -18.09
CA LEU A 354 38.98 -15.12 -18.16
C LEU A 354 39.48 -15.92 -16.95
N GLY A 355 40.14 -17.04 -17.22
CA GLY A 355 40.67 -17.95 -16.19
C GLY A 355 39.64 -18.91 -15.57
N GLY A 356 38.39 -18.92 -16.05
CA GLY A 356 37.38 -19.90 -15.63
C GLY A 356 37.63 -21.30 -16.20
N ALA A 357 37.16 -22.34 -15.50
CA ALA A 357 37.37 -23.74 -15.89
C ALA A 357 36.76 -24.08 -17.27
N GLU A 358 35.65 -23.44 -17.64
CA GLU A 358 34.98 -23.62 -18.94
C GLU A 358 35.64 -22.82 -20.07
N ALA A 359 36.46 -21.80 -19.77
CA ALA A 359 37.10 -20.96 -20.78
C ALA A 359 38.03 -21.76 -21.72
N ALA A 360 38.53 -22.91 -21.28
CA ALA A 360 39.37 -23.81 -22.07
C ALA A 360 38.58 -24.69 -23.07
N LYS A 361 37.24 -24.71 -23.02
CA LYS A 361 36.42 -25.58 -23.88
C LYS A 361 35.97 -24.87 -25.16
N GLY A 362 36.52 -25.29 -26.30
CA GLY A 362 36.08 -24.84 -27.63
C GLY A 362 36.33 -23.35 -27.89
N ASN A 363 35.46 -22.73 -28.69
CA ASN A 363 35.54 -21.29 -29.02
C ASN A 363 34.61 -20.41 -28.16
N ARG A 364 33.93 -20.97 -27.16
CA ARG A 364 32.91 -20.26 -26.37
C ARG A 364 33.44 -19.01 -25.69
N HIS A 365 34.64 -19.10 -25.09
CA HIS A 365 35.29 -17.94 -24.48
C HIS A 365 35.54 -16.82 -25.49
N ALA A 366 36.08 -17.14 -26.68
CA ALA A 366 36.31 -16.14 -27.72
C ALA A 366 35.01 -15.44 -28.14
N ARG A 367 33.90 -16.19 -28.23
CA ARG A 367 32.57 -15.64 -28.52
C ARG A 367 32.04 -14.72 -27.42
N VAL A 368 32.31 -15.05 -26.15
CA VAL A 368 32.01 -14.17 -25.01
C VAL A 368 32.85 -12.89 -25.07
N THR A 369 34.16 -13.01 -25.35
CA THR A 369 35.04 -11.84 -25.51
C THR A 369 34.57 -10.94 -26.65
N THR A 370 34.14 -11.48 -27.78
CA THR A 370 33.55 -10.69 -28.89
C THR A 370 32.35 -9.87 -28.40
N ALA A 371 31.45 -10.48 -27.61
CA ALA A 371 30.30 -9.77 -27.04
C ALA A 371 30.71 -8.68 -26.05
N VAL A 372 31.73 -8.93 -25.23
CA VAL A 372 32.30 -7.95 -24.29
C VAL A 372 32.86 -6.74 -25.03
N ASP A 373 33.62 -6.99 -26.10
CA ASP A 373 34.21 -5.92 -26.92
C ASP A 373 33.13 -5.13 -27.67
N TRP A 374 32.07 -5.80 -28.13
CA TRP A 374 30.89 -5.15 -28.70
C TRP A 374 30.23 -4.21 -27.69
N VAL A 375 29.94 -4.66 -26.46
CA VAL A 375 29.35 -3.79 -25.41
C VAL A 375 30.28 -2.63 -25.06
N ARG A 376 31.60 -2.87 -24.96
CA ARG A 376 32.59 -1.81 -24.71
C ARG A 376 32.56 -0.72 -25.78
N SER A 377 32.31 -1.09 -27.04
CA SER A 377 32.24 -0.12 -28.14
C SER A 377 31.06 0.85 -28.03
N LEU A 378 30.02 0.49 -27.26
CA LEU A 378 28.82 1.31 -27.06
C LEU A 378 28.94 2.32 -25.90
N GLN A 379 30.07 2.37 -25.19
CA GLN A 379 30.20 3.30 -24.06
C GLN A 379 30.09 4.75 -24.52
N LEU A 380 29.17 5.49 -23.91
CA LEU A 380 28.92 6.89 -24.28
C LEU A 380 29.90 7.80 -23.56
N LEU A 381 30.85 8.35 -24.33
CA LEU A 381 31.90 9.25 -23.85
C LEU A 381 31.76 10.69 -24.38
N GLY A 382 30.74 10.94 -25.18
CA GLY A 382 30.48 12.23 -25.83
C GLY A 382 29.93 13.32 -24.91
N PRO A 383 29.84 14.57 -25.41
CA PRO A 383 29.26 15.70 -24.68
C PRO A 383 27.72 15.67 -24.62
N GLN A 384 27.06 14.81 -25.40
CA GLN A 384 25.59 14.70 -25.44
C GLN A 384 25.04 14.14 -24.11
N GLY A 385 23.77 14.45 -23.83
CA GLY A 385 23.06 13.94 -22.65
C GLY A 385 22.29 15.01 -21.90
N ASP A 386 20.97 14.86 -21.83
CA ASP A 386 20.09 15.83 -21.16
C ASP A 386 20.26 15.84 -19.64
N TRP A 387 20.69 14.73 -19.04
CA TRP A 387 21.03 14.63 -17.63
C TRP A 387 22.06 15.70 -17.18
N ARG A 388 22.87 16.21 -18.12
CA ARG A 388 23.84 17.28 -17.90
C ARG A 388 23.21 18.63 -17.56
N VAL A 389 21.92 18.83 -17.86
CA VAL A 389 21.23 20.09 -17.57
C VAL A 389 21.23 20.38 -16.05
N TYR A 390 21.02 19.34 -15.25
CA TYR A 390 21.06 19.39 -13.79
C TYR A 390 22.36 18.81 -13.20
N SER A 391 23.07 17.92 -13.90
CA SER A 391 24.38 17.37 -13.49
C SER A 391 25.55 17.89 -14.36
N ARG A 392 25.75 19.22 -14.38
CA ARG A 392 26.65 19.91 -15.33
C ARG A 392 28.12 19.50 -15.27
N ASN A 393 28.63 19.18 -14.09
CA ASN A 393 30.07 18.91 -13.88
C ASN A 393 30.39 17.42 -14.00
N GLN A 394 29.41 16.58 -14.33
CA GLN A 394 29.60 15.14 -14.34
C GLN A 394 30.22 14.66 -15.66
N ARG A 395 31.17 13.74 -15.54
CA ARG A 395 31.81 13.08 -16.69
C ARG A 395 30.82 12.08 -17.32
N PRO A 396 30.84 11.93 -18.66
CA PRO A 396 30.08 10.86 -19.32
C PRO A 396 30.70 9.50 -19.00
N GLY A 397 30.02 8.41 -19.34
CA GLY A 397 30.54 7.06 -19.11
C GLY A 397 29.49 5.97 -19.04
N GLY A 398 28.21 6.31 -19.21
CA GLY A 398 27.11 5.35 -19.20
C GLY A 398 26.97 4.57 -20.50
N TRP A 399 26.15 3.52 -20.43
CA TRP A 399 25.63 2.76 -21.54
C TRP A 399 24.12 2.91 -21.60
N SER A 400 23.56 2.80 -22.80
CA SER A 400 22.11 2.84 -23.01
C SER A 400 21.55 1.43 -23.21
N PHE A 401 20.24 1.32 -23.10
CA PHE A 401 19.50 0.08 -23.26
C PHE A 401 19.50 -0.44 -24.72
N GLU A 402 19.36 0.49 -25.67
CA GLU A 402 19.24 0.24 -27.11
C GLU A 402 20.59 0.21 -27.86
N TYR A 403 20.55 -0.03 -29.18
CA TYR A 403 21.72 0.12 -30.06
C TYR A 403 22.25 1.56 -30.11
N ASN A 404 21.36 2.54 -30.27
CA ASN A 404 21.70 3.95 -30.45
C ASN A 404 20.76 4.80 -29.61
N ASN A 405 21.28 5.38 -28.54
CA ASN A 405 20.55 6.29 -27.66
C ASN A 405 21.54 7.13 -26.85
N THR A 406 22.29 7.98 -27.54
CA THR A 406 23.42 8.76 -27.02
C THR A 406 22.98 9.75 -25.94
N TRP A 407 21.73 10.21 -26.00
CA TRP A 407 21.20 11.24 -25.10
C TRP A 407 20.73 10.71 -23.75
N TYR A 408 20.37 9.42 -23.66
CA TYR A 408 19.72 8.84 -22.47
C TYR A 408 20.36 7.50 -22.05
N PRO A 409 21.62 7.51 -21.56
CA PRO A 409 22.19 6.36 -20.87
C PRO A 409 21.39 5.99 -19.60
N ASP A 410 21.39 4.71 -19.26
CA ASP A 410 20.71 4.15 -18.09
C ASP A 410 21.74 3.75 -17.01
N VAL A 411 21.51 4.14 -15.77
CA VAL A 411 22.38 3.77 -14.64
C VAL A 411 22.35 2.26 -14.35
N ASP A 412 21.21 1.60 -14.56
CA ASP A 412 21.00 0.17 -14.33
C ASP A 412 21.79 -0.67 -15.33
N ASP A 413 21.64 -0.38 -16.62
CA ASP A 413 22.45 -0.95 -17.70
C ASP A 413 23.94 -0.73 -17.46
N THR A 414 24.33 0.50 -17.14
CA THR A 414 25.72 0.85 -16.84
C THR A 414 26.26 0.01 -15.67
N ALA A 415 25.48 -0.18 -14.60
CA ALA A 415 25.90 -1.01 -13.48
C ALA A 415 26.04 -2.48 -13.86
N VAL A 416 25.13 -3.01 -14.68
CA VAL A 416 25.23 -4.38 -15.21
C VAL A 416 26.44 -4.55 -16.12
N VAL A 417 26.73 -3.58 -16.99
CA VAL A 417 27.92 -3.59 -17.85
C VAL A 417 29.19 -3.56 -17.01
N VAL A 418 29.28 -2.70 -15.98
CA VAL A 418 30.43 -2.70 -15.06
C VAL A 418 30.60 -4.06 -14.37
N MET A 419 29.51 -4.64 -13.88
CA MET A 419 29.54 -5.99 -13.29
C MET A 419 29.99 -7.05 -14.31
N MET A 420 29.45 -7.01 -15.51
CA MET A 420 29.80 -7.90 -16.61
C MET A 420 31.30 -7.82 -16.92
N LEU A 421 31.87 -6.61 -17.02
CA LEU A 421 33.29 -6.39 -17.31
C LEU A 421 34.19 -7.01 -16.24
N VAL A 422 33.87 -6.81 -14.96
CA VAL A 422 34.66 -7.32 -13.83
C VAL A 422 34.49 -8.84 -13.65
N THR A 423 33.30 -9.38 -13.90
CA THR A 423 33.07 -10.83 -13.86
C THR A 423 33.76 -11.53 -15.03
N HIS A 424 33.79 -10.92 -16.22
CA HIS A 424 34.53 -11.43 -17.38
C HIS A 424 36.05 -11.34 -17.15
N ASP A 425 36.54 -10.19 -16.70
CA ASP A 425 37.96 -9.93 -16.44
C ASP A 425 38.14 -9.20 -15.10
N PRO A 426 38.64 -9.88 -14.04
CA PRO A 426 38.93 -9.23 -12.76
C PRO A 426 39.86 -8.01 -12.86
N ALA A 427 40.73 -7.94 -13.88
CA ALA A 427 41.60 -6.78 -14.12
C ALA A 427 40.85 -5.55 -14.64
N ALA A 428 39.64 -5.73 -15.18
CA ALA A 428 38.82 -4.62 -15.66
C ALA A 428 38.40 -3.65 -14.54
N VAL A 429 38.54 -4.02 -13.25
CA VAL A 429 38.28 -3.14 -12.11
C VAL A 429 39.13 -1.85 -12.15
N GLU A 430 40.33 -1.91 -12.74
CA GLU A 430 41.22 -0.75 -12.92
C GLU A 430 41.09 -0.11 -14.32
N SER A 431 40.18 -0.63 -15.15
CA SER A 431 39.99 -0.09 -16.49
C SER A 431 39.33 1.28 -16.47
N ASN A 432 39.72 2.14 -17.41
CA ASN A 432 39.10 3.45 -17.59
C ASN A 432 37.59 3.34 -17.88
N ALA A 433 37.14 2.27 -18.54
CA ALA A 433 35.72 2.03 -18.83
C ALA A 433 34.90 1.90 -17.54
N VAL A 434 35.38 1.10 -16.58
CA VAL A 434 34.75 0.92 -15.26
C VAL A 434 34.81 2.21 -14.44
N GLU A 435 35.96 2.89 -14.42
CA GLU A 435 36.11 4.16 -13.70
C GLU A 435 35.11 5.22 -14.20
N MET A 436 35.01 5.41 -15.51
CA MET A 436 34.11 6.41 -16.10
C MET A 436 32.64 6.04 -15.88
N GLY A 437 32.28 4.77 -15.98
CA GLY A 437 30.92 4.29 -15.68
C GLY A 437 30.51 4.56 -14.23
N ILE A 438 31.41 4.29 -13.27
CA ILE A 438 31.14 4.53 -11.85
C ILE A 438 31.13 6.02 -11.50
N GLU A 439 32.05 6.81 -12.06
CA GLU A 439 32.03 8.27 -11.93
C GLU A 439 30.70 8.85 -12.43
N TRP A 440 30.19 8.36 -13.56
CA TRP A 440 28.90 8.79 -14.09
C TRP A 440 27.74 8.39 -13.16
N ILE A 441 27.64 7.12 -12.73
CA ILE A 441 26.61 6.63 -11.78
C ILE A 441 26.59 7.45 -10.49
N LEU A 442 27.76 7.75 -9.91
CA LEU A 442 27.86 8.53 -8.67
C LEU A 442 27.27 9.94 -8.78
N GLY A 443 27.32 10.55 -9.98
CA GLY A 443 26.73 11.87 -10.22
C GLY A 443 25.27 11.87 -10.63
N MET A 444 24.69 10.68 -10.79
CA MET A 444 23.26 10.49 -11.05
C MET A 444 22.46 10.23 -9.77
N GLN A 445 23.12 10.05 -8.61
CA GLN A 445 22.44 9.80 -7.34
C GLN A 445 21.55 10.99 -6.93
N ASN A 446 20.30 10.70 -6.58
CA ASN A 446 19.33 11.70 -6.17
C ASN A 446 19.55 12.17 -4.73
N HIS A 447 18.96 13.31 -4.37
CA HIS A 447 19.09 13.92 -3.04
C HIS A 447 18.57 13.04 -1.90
N ASP A 448 17.62 12.15 -2.17
CA ASP A 448 17.08 11.19 -1.21
C ASP A 448 18.03 10.00 -0.96
N GLY A 449 19.09 9.85 -1.76
CA GLY A 449 20.09 8.79 -1.67
C GLY A 449 19.85 7.61 -2.62
N GLY A 450 18.73 7.57 -3.35
CA GLY A 450 18.47 6.53 -4.35
C GLY A 450 18.86 6.96 -5.77
N TRP A 451 18.45 6.17 -6.76
CA TRP A 451 18.61 6.46 -8.19
C TRP A 451 17.31 6.20 -8.96
N GLY A 452 16.98 7.12 -9.87
CA GLY A 452 16.15 6.82 -11.04
C GLY A 452 17.00 6.16 -12.13
N ALA A 453 16.40 5.77 -13.25
CA ALA A 453 17.10 5.06 -14.31
C ALA A 453 17.88 6.01 -15.26
N PHE A 454 17.27 7.11 -15.69
CA PHE A 454 17.76 7.96 -16.79
C PHE A 454 18.09 9.40 -16.36
N ASP A 455 17.33 9.97 -15.42
CA ASP A 455 17.48 11.37 -15.02
C ASP A 455 17.83 11.54 -13.52
N THR A 456 18.58 12.59 -13.20
CA THR A 456 18.93 12.94 -11.82
C THR A 456 17.98 13.99 -11.22
N ASN A 457 17.62 13.81 -9.96
CA ASN A 457 16.68 14.62 -9.18
C ASN A 457 15.36 14.88 -9.91
N ASN A 458 14.87 13.87 -10.64
CA ASN A 458 13.63 13.92 -11.40
C ASN A 458 12.46 13.34 -10.59
N ASP A 459 12.18 13.94 -9.42
CA ASP A 459 11.24 13.45 -8.41
C ASP A 459 9.99 14.34 -8.26
N ALA A 460 9.70 15.17 -9.26
CA ALA A 460 8.61 16.14 -9.28
C ALA A 460 7.22 15.49 -9.49
N LEU A 461 6.83 14.55 -8.61
CA LEU A 461 5.60 13.75 -8.68
C LEU A 461 4.30 14.57 -8.77
N TRP A 462 4.34 15.84 -8.38
CA TRP A 462 3.21 16.76 -8.54
C TRP A 462 2.87 17.04 -10.01
N LEU A 463 3.79 16.78 -10.95
CA LEU A 463 3.55 16.84 -12.39
C LEU A 463 2.54 15.79 -12.87
N HIS A 464 2.35 14.69 -12.14
CA HIS A 464 1.31 13.71 -12.45
C HIS A 464 -0.12 14.28 -12.36
N LYS A 465 -0.28 15.45 -11.74
CA LYS A 465 -1.57 16.16 -11.66
C LYS A 465 -1.87 17.02 -12.88
N ILE A 466 -0.97 17.06 -13.87
CA ILE A 466 -1.22 17.73 -15.15
C ILE A 466 -2.37 17.00 -15.87
N PRO A 467 -3.33 17.73 -16.48
CA PRO A 467 -4.46 17.19 -17.23
C PRO A 467 -4.20 16.06 -18.22
N PHE A 468 -3.03 16.04 -18.85
CA PHE A 468 -2.63 15.03 -19.83
C PHE A 468 -1.75 13.91 -19.26
N SER A 469 -1.50 13.91 -17.94
CA SER A 469 -0.69 12.91 -17.25
C SER A 469 -1.56 11.81 -16.63
N ASP A 470 -2.34 11.11 -17.43
CA ASP A 470 -3.19 10.01 -16.94
C ASP A 470 -2.47 8.65 -16.83
N MET A 471 -1.16 8.63 -17.12
CA MET A 471 -0.30 7.45 -17.05
C MET A 471 0.67 7.47 -15.86
N ASP A 472 0.70 8.54 -15.05
CA ASP A 472 1.62 8.70 -13.90
C ASP A 472 3.10 8.35 -14.23
N SER A 473 3.54 8.72 -15.44
CA SER A 473 4.84 8.34 -16.00
C SER A 473 5.67 9.54 -16.47
N LEU A 474 5.41 10.75 -15.96
CA LEU A 474 6.11 11.96 -16.40
C LEU A 474 7.48 12.18 -15.76
N VAL A 475 7.79 11.44 -14.69
CA VAL A 475 9.02 11.63 -13.92
C VAL A 475 9.76 10.32 -13.66
N ASP A 476 11.03 10.45 -13.27
CA ASP A 476 11.97 9.35 -12.99
C ASP A 476 12.50 9.40 -11.54
N PRO A 477 11.63 9.13 -10.55
CA PRO A 477 12.01 9.15 -9.14
C PRO A 477 12.90 7.95 -8.81
N SER A 478 13.55 8.02 -7.64
CA SER A 478 14.33 6.90 -7.13
C SER A 478 13.49 5.67 -6.83
N THR A 479 13.99 4.49 -7.19
CA THR A 479 13.31 3.21 -6.93
C THR A 479 14.22 2.18 -6.26
N SER A 480 13.62 1.24 -5.54
CA SER A 480 14.38 0.27 -4.72
C SER A 480 15.12 -0.77 -5.57
N ASP A 481 14.55 -1.17 -6.71
CA ASP A 481 15.18 -2.10 -7.65
C ASP A 481 16.47 -1.52 -8.26
N VAL A 482 16.43 -0.31 -8.81
CA VAL A 482 17.61 0.38 -9.37
C VAL A 482 18.64 0.66 -8.28
N THR A 483 18.20 1.18 -7.13
CA THR A 483 19.10 1.47 -6.00
C THR A 483 19.77 0.19 -5.45
N GLY A 484 19.04 -0.93 -5.40
CA GLY A 484 19.57 -2.24 -5.04
C GLY A 484 20.63 -2.73 -6.02
N ARG A 485 20.42 -2.52 -7.33
CA ARG A 485 21.40 -2.84 -8.38
C ARG A 485 22.69 -2.03 -8.23
N MET A 486 22.59 -0.75 -7.87
CA MET A 486 23.77 0.09 -7.59
C MET A 486 24.58 -0.47 -6.41
N LEU A 487 23.91 -0.90 -5.34
CA LEU A 487 24.57 -1.55 -4.21
C LEU A 487 25.22 -2.89 -4.58
N GLU A 488 24.64 -3.68 -5.49
CA GLU A 488 25.28 -4.90 -5.99
C GLU A 488 26.57 -4.58 -6.73
N CYS A 489 26.53 -3.61 -7.63
CA CYS A 489 27.71 -3.16 -8.36
C CYS A 489 28.79 -2.62 -7.41
N PHE A 490 28.42 -1.72 -6.49
CA PHE A 490 29.35 -1.12 -5.54
C PHE A 490 29.91 -2.16 -4.57
N GLY A 491 29.07 -3.07 -4.08
CA GLY A 491 29.49 -4.16 -3.22
C GLY A 491 30.54 -5.05 -3.89
N MET A 492 30.30 -5.44 -5.15
CA MET A 492 31.24 -6.23 -5.94
C MET A 492 32.59 -5.51 -6.08
N LEU A 493 32.58 -4.22 -6.40
CA LEU A 493 33.79 -3.41 -6.54
C LEU A 493 34.55 -3.21 -5.21
N LEU A 494 33.84 -2.94 -4.12
CA LEU A 494 34.43 -2.69 -2.80
C LEU A 494 35.01 -3.95 -2.15
N THR A 495 34.46 -5.12 -2.48
CA THR A 495 34.90 -6.42 -1.95
C THR A 495 35.90 -7.14 -2.87
N HIS A 496 36.17 -6.60 -4.06
CA HIS A 496 37.12 -7.17 -5.00
C HIS A 496 38.54 -7.19 -4.41
N ARG A 497 39.15 -8.38 -4.35
CA ARG A 497 40.52 -8.58 -3.81
C ARG A 497 41.45 -9.40 -4.71
N LYS A 498 40.99 -9.89 -5.86
CA LYS A 498 41.80 -10.74 -6.75
C LYS A 498 43.04 -9.98 -7.23
N GLY A 499 44.23 -10.57 -7.06
CA GLY A 499 45.50 -10.04 -7.57
C GLY A 499 46.02 -8.77 -6.90
N GLY A 500 45.41 -8.29 -5.81
CA GLY A 500 45.75 -7.00 -5.20
C GLY A 500 45.22 -5.77 -5.94
N LEU A 501 44.47 -5.98 -7.03
CA LEU A 501 43.84 -4.95 -7.85
C LEU A 501 42.75 -4.24 -7.06
N ARG A 502 42.75 -2.91 -7.06
CA ARG A 502 41.81 -2.09 -6.28
C ARG A 502 41.44 -0.81 -7.03
N LEU A 503 40.20 -0.38 -6.83
CA LEU A 503 39.81 0.98 -7.18
C LEU A 503 40.69 2.00 -6.45
N ARG A 504 40.86 3.16 -7.08
CA ARG A 504 41.55 4.31 -6.47
C ARG A 504 40.93 4.60 -5.09
N PRO A 505 41.74 4.88 -4.05
CA PRO A 505 41.25 5.13 -2.70
C PRO A 505 40.15 6.18 -2.64
N GLU A 506 40.27 7.26 -3.42
CA GLU A 506 39.30 8.36 -3.45
C GLU A 506 37.95 7.92 -4.02
N LEU A 507 37.97 7.08 -5.06
CA LEU A 507 36.75 6.54 -5.66
C LEU A 507 36.10 5.51 -4.74
N SER A 508 36.91 4.67 -4.10
CA SER A 508 36.45 3.70 -3.10
C SER A 508 35.74 4.38 -1.93
N GLN A 509 36.27 5.51 -1.43
CA GLN A 509 35.64 6.30 -0.39
C GLN A 509 34.28 6.87 -0.84
N ARG A 510 34.22 7.47 -2.03
CA ARG A 510 32.96 8.02 -2.58
C ARG A 510 31.89 6.96 -2.79
N LEU A 511 32.29 5.77 -3.24
CA LEU A 511 31.39 4.61 -3.34
C LEU A 511 30.82 4.23 -1.97
N HIS A 512 31.66 4.20 -0.92
CA HIS A 512 31.20 3.90 0.43
C HIS A 512 30.19 4.95 0.94
N GLU A 513 30.50 6.24 0.79
CA GLU A 513 29.60 7.33 1.18
C GLU A 513 28.27 7.32 0.41
N SER A 514 28.32 7.04 -0.89
CA SER A 514 27.14 6.89 -1.75
C SER A 514 26.29 5.69 -1.35
N ALA A 515 26.93 4.54 -1.05
CA ALA A 515 26.25 3.34 -0.57
C ALA A 515 25.53 3.57 0.77
N GLN A 516 26.09 4.36 1.68
CA GLN A 516 25.41 4.68 2.95
C GLN A 516 24.12 5.47 2.73
N LYS A 517 24.11 6.42 1.79
CA LYS A 517 22.88 7.15 1.41
C LYS A 517 21.85 6.23 0.77
N ALA A 518 22.31 5.32 -0.08
CA ALA A 518 21.47 4.30 -0.73
C ALA A 518 20.81 3.35 0.28
N LEU A 519 21.58 2.88 1.27
CA LEU A 519 21.06 2.06 2.37
C LEU A 519 20.00 2.82 3.17
N ALA A 520 20.28 4.08 3.52
CA ALA A 520 19.32 4.92 4.23
C ALA A 520 18.02 5.15 3.42
N PHE A 521 18.09 5.24 2.09
CA PHE A 521 16.92 5.25 1.21
C PHE A 521 16.14 3.94 1.30
N LEU A 522 16.81 2.80 1.08
CA LEU A 522 16.18 1.47 1.10
C LEU A 522 15.53 1.13 2.44
N PHE A 523 16.10 1.58 3.56
CA PHE A 523 15.48 1.37 4.88
C PHE A 523 14.16 2.12 5.04
N ARG A 524 13.98 3.28 4.38
CA ARG A 524 12.71 4.02 4.38
C ARG A 524 11.66 3.37 3.48
N GLU A 525 12.10 2.80 2.37
CA GLU A 525 11.22 2.18 1.36
C GLU A 525 10.83 0.73 1.68
N GLN A 526 11.50 0.06 2.64
CA GLN A 526 11.16 -1.33 2.99
C GLN A 526 9.74 -1.41 3.56
N THR A 527 8.89 -2.21 2.92
CA THR A 527 7.50 -2.42 3.36
C THR A 527 7.43 -3.17 4.69
N ALA A 528 6.27 -3.14 5.33
CA ALA A 528 6.03 -3.84 6.59
C ALA A 528 6.21 -5.37 6.48
N SER A 529 5.99 -5.94 5.29
CA SER A 529 6.22 -7.37 5.04
C SER A 529 7.70 -7.73 4.95
N GLY A 530 8.59 -6.75 4.77
CA GLY A 530 10.01 -6.93 4.50
C GLY A 530 10.38 -6.81 3.01
N ALA A 531 9.41 -6.70 2.11
CA ALA A 531 9.67 -6.57 0.67
C ALA A 531 10.01 -5.13 0.26
N TRP A 532 10.59 -4.98 -0.93
CA TRP A 532 10.76 -3.70 -1.63
C TRP A 532 10.01 -3.72 -2.95
N TRP A 533 9.44 -2.56 -3.32
CA TRP A 533 8.74 -2.37 -4.59
C TRP A 533 9.74 -2.19 -5.74
N GLY A 534 9.49 -2.84 -6.87
CA GLY A 534 10.30 -2.73 -8.09
C GLY A 534 9.50 -2.08 -9.23
N ARG A 535 10.16 -1.30 -10.09
CA ARG A 535 9.54 -0.56 -11.20
C ARG A 535 9.73 -1.25 -12.55
N TRP A 536 10.93 -1.78 -12.82
CA TRP A 536 11.34 -2.22 -14.16
C TRP A 536 11.17 -3.74 -14.38
N GLY A 537 10.92 -4.47 -13.30
CA GLY A 537 10.52 -5.89 -13.32
C GLY A 537 9.40 -6.16 -12.30
N CYS A 538 8.59 -7.16 -12.58
CA CYS A 538 7.39 -7.49 -11.79
C CYS A 538 7.73 -8.10 -10.42
N ASN A 539 7.13 -7.63 -9.32
CA ASN A 539 7.19 -6.25 -8.84
C ASN A 539 7.97 -6.33 -7.52
N TYR A 540 7.31 -6.81 -6.45
CA TYR A 540 7.93 -6.95 -5.15
C TYR A 540 8.99 -8.05 -5.12
N ASN A 541 8.79 -9.14 -5.87
CA ASN A 541 9.79 -10.18 -6.06
C ASN A 541 11.06 -9.60 -6.70
N TYR A 542 10.90 -8.87 -7.82
CA TYR A 542 12.00 -8.23 -8.53
C TYR A 542 12.73 -7.19 -7.68
N GLY A 543 11.99 -6.23 -7.10
CA GLY A 543 12.56 -5.18 -6.26
C GLY A 543 13.28 -5.73 -5.03
N THR A 544 12.67 -6.70 -4.34
CA THR A 544 13.28 -7.36 -3.19
C THR A 544 14.53 -8.14 -3.58
N THR A 545 14.50 -8.84 -4.71
CA THR A 545 15.67 -9.57 -5.23
C THR A 545 16.82 -8.63 -5.53
N ASN A 546 16.57 -7.52 -6.25
CA ASN A 546 17.61 -6.56 -6.60
C ASN A 546 18.26 -5.94 -5.35
N VAL A 547 17.46 -5.60 -4.33
CA VAL A 547 18.00 -5.12 -3.05
C VAL A 547 18.81 -6.22 -2.36
N LEU A 548 18.25 -7.41 -2.18
CA LEU A 548 18.94 -8.53 -1.52
C LEU A 548 20.27 -8.89 -2.20
N ARG A 549 20.37 -8.75 -3.52
CA ARG A 549 21.64 -8.97 -4.24
C ARG A 549 22.72 -7.96 -3.88
N GLY A 550 22.34 -6.73 -3.55
CA GLY A 550 23.25 -5.64 -3.19
C GLY A 550 23.68 -5.59 -1.72
N LEU A 551 22.93 -6.18 -0.80
CA LEU A 551 23.21 -6.11 0.63
C LEU A 551 24.43 -6.90 1.18
N PRO A 552 24.88 -8.04 0.62
CA PRO A 552 25.88 -8.90 1.26
C PRO A 552 27.20 -8.19 1.62
N ALA A 553 27.68 -7.29 0.75
CA ALA A 553 28.90 -6.53 0.98
C ALA A 553 28.80 -5.53 2.16
N PHE A 554 27.59 -5.23 2.62
CA PHE A 554 27.30 -4.24 3.65
C PHE A 554 26.72 -4.86 4.94
N CYS A 555 26.59 -6.20 5.01
CA CYS A 555 26.04 -6.92 6.17
C CYS A 555 26.85 -6.79 7.47
N GLY A 556 28.04 -6.16 7.44
CA GLY A 556 28.74 -5.72 8.64
C GLY A 556 27.93 -4.69 9.45
N ASP A 557 27.04 -3.94 8.78
CA ASP A 557 26.03 -3.13 9.44
C ASP A 557 24.84 -4.00 9.90
N LYS A 558 24.54 -3.93 11.19
CA LYS A 558 23.43 -4.65 11.83
C LYS A 558 22.07 -4.24 11.25
N GLU A 559 21.91 -3.03 10.74
CA GLU A 559 20.68 -2.60 10.08
C GLU A 559 20.48 -3.30 8.73
N VAL A 560 21.55 -3.43 7.95
CA VAL A 560 21.56 -4.19 6.70
C VAL A 560 21.19 -5.65 6.95
N ALA A 561 21.84 -6.30 7.90
CA ALA A 561 21.54 -7.70 8.24
C ALA A 561 20.08 -7.91 8.65
N ARG A 562 19.48 -6.95 9.38
CA ARG A 562 18.06 -6.99 9.76
C ARG A 562 17.13 -6.81 8.57
N ALA A 563 17.40 -5.81 7.72
CA ALA A 563 16.61 -5.55 6.53
C ALA A 563 16.63 -6.76 5.58
N ALA A 564 17.81 -7.35 5.38
CA ALA A 564 18.01 -8.56 4.59
C ALA A 564 17.20 -9.75 5.14
N LEU A 565 17.27 -10.01 6.46
CA LEU A 565 16.55 -11.14 7.05
C LEU A 565 15.03 -11.03 6.86
N ARG A 566 14.44 -9.84 7.03
CA ARG A 566 13.00 -9.64 6.79
C ARG A 566 12.60 -9.95 5.35
N ALA A 567 13.42 -9.50 4.41
CA ALA A 567 13.21 -9.74 2.99
C ALA A 567 13.38 -11.23 2.60
N VAL A 568 14.39 -11.90 3.15
CA VAL A 568 14.60 -13.35 2.97
C VAL A 568 13.38 -14.14 3.45
N LEU A 569 12.89 -13.85 4.67
CA LEU A 569 11.71 -14.52 5.23
C LEU A 569 10.44 -14.25 4.41
N TRP A 570 10.29 -13.04 3.88
CA TRP A 570 9.18 -12.71 2.98
C TRP A 570 9.25 -13.51 1.68
N LEU A 571 10.42 -13.56 1.04
CA LEU A 571 10.61 -14.27 -0.21
C LEU A 571 10.39 -15.78 -0.06
N GLU A 572 10.86 -16.38 1.04
CA GLU A 572 10.57 -17.77 1.41
C GLU A 572 9.07 -18.02 1.58
N LYS A 573 8.35 -17.08 2.22
CA LYS A 573 6.89 -17.16 2.40
C LYS A 573 6.12 -17.09 1.07
N CYS A 574 6.68 -16.43 0.06
CA CYS A 574 6.09 -16.29 -1.27
C CYS A 574 6.34 -17.49 -2.21
N GLN A 575 7.08 -18.52 -1.77
CA GLN A 575 7.29 -19.71 -2.60
C GLN A 575 5.96 -20.44 -2.85
N ASN A 576 5.67 -20.75 -4.11
CA ASN A 576 4.48 -21.48 -4.51
C ASN A 576 4.57 -22.96 -4.12
N LYS A 577 3.43 -23.65 -4.11
CA LYS A 577 3.34 -25.08 -3.76
C LYS A 577 4.14 -25.99 -4.71
N ASP A 578 4.33 -25.57 -5.95
CA ASP A 578 5.13 -26.28 -6.96
C ASP A 578 6.65 -26.09 -6.77
N GLY A 579 7.07 -25.25 -5.81
CA GLY A 579 8.47 -24.95 -5.53
C GLY A 579 9.02 -23.73 -6.27
N GLY A 580 8.30 -23.20 -7.25
CA GLY A 580 8.71 -21.99 -7.96
C GLY A 580 8.29 -20.70 -7.24
N TRP A 581 8.66 -19.57 -7.83
CA TRP A 581 8.14 -18.26 -7.44
C TRP A 581 7.47 -17.57 -8.62
N GLY A 582 6.47 -16.76 -8.32
CA GLY A 582 5.70 -16.02 -9.30
C GLY A 582 5.02 -14.81 -8.69
N GLU A 583 4.85 -13.77 -9.51
CA GLU A 583 4.10 -12.58 -9.13
C GLU A 583 3.29 -12.07 -10.32
N THR A 584 2.03 -11.70 -10.07
CA THR A 584 1.17 -11.09 -11.09
C THR A 584 1.45 -9.60 -11.24
N LEU A 585 1.38 -9.09 -12.47
CA LEU A 585 1.46 -7.66 -12.77
C LEU A 585 0.35 -6.84 -12.08
N LEU A 586 -0.76 -7.49 -11.70
CA LEU A 586 -1.84 -6.85 -10.92
C LEU A 586 -1.38 -6.40 -9.52
N SER A 587 -0.22 -6.87 -9.04
CA SER A 587 0.37 -6.43 -7.77
C SER A 587 0.71 -4.93 -7.74
N TYR A 588 0.90 -4.28 -8.89
CA TYR A 588 1.09 -2.83 -8.96
C TYR A 588 -0.16 -2.04 -8.54
N GLY A 589 -1.35 -2.53 -8.87
CA GLY A 589 -2.63 -1.94 -8.44
C GLY A 589 -3.16 -2.52 -7.12
N HIS A 590 -2.68 -3.70 -6.74
CA HIS A 590 -3.16 -4.45 -5.57
C HIS A 590 -1.99 -5.02 -4.76
N PRO A 591 -1.40 -4.25 -3.83
CA PRO A 591 -0.26 -4.69 -3.01
C PRO A 591 -0.50 -6.00 -2.23
N ASP A 592 -1.76 -6.38 -1.97
CA ASP A 592 -2.12 -7.67 -1.36
C ASP A 592 -1.76 -8.88 -2.24
N LEU A 593 -1.53 -8.66 -3.53
CA LEU A 593 -1.05 -9.66 -4.49
C LEU A 593 0.49 -9.72 -4.56
N ALA A 594 1.21 -9.01 -3.69
CA ALA A 594 2.66 -9.02 -3.64
C ALA A 594 3.22 -10.44 -3.49
N GLY A 595 4.13 -10.82 -4.39
CA GLY A 595 4.74 -12.15 -4.44
C GLY A 595 3.73 -13.29 -4.66
N LYS A 596 2.57 -13.02 -5.27
CA LYS A 596 1.56 -14.03 -5.63
C LYS A 596 1.35 -14.07 -7.14
N GLY A 597 1.49 -15.24 -7.73
CA GLY A 597 1.28 -15.45 -9.16
C GLY A 597 1.74 -16.83 -9.60
N PRO A 598 1.44 -17.24 -10.84
CA PRO A 598 1.97 -18.48 -11.40
C PRO A 598 3.50 -18.45 -11.43
N SER A 599 4.13 -19.58 -11.11
CA SER A 599 5.58 -19.70 -11.12
C SER A 599 6.14 -19.46 -12.53
N THR A 600 7.23 -18.71 -12.63
CA THR A 600 7.94 -18.49 -13.90
C THR A 600 9.44 -18.68 -13.69
N ALA A 601 10.18 -18.98 -14.75
CA ALA A 601 11.64 -19.13 -14.64
C ALA A 601 12.34 -17.84 -14.20
N ALA A 602 11.93 -16.67 -14.67
CA ALA A 602 12.52 -15.39 -14.25
C ALA A 602 12.32 -15.14 -12.75
N HIS A 603 11.07 -15.17 -12.27
CA HIS A 603 10.76 -14.98 -10.84
C HIS A 603 11.41 -16.04 -9.93
N THR A 604 11.46 -17.30 -10.38
CA THR A 604 12.10 -18.39 -9.64
C THR A 604 13.61 -18.19 -9.58
N ALA A 605 14.23 -17.82 -10.70
CA ALA A 605 15.65 -17.54 -10.76
C ALA A 605 16.04 -16.31 -9.94
N TRP A 606 15.23 -15.25 -9.95
CA TRP A 606 15.41 -14.08 -9.08
C TRP A 606 15.41 -14.47 -7.61
N ALA A 607 14.40 -15.25 -7.19
CA ALA A 607 14.29 -15.68 -5.81
C ALA A 607 15.46 -16.57 -5.38
N LEU A 608 15.83 -17.56 -6.21
CA LEU A 608 17.00 -18.41 -5.99
C LEU A 608 18.27 -17.58 -5.86
N ASP A 609 18.48 -16.64 -6.78
CA ASP A 609 19.67 -15.81 -6.81
C ASP A 609 19.81 -14.97 -5.53
N ALA A 610 18.72 -14.35 -5.08
CA ALA A 610 18.70 -13.61 -3.83
C ALA A 610 18.91 -14.52 -2.62
N LEU A 611 18.15 -15.61 -2.49
CA LEU A 611 18.17 -16.50 -1.33
C LEU A 611 19.52 -17.21 -1.19
N LEU A 612 20.15 -17.62 -2.30
CA LEU A 612 21.47 -18.24 -2.26
C LEU A 612 22.42 -17.33 -1.50
N ARG A 613 22.42 -16.01 -1.64
CA ARG A 613 23.35 -15.12 -0.89
C ARG A 613 23.21 -15.18 0.64
N PHE A 614 22.10 -15.69 1.17
CA PHE A 614 21.81 -15.71 2.61
C PHE A 614 21.51 -17.11 3.19
N ARG A 615 21.33 -18.13 2.35
CA ARG A 615 21.00 -19.52 2.75
C ARG A 615 21.98 -20.54 2.15
N PRO A 616 22.25 -21.67 2.83
CA PRO A 616 23.05 -22.75 2.27
C PRO A 616 22.32 -23.44 1.11
N ALA A 617 23.02 -24.12 0.21
CA ALA A 617 22.39 -24.81 -0.92
C ALA A 617 21.50 -25.98 -0.46
N SER A 618 21.78 -26.51 0.73
CA SER A 618 20.94 -27.49 1.43
C SER A 618 19.56 -26.95 1.88
N ASP A 619 19.28 -25.65 1.79
CA ASP A 619 17.99 -25.10 2.21
C ASP A 619 16.83 -25.68 1.36
N PRO A 620 15.77 -26.23 1.99
CA PRO A 620 14.67 -26.84 1.27
C PRO A 620 13.93 -25.91 0.29
N ALA A 621 13.89 -24.60 0.55
CA ALA A 621 13.29 -23.65 -0.36
C ALA A 621 14.12 -23.52 -1.65
N LEU A 622 15.44 -23.44 -1.51
CA LEU A 622 16.37 -23.38 -2.65
C LEU A 622 16.31 -24.67 -3.49
N GLN A 623 16.33 -25.84 -2.85
CA GLN A 623 16.24 -27.12 -3.55
C GLN A 623 14.96 -27.24 -4.39
N LYS A 624 13.81 -26.86 -3.83
CA LYS A 624 12.53 -26.85 -4.55
C LYS A 624 12.53 -25.90 -5.74
N GLY A 625 13.15 -24.73 -5.59
CA GLY A 625 13.29 -23.77 -6.69
C GLY A 625 14.16 -24.29 -7.84
N VAL A 626 15.30 -24.89 -7.50
CA VAL A 626 16.20 -25.49 -8.50
C VAL A 626 15.51 -26.66 -9.18
N GLN A 627 14.83 -27.52 -8.42
CA GLN A 627 14.03 -28.61 -8.97
C GLN A 627 12.97 -28.09 -9.94
N TRP A 628 12.29 -26.98 -9.61
CA TRP A 628 11.33 -26.34 -10.50
C TRP A 628 11.96 -25.88 -11.81
N LEU A 629 13.12 -25.21 -11.78
CA LEU A 629 13.83 -24.78 -12.99
C LEU A 629 14.23 -25.97 -13.85
N VAL A 630 14.81 -27.02 -13.25
CA VAL A 630 15.21 -28.24 -13.96
C VAL A 630 14.00 -28.94 -14.58
N SER A 631 12.91 -29.10 -13.83
CA SER A 631 11.71 -29.80 -14.31
C SER A 631 10.93 -29.04 -15.39
N ASN A 632 11.07 -27.71 -15.46
CA ASN A 632 10.35 -26.87 -16.43
C ASN A 632 11.22 -26.39 -17.60
N GLN A 633 12.47 -26.87 -17.71
CA GLN A 633 13.30 -26.60 -18.88
C GLN A 633 12.79 -27.40 -20.09
N VAL A 634 12.67 -26.76 -21.25
CA VAL A 634 12.23 -27.46 -22.47
C VAL A 634 13.30 -28.47 -22.89
N PRO A 635 12.97 -29.78 -23.02
CA PRO A 635 13.95 -30.79 -23.42
C PRO A 635 14.55 -30.48 -24.80
N LYS A 636 15.83 -30.83 -24.98
CA LYS A 636 16.50 -30.76 -26.28
C LYS A 636 15.87 -31.78 -27.24
N THR A 637 15.08 -31.28 -28.20
CA THR A 637 14.50 -32.04 -29.32
C THR A 637 14.79 -31.28 -30.61
N GLU A 638 15.13 -31.97 -31.71
CA GLU A 638 15.50 -31.35 -33.00
C GLU A 638 14.43 -30.39 -33.57
N GLU A 639 13.18 -30.48 -33.11
CA GLU A 639 12.02 -29.77 -33.70
C GLU A 639 11.60 -28.47 -32.99
N LYS A 640 12.16 -28.12 -31.81
CA LYS A 640 11.66 -26.97 -31.01
C LYS A 640 12.59 -25.75 -31.09
N ARG A 641 12.07 -24.58 -31.50
CA ARG A 641 12.82 -23.28 -31.57
C ARG A 641 13.41 -22.79 -30.24
N HIS A 642 12.91 -23.25 -29.09
CA HIS A 642 13.34 -22.80 -27.74
C HIS A 642 13.85 -23.95 -26.86
N TRP A 643 14.57 -24.90 -27.46
CA TRP A 643 15.17 -26.02 -26.71
C TRP A 643 16.09 -25.53 -25.59
N ALA A 644 16.10 -26.23 -24.46
CA ALA A 644 16.91 -25.90 -23.28
C ALA A 644 16.71 -24.49 -22.67
N SER A 645 15.61 -23.82 -23.02
CA SER A 645 15.19 -22.56 -22.40
C SER A 645 13.86 -22.74 -21.65
N TRP A 646 13.31 -21.62 -21.16
CA TRP A 646 12.06 -21.54 -20.42
C TRP A 646 11.10 -20.54 -21.08
N PRO A 647 10.59 -20.83 -22.29
CA PRO A 647 9.67 -19.93 -22.98
C PRO A 647 8.42 -19.68 -22.12
N SER A 648 8.01 -18.42 -22.03
CA SER A 648 6.83 -18.01 -21.26
C SER A 648 6.17 -16.83 -21.94
N ASP A 649 4.84 -16.89 -22.08
CA ASP A 649 4.04 -15.76 -22.56
C ASP A 649 3.76 -14.75 -21.44
N LEU A 650 4.09 -15.09 -20.19
CA LEU A 650 3.85 -14.22 -19.04
C LEU A 650 4.91 -13.13 -18.97
N TYR A 651 4.46 -11.89 -19.07
CA TYR A 651 5.36 -10.75 -18.98
C TYR A 651 5.86 -10.56 -17.55
N VAL A 652 7.18 -10.44 -17.43
CA VAL A 652 7.88 -10.21 -16.17
C VAL A 652 8.61 -8.87 -16.15
N GLY A 653 8.73 -8.21 -17.31
CA GLY A 653 9.27 -6.86 -17.46
C GLY A 653 8.18 -5.80 -17.35
N THR A 654 8.56 -4.60 -16.93
CA THR A 654 7.65 -3.46 -16.82
C THR A 654 8.29 -2.25 -17.47
N GLY A 655 7.57 -1.55 -18.34
CA GLY A 655 7.95 -0.22 -18.81
C GLY A 655 7.37 0.85 -17.90
N PHE A 656 6.03 0.87 -17.78
CA PHE A 656 5.30 1.77 -16.90
C PHE A 656 4.23 0.98 -16.13
N PRO A 657 4.30 0.89 -14.79
CA PRO A 657 3.28 0.20 -14.00
C PRO A 657 1.86 0.60 -14.39
N ASN A 658 0.98 -0.39 -14.59
CA ASN A 658 -0.41 -0.24 -15.02
C ASN A 658 -0.65 0.39 -16.41
N VAL A 659 0.41 0.65 -17.19
CA VAL A 659 0.31 1.36 -18.48
C VAL A 659 1.02 0.62 -19.60
N LEU A 660 2.21 0.06 -19.34
CA LEU A 660 3.04 -0.63 -20.31
C LEU A 660 3.84 -1.75 -19.64
N TYR A 661 3.62 -2.98 -20.07
CA TYR A 661 4.38 -4.15 -19.64
C TYR A 661 5.18 -4.72 -20.81
N LEU A 662 6.29 -5.39 -20.48
CA LEU A 662 7.26 -5.84 -21.47
C LEU A 662 7.54 -7.34 -21.32
N GLY A 663 7.45 -8.05 -22.43
CA GLY A 663 7.90 -9.42 -22.56
C GLY A 663 9.38 -9.45 -22.95
N TYR A 664 10.24 -9.92 -22.04
CA TYR A 664 11.66 -10.14 -22.29
C TYR A 664 11.94 -11.65 -22.39
N PRO A 665 12.04 -12.22 -23.61
CA PRO A 665 12.26 -13.66 -23.76
C PRO A 665 13.50 -14.16 -23.00
N PHE A 666 14.58 -13.39 -23.01
CA PHE A 666 15.83 -13.80 -22.36
C PHE A 666 15.82 -13.67 -20.82
N TYR A 667 14.86 -12.97 -20.19
CA TYR A 667 14.77 -12.94 -18.73
C TYR A 667 14.58 -14.33 -18.14
N HIS A 668 13.77 -15.15 -18.80
CA HIS A 668 13.56 -16.53 -18.38
C HIS A 668 14.80 -17.41 -18.58
N HIS A 669 15.79 -16.95 -19.34
CA HIS A 669 16.98 -17.70 -19.74
C HIS A 669 18.24 -17.29 -18.96
N HIS A 670 18.71 -16.05 -19.08
CA HIS A 670 19.99 -15.63 -18.47
C HIS A 670 19.92 -15.58 -16.93
N PHE A 671 18.76 -15.26 -16.35
CA PHE A 671 18.59 -15.32 -14.89
C PHE A 671 18.61 -16.78 -14.41
N ALA A 672 17.98 -17.70 -15.13
CA ALA A 672 18.00 -19.13 -14.80
C ALA A 672 19.43 -19.70 -14.89
N ILE A 673 20.22 -19.33 -15.90
CA ILE A 673 21.65 -19.67 -15.99
C ILE A 673 22.39 -19.18 -14.74
N SER A 674 22.22 -17.91 -14.37
CA SER A 674 22.90 -17.31 -13.21
C SER A 674 22.54 -18.03 -11.90
N ALA A 675 21.26 -18.36 -11.72
CA ALA A 675 20.76 -19.04 -10.53
C ALA A 675 21.29 -20.48 -10.43
N LEU A 676 21.28 -21.24 -11.54
CA LEU A 676 21.82 -22.60 -11.59
C LEU A 676 23.33 -22.60 -11.34
N ALA A 677 24.08 -21.71 -11.99
CA ALA A 677 25.52 -21.59 -11.81
C ALA A 677 25.89 -21.30 -10.34
N ARG A 678 25.20 -20.34 -9.70
CA ARG A 678 25.43 -20.03 -8.28
C ARG A 678 25.03 -21.16 -7.33
N PHE A 679 23.98 -21.91 -7.65
CA PHE A 679 23.61 -23.08 -6.85
C PHE A 679 24.71 -24.15 -6.91
N LEU A 680 25.30 -24.36 -8.08
CA LEU A 680 26.35 -25.36 -8.30
C LEU A 680 27.71 -24.95 -7.71
N ASP A 681 28.04 -23.66 -7.70
CA ASP A 681 29.28 -23.13 -7.09
C ASP A 681 29.25 -23.13 -5.55
N ARG A 682 28.07 -23.24 -4.94
CA ARG A 682 27.89 -23.20 -3.49
C ARG A 682 28.32 -24.51 -2.82
N THR A 683 29.41 -24.50 -2.05
CA THR A 683 29.76 -25.59 -1.11
C THR A 683 29.02 -25.41 0.21
N ASP A 684 28.48 -26.49 0.79
CA ASP A 684 27.80 -26.47 2.11
C ASP A 684 28.82 -26.55 3.27
N GLU A 685 30.04 -26.03 3.11
CA GLU A 685 30.98 -25.94 4.24
C GLU A 685 30.46 -24.94 5.28
N PRO A 686 30.37 -25.33 6.57
CA PRO A 686 29.85 -24.45 7.62
C PRO A 686 30.81 -23.29 7.90
N ASP A 687 30.39 -22.08 7.51
CA ASP A 687 31.06 -20.83 7.90
C ASP A 687 30.72 -20.51 9.37
N GLN A 688 31.66 -20.81 10.28
CA GLN A 688 31.48 -20.73 11.74
C GLN A 688 31.05 -19.36 12.26
N ASP A 689 31.25 -18.27 11.50
CA ASP A 689 30.84 -16.92 11.91
C ASP A 689 29.41 -16.54 11.49
N ARG A 690 28.76 -17.29 10.59
CA ARG A 690 27.42 -16.95 10.05
C ARG A 690 26.23 -17.69 10.69
N ASP A 691 26.43 -18.82 11.36
CA ASP A 691 25.34 -19.67 11.93
C ASP A 691 24.76 -19.21 13.27
N LEU A 692 25.01 -17.96 13.64
CA LEU A 692 24.79 -17.42 14.98
C LEU A 692 23.30 -17.26 15.45
N PRO A 693 22.25 -17.25 14.60
CA PRO A 693 20.85 -17.16 15.07
C PRO A 693 20.25 -18.45 15.64
N LEU A 694 20.93 -19.60 15.60
CA LEU A 694 20.28 -20.92 15.70
C LEU A 694 20.22 -21.60 17.09
N LEU A 695 20.61 -20.96 18.19
CA LEU A 695 20.63 -21.63 19.50
C LEU A 695 19.26 -21.82 20.18
N MET A 696 18.23 -21.08 19.78
CA MET A 696 16.89 -21.25 20.35
C MET A 696 16.02 -22.07 19.41
N THR A 697 15.34 -23.09 19.94
CA THR A 697 14.39 -23.87 19.15
C THR A 697 13.30 -22.96 18.57
N ARG A 698 12.75 -23.30 17.40
CA ARG A 698 11.67 -22.54 16.77
C ARG A 698 10.49 -22.31 17.73
N HIS A 699 10.20 -23.28 18.60
CA HIS A 699 9.16 -23.16 19.62
C HIS A 699 9.48 -22.06 20.64
N VAL A 700 10.72 -22.00 21.15
CA VAL A 700 11.15 -20.96 22.10
C VAL A 700 11.08 -19.58 21.47
N VAL A 701 11.67 -19.41 20.28
CA VAL A 701 11.64 -18.11 19.57
C VAL A 701 10.19 -17.69 19.32
N THR A 702 9.34 -18.59 18.82
CA THR A 702 7.93 -18.30 18.52
C THR A 702 7.15 -17.85 19.77
N THR A 703 7.37 -18.48 20.92
CA THR A 703 6.67 -18.12 22.15
C THR A 703 7.17 -16.79 22.71
N LEU A 704 8.48 -16.53 22.63
CA LEU A 704 9.08 -15.30 23.16
C LEU A 704 8.82 -14.07 22.26
N THR A 705 8.63 -14.28 20.96
CA THR A 705 8.22 -13.23 20.00
C THR A 705 6.71 -13.01 19.97
N ARG A 706 5.92 -13.79 20.74
CA ARG A 706 4.49 -13.59 20.87
C ARG A 706 4.20 -12.22 21.52
N HIS A 707 3.45 -11.38 20.81
CA HIS A 707 3.08 -10.04 21.27
C HIS A 707 1.75 -10.02 22.02
N ASP A 708 1.70 -9.22 23.08
CA ASP A 708 0.54 -8.97 23.93
C ASP A 708 -0.25 -7.77 23.38
N ILE A 709 -1.50 -7.96 22.98
CA ILE A 709 -2.36 -6.90 22.43
C ILE A 709 -3.52 -6.66 23.41
N LEU A 710 -3.69 -5.39 23.81
CA LEU A 710 -4.80 -4.98 24.67
C LEU A 710 -5.92 -4.36 23.83
N LEU A 711 -7.12 -4.91 23.93
CA LEU A 711 -8.34 -4.35 23.38
C LEU A 711 -9.13 -3.64 24.49
N MET A 712 -9.23 -2.32 24.44
CA MET A 712 -10.04 -1.52 25.36
C MET A 712 -11.39 -1.20 24.75
N VAL A 713 -12.46 -1.81 25.26
CA VAL A 713 -13.81 -1.67 24.69
C VAL A 713 -14.77 -1.08 25.71
N LEU A 714 -15.11 0.18 25.52
CA LEU A 714 -16.25 0.84 26.16
C LEU A 714 -17.43 0.84 25.19
N GLY A 715 -18.47 0.03 25.46
CA GLY A 715 -19.61 -0.09 24.57
C GLY A 715 -20.60 -1.20 24.97
N SER A 716 -21.57 -1.40 24.09
CA SER A 716 -22.60 -2.44 24.18
C SER A 716 -22.11 -3.77 23.59
N ARG A 717 -22.99 -4.79 23.55
CA ARG A 717 -22.68 -6.06 22.90
C ARG A 717 -22.21 -5.91 21.45
N GLY A 718 -22.79 -4.97 20.68
CA GLY A 718 -22.41 -4.76 19.28
C GLY A 718 -20.95 -4.31 19.13
N ASP A 719 -20.48 -3.46 20.04
CA ASP A 719 -19.08 -3.01 20.08
C ASP A 719 -18.14 -4.16 20.44
N ILE A 720 -18.58 -5.05 21.33
CA ILE A 720 -17.78 -6.22 21.74
C ILE A 720 -17.66 -7.23 20.60
N ASP A 721 -18.74 -7.52 19.88
CA ASP A 721 -18.73 -8.46 18.76
C ASP A 721 -17.75 -8.02 17.65
N VAL A 722 -17.65 -6.71 17.40
CA VAL A 722 -16.66 -6.10 16.51
C VAL A 722 -15.22 -6.43 16.96
N PHE A 723 -14.90 -6.15 18.22
CA PHE A 723 -13.56 -6.37 18.75
C PHE A 723 -13.21 -7.86 18.89
N LEU A 724 -14.20 -8.73 19.13
CA LEU A 724 -14.00 -10.18 19.12
C LEU A 724 -13.69 -10.71 17.71
N SER A 725 -14.30 -10.13 16.66
CA SER A 725 -13.92 -10.46 15.28
C SER A 725 -12.47 -10.09 15.01
N ILE A 726 -12.04 -8.88 15.40
CA ILE A 726 -10.64 -8.42 15.29
C ILE A 726 -9.71 -9.33 16.11
N ALA A 727 -10.07 -9.63 17.36
CA ALA A 727 -9.30 -10.51 18.25
C ALA A 727 -9.08 -11.90 17.63
N GLY A 728 -10.10 -12.45 16.96
CA GLY A 728 -10.00 -13.74 16.26
C GLY A 728 -8.98 -13.71 15.11
N LYS A 729 -8.85 -12.58 14.41
CA LYS A 729 -7.82 -12.42 13.36
C LYS A 729 -6.43 -12.29 13.97
N LEU A 730 -6.27 -11.46 15.00
CA LEU A 730 -4.99 -11.28 15.71
C LEU A 730 -4.50 -12.59 16.35
N ALA A 731 -5.40 -13.38 16.94
CA ALA A 731 -5.05 -14.67 17.53
C ALA A 731 -4.63 -15.72 16.48
N LYS A 732 -5.23 -15.70 15.28
CA LYS A 732 -4.75 -16.51 14.15
C LYS A 732 -3.32 -16.15 13.75
N ASN A 733 -2.96 -14.88 13.88
CA ASN A 733 -1.59 -14.37 13.69
C ASN A 733 -0.72 -14.50 14.96
N ARG A 734 -1.13 -15.40 15.87
CA ARG A 734 -0.43 -15.84 17.09
C ARG A 734 -0.34 -14.81 18.19
N HIS A 735 -1.00 -13.66 18.11
CA HIS A 735 -0.98 -12.69 19.20
C HIS A 735 -1.69 -13.23 20.46
N ARG A 736 -1.28 -12.74 21.64
CA ARG A 736 -2.01 -12.93 22.89
C ARG A 736 -2.91 -11.74 23.09
N VAL A 737 -4.22 -11.96 23.15
CA VAL A 737 -5.21 -10.87 23.19
C VAL A 737 -5.88 -10.83 24.54
N ARG A 738 -5.85 -9.65 25.16
CA ARG A 738 -6.63 -9.32 26.37
C ARG A 738 -7.69 -8.30 26.01
N VAL A 739 -8.93 -8.57 26.42
CA VAL A 739 -10.08 -7.69 26.25
C VAL A 739 -10.44 -7.08 27.61
N ALA A 740 -10.23 -5.78 27.73
CA ALA A 740 -10.69 -4.99 28.87
C ALA A 740 -12.08 -4.42 28.56
N THR A 741 -13.08 -4.81 29.34
CA THR A 741 -14.46 -4.35 29.17
C THR A 741 -15.33 -4.63 30.40
N HIS A 742 -16.61 -4.28 30.35
CA HIS A 742 -17.55 -4.42 31.45
C HIS A 742 -17.76 -5.89 31.88
N PRO A 743 -18.01 -6.15 33.18
CA PRO A 743 -18.28 -7.50 33.71
C PRO A 743 -19.39 -8.26 32.98
N ALA A 744 -20.38 -7.54 32.44
CA ALA A 744 -21.50 -8.12 31.71
C ALA A 744 -21.08 -8.93 30.46
N HIS A 745 -19.87 -8.69 29.93
CA HIS A 745 -19.35 -9.35 28.74
C HIS A 745 -18.30 -10.43 29.05
N GLN A 746 -17.99 -10.68 30.32
CA GLN A 746 -16.95 -11.65 30.72
C GLN A 746 -17.16 -13.02 30.06
N GLN A 747 -18.36 -13.61 30.23
CA GLN A 747 -18.67 -14.93 29.68
C GLN A 747 -18.53 -14.98 28.16
N LEU A 748 -18.87 -13.88 27.48
CA LEU A 748 -18.78 -13.79 26.02
C LEU A 748 -17.32 -13.78 25.56
N VAL A 749 -16.47 -12.98 26.22
CA VAL A 749 -15.03 -12.90 25.91
C VAL A 749 -14.34 -14.24 26.16
N GLU A 750 -14.58 -14.84 27.34
CA GLU A 750 -13.99 -16.12 27.73
C GLU A 750 -14.45 -17.26 26.81
N ALA A 751 -15.72 -17.26 26.38
CA ALA A 751 -16.24 -18.27 25.43
C ALA A 751 -15.55 -18.22 24.06
N HIS A 752 -14.99 -17.08 23.66
CA HIS A 752 -14.19 -16.95 22.43
C HIS A 752 -12.69 -17.27 22.66
N GLY A 753 -12.29 -17.64 23.87
CA GLY A 753 -10.91 -18.03 24.19
C GLY A 753 -9.94 -16.86 24.40
N PHE A 754 -10.44 -15.65 24.69
CA PHE A 754 -9.60 -14.49 24.97
C PHE A 754 -9.53 -14.17 26.47
N GLU A 755 -8.43 -13.51 26.89
CA GLU A 755 -8.31 -13.05 28.27
C GLU A 755 -9.25 -11.89 28.56
N PHE A 756 -9.94 -11.95 29.69
CA PHE A 756 -10.84 -10.89 30.13
C PHE A 756 -10.23 -10.08 31.29
N TYR A 757 -10.35 -8.76 31.20
CA TYR A 757 -10.00 -7.83 32.28
C TYR A 757 -11.22 -6.98 32.66
N ASP A 758 -11.59 -7.01 33.94
CA ASP A 758 -12.76 -6.30 34.47
C ASP A 758 -12.46 -4.81 34.68
N VAL A 759 -13.14 -3.95 33.93
CA VAL A 759 -13.05 -2.49 34.11
C VAL A 759 -14.14 -1.89 35.01
N GLY A 760 -15.08 -2.71 35.48
CA GLY A 760 -16.23 -2.25 36.25
C GLY A 760 -17.27 -1.50 35.42
N GLY A 761 -18.32 -1.02 36.09
CA GLY A 761 -19.47 -0.38 35.45
C GLY A 761 -20.37 -1.38 34.70
N GLY A 762 -21.31 -0.88 33.90
CA GLY A 762 -22.14 -1.71 33.03
C GLY A 762 -22.78 -0.91 31.90
N PRO A 763 -23.02 -1.53 30.73
CA PRO A 763 -23.56 -0.84 29.55
C PRO A 763 -24.96 -0.25 29.80
N ASP A 764 -25.77 -0.92 30.63
CA ASP A 764 -27.12 -0.48 31.00
C ASP A 764 -27.11 0.84 31.80
N GLU A 765 -26.09 1.09 32.61
CA GLU A 765 -25.98 2.34 33.39
C GLU A 765 -25.85 3.54 32.45
N PHE A 766 -25.04 3.42 31.41
CA PHE A 766 -24.84 4.46 30.40
C PHE A 766 -26.10 4.67 29.56
N ALA A 767 -26.71 3.58 29.08
CA ALA A 767 -27.92 3.62 28.27
C ALA A 767 -29.13 4.18 29.02
N GLN A 768 -29.28 3.88 30.32
CA GLN A 768 -30.36 4.43 31.14
C GLN A 768 -30.24 5.93 31.36
N VAL A 769 -29.02 6.44 31.58
CA VAL A 769 -28.78 7.88 31.79
C VAL A 769 -29.06 8.67 30.51
N LEU A 770 -28.50 8.25 29.38
CA LEU A 770 -28.77 8.89 28.07
C LEU A 770 -30.21 8.70 27.61
N GLY A 771 -30.79 7.54 27.91
CA GLY A 771 -32.19 7.25 27.62
C GLY A 771 -33.16 8.15 28.36
N ARG A 772 -32.84 8.62 29.58
CA ARG A 772 -33.69 9.58 30.32
C ARG A 772 -33.41 11.04 29.93
N GLU A 773 -32.16 11.38 29.66
CA GLU A 773 -31.71 12.75 29.36
C GLU A 773 -30.95 12.79 28.03
N PRO A 774 -31.62 12.91 26.88
CA PRO A 774 -30.98 12.85 25.56
C PRO A 774 -30.04 14.03 25.27
N ASN A 775 -30.19 15.17 25.98
CA ASN A 775 -29.33 16.34 25.81
C ASN A 775 -28.07 16.24 26.68
N LEU A 776 -27.07 15.46 26.24
CA LEU A 776 -25.81 15.27 26.96
C LEU A 776 -25.16 16.59 27.43
N LEU A 777 -25.15 17.62 26.57
CA LEU A 777 -24.61 18.94 26.89
C LEU A 777 -25.27 19.57 28.13
N TRP A 778 -26.60 19.54 28.18
CA TRP A 778 -27.34 20.11 29.31
C TRP A 778 -27.19 19.28 30.58
N SER A 779 -27.10 17.95 30.46
CA SER A 779 -26.87 17.06 31.60
C SER A 779 -25.48 17.23 32.22
N VAL A 780 -24.46 17.49 31.40
CA VAL A 780 -23.11 17.88 31.87
C VAL A 780 -23.17 19.22 32.59
N ILE A 781 -23.83 20.24 32.01
CA ILE A 781 -23.95 21.59 32.61
C ILE A 781 -24.73 21.56 33.93
N ARG A 782 -25.80 20.77 34.03
CA ARG A 782 -26.61 20.62 35.26
C ARG A 782 -25.94 19.81 36.36
N GLY A 783 -24.91 19.03 36.04
CA GLY A 783 -24.24 18.14 37.01
C GLY A 783 -24.98 16.81 37.27
N ASP A 784 -25.99 16.47 36.48
CA ASP A 784 -26.81 15.25 36.62
C ASP A 784 -25.99 13.96 36.43
N LEU A 785 -24.80 14.07 35.84
CA LEU A 785 -23.89 12.97 35.54
C LEU A 785 -22.94 12.59 36.69
N GLY A 786 -23.13 13.08 37.92
CA GLY A 786 -22.20 12.83 39.03
C GLY A 786 -21.91 11.34 39.31
N ARG A 787 -22.94 10.48 39.33
CA ARG A 787 -22.78 9.02 39.48
C ARG A 787 -22.09 8.40 38.26
N LEU A 788 -22.50 8.82 37.06
CA LEU A 788 -21.89 8.34 35.82
C LEU A 788 -20.40 8.70 35.75
N ARG A 789 -20.05 9.93 36.13
CA ARG A 789 -18.67 10.41 36.21
C ARG A 789 -17.83 9.56 37.16
N GLN A 790 -18.34 9.22 38.34
CA GLN A 790 -17.65 8.33 39.27
C GLN A 790 -17.47 6.90 38.70
N SER A 791 -18.49 6.39 38.00
CA SER A 791 -18.41 5.09 37.30
C SER A 791 -17.32 5.13 36.22
N LEU A 792 -17.36 6.14 35.34
CA LEU A 792 -16.37 6.37 34.28
C LEU A 792 -14.95 6.57 34.82
N CYS A 793 -14.74 7.33 35.89
CA CYS A 793 -13.44 7.48 36.53
C CYS A 793 -12.84 6.13 36.94
N ARG A 794 -13.65 5.26 37.58
CA ARG A 794 -13.19 3.92 37.97
C ARG A 794 -12.86 3.07 36.75
N THR A 795 -13.73 3.07 35.75
CA THR A 795 -13.53 2.37 34.47
C THR A 795 -12.27 2.83 33.75
N PHE A 796 -12.01 4.13 33.72
CA PHE A 796 -10.83 4.72 33.08
C PHE A 796 -9.53 4.37 33.80
N ALA A 797 -9.51 4.37 35.14
CA ALA A 797 -8.35 3.87 35.88
C ALA A 797 -8.08 2.39 35.58
N ARG A 798 -9.12 1.56 35.52
CA ARG A 798 -9.00 0.13 35.22
C ARG A 798 -8.55 -0.15 33.78
N PHE A 799 -9.04 0.61 32.80
CA PHE A 799 -8.54 0.51 31.42
C PHE A 799 -7.04 0.73 31.35
N TRP A 800 -6.54 1.73 32.07
CA TRP A 800 -5.11 2.01 32.13
C TRP A 800 -4.33 0.86 32.77
N GLU A 801 -4.82 0.32 33.89
CA GLU A 801 -4.21 -0.83 34.57
C GLU A 801 -4.26 -2.12 33.76
N ALA A 802 -5.25 -2.31 32.88
CA ALA A 802 -5.38 -3.50 32.04
C ALA A 802 -4.17 -3.74 31.11
N GLY A 803 -3.38 -2.69 30.87
CA GLY A 803 -2.16 -2.70 30.08
C GLY A 803 -1.01 -3.52 30.64
N TYR A 804 -1.07 -3.93 31.90
CA TYR A 804 -0.01 -4.71 32.53
C TYR A 804 -0.55 -5.66 33.62
N GLY A 805 0.28 -6.60 34.06
CA GLY A 805 0.00 -7.47 35.20
C GLY A 805 -1.04 -8.58 34.92
N SER A 806 -1.49 -9.23 35.99
CA SER A 806 -2.43 -10.36 35.92
C SER A 806 -3.90 -9.93 35.79
N ASN A 807 -4.74 -10.87 35.35
CA ASN A 807 -6.19 -10.65 35.28
C ASN A 807 -6.77 -10.42 36.69
N ASN A 808 -7.70 -9.46 36.81
CA ASN A 808 -8.28 -9.08 38.10
C ASN A 808 -9.55 -9.85 38.49
N THR A 809 -9.91 -10.91 37.76
CA THR A 809 -11.10 -11.72 38.04
C THR A 809 -10.89 -12.70 39.20
N ARG A 810 -11.99 -13.05 39.87
CA ARG A 810 -12.00 -14.00 41.00
C ARG A 810 -11.51 -15.41 40.60
N ASN A 811 -11.72 -15.79 39.33
CA ASN A 811 -11.25 -17.06 38.77
C ASN A 811 -9.73 -17.09 38.56
N ALA A 812 -9.11 -15.97 38.16
CA ALA A 812 -7.66 -15.89 37.96
C ALA A 812 -6.88 -15.99 39.28
N ARG A 813 -7.44 -15.52 40.41
CA ARG A 813 -6.80 -15.66 41.74
C ARG A 813 -6.81 -17.10 42.29
N ASN A 814 -7.71 -17.96 41.79
CA ASN A 814 -7.90 -19.33 42.27
C ASN A 814 -7.48 -20.41 41.24
N ALA A 815 -7.05 -20.01 40.03
CA ALA A 815 -6.62 -20.96 39.01
C ALA A 815 -5.26 -21.57 39.39
N ASP A 816 -5.16 -22.90 39.34
CA ASP A 816 -3.89 -23.63 39.49
C ASP A 816 -2.98 -23.27 38.30
N PRO A 817 -1.78 -22.69 38.52
CA PRO A 817 -0.84 -22.34 37.45
C PRO A 817 -0.42 -23.54 36.58
N LYS A 818 -0.65 -24.77 37.04
CA LYS A 818 -0.31 -26.00 36.31
C LYS A 818 -1.42 -26.51 35.38
N ALA A 819 -2.68 -26.06 35.55
CA ALA A 819 -3.82 -26.60 34.80
C ALA A 819 -3.98 -25.98 33.39
N ASN A 820 -3.54 -24.73 33.22
CA ASN A 820 -3.47 -24.07 31.92
C ASN A 820 -1.99 -23.98 31.51
N GLY A 821 -1.65 -24.32 30.27
CA GLY A 821 -0.26 -24.44 29.82
C GLY A 821 0.62 -23.23 30.15
N ILE A 822 1.94 -23.47 30.22
CA ILE A 822 3.00 -22.53 30.66
C ILE A 822 2.83 -21.09 30.11
N ALA A 823 2.27 -20.92 28.92
CA ALA A 823 2.01 -19.62 28.30
C ALA A 823 1.04 -18.68 29.06
N ASP A 824 0.08 -19.21 29.84
CA ASP A 824 -0.88 -18.36 30.60
C ASP A 824 -0.23 -17.70 31.83
N SER A 825 0.88 -18.25 32.32
CA SER A 825 1.61 -17.72 33.49
C SER A 825 2.56 -16.56 33.18
N ARG A 826 2.80 -16.26 31.89
CA ARG A 826 3.64 -15.14 31.48
C ARG A 826 2.98 -13.80 31.87
N PRO A 827 3.67 -12.88 32.57
CA PRO A 827 3.13 -11.56 32.89
C PRO A 827 2.77 -10.78 31.63
N PHE A 828 1.56 -10.21 31.59
CA PHE A 828 1.07 -9.43 30.44
C PHE A 828 1.63 -8.01 30.49
N VAL A 829 2.17 -7.53 29.37
CA VAL A 829 2.52 -6.12 29.18
C VAL A 829 2.16 -5.76 27.74
N ALA A 830 1.18 -4.88 27.56
CA ALA A 830 0.65 -4.57 26.24
C ALA A 830 1.75 -4.03 25.32
N ASP A 831 2.01 -4.76 24.25
CA ASP A 831 2.92 -4.39 23.18
C ASP A 831 2.25 -3.43 22.18
N LEU A 832 0.92 -3.45 22.09
CA LEU A 832 0.06 -2.54 21.33
C LEU A 832 -1.32 -2.41 22.00
N ILE A 833 -1.92 -1.21 21.92
CA ILE A 833 -3.28 -0.94 22.40
C ILE A 833 -4.21 -0.71 21.22
N VAL A 834 -5.36 -1.36 21.23
CA VAL A 834 -6.48 -1.09 20.32
C VAL A 834 -7.64 -0.58 21.16
N SER A 835 -8.26 0.53 20.77
CA SER A 835 -9.34 1.10 21.57
C SER A 835 -10.42 1.78 20.75
N THR A 836 -11.60 1.96 21.35
CA THR A 836 -12.62 2.88 20.84
C THR A 836 -12.28 4.31 21.25
N PRO A 837 -12.54 5.33 20.38
CA PRO A 837 -12.43 6.74 20.76
C PRO A 837 -13.19 7.08 22.05
N ALA A 838 -14.33 6.42 22.29
CA ALA A 838 -15.15 6.60 23.49
C ALA A 838 -14.43 6.26 24.81
N THR A 839 -13.35 5.46 24.79
CA THR A 839 -12.60 5.10 26.00
C THR A 839 -11.84 6.30 26.58
N THR A 840 -11.46 7.29 25.75
CA THR A 840 -10.71 8.53 26.09
C THR A 840 -9.33 8.39 26.74
N VAL A 841 -9.08 7.38 27.58
CA VAL A 841 -7.80 7.19 28.31
C VAL A 841 -6.77 6.34 27.58
N HIS A 842 -7.13 5.75 26.46
CA HIS A 842 -6.27 4.85 25.68
C HIS A 842 -4.97 5.54 25.24
N VAL A 843 -4.99 6.82 24.90
CA VAL A 843 -3.80 7.58 24.50
C VAL A 843 -2.83 7.75 25.67
N HIS A 844 -3.34 7.93 26.89
CA HIS A 844 -2.51 8.07 28.08
C HIS A 844 -1.92 6.72 28.52
N ALA A 845 -2.71 5.65 28.40
CA ALA A 845 -2.20 4.29 28.61
C ALA A 845 -1.10 3.96 27.59
N ALA A 846 -1.30 4.28 26.31
CA ALA A 846 -0.31 4.09 25.25
C ALA A 846 0.95 4.92 25.46
N GLU A 847 0.82 6.17 25.91
CA GLU A 847 1.94 7.04 26.28
C GLU A 847 2.74 6.44 27.44
N THR A 848 2.06 5.91 28.46
CA THR A 848 2.71 5.32 29.65
C THR A 848 3.44 4.02 29.31
N LEU A 849 2.81 3.14 28.54
CA LEU A 849 3.39 1.88 28.07
C LEU A 849 4.40 2.07 26.93
N ARG A 850 4.51 3.29 26.38
CA ARG A 850 5.27 3.61 25.17
C ARG A 850 4.90 2.71 23.98
N ALA A 851 3.63 2.32 23.92
CA ALA A 851 3.10 1.38 22.94
C ALA A 851 2.39 2.11 21.79
N PRO A 852 2.36 1.51 20.58
CA PRO A 852 1.42 1.90 19.52
C PRO A 852 -0.03 1.83 19.99
N LEU A 853 -0.82 2.73 19.39
CA LEU A 853 -2.25 2.82 19.59
C LEU A 853 -2.92 2.79 18.21
N VAL A 854 -3.93 1.92 18.07
CA VAL A 854 -4.84 1.89 16.93
C VAL A 854 -6.24 2.15 17.45
N LEU A 855 -6.98 3.02 16.78
CA LEU A 855 -8.35 3.34 17.12
C LEU A 855 -9.31 2.62 16.18
N ILE A 856 -10.38 2.09 16.74
CA ILE A 856 -11.48 1.46 16.00
C ILE A 856 -12.74 2.29 16.24
N ALA A 857 -13.26 2.88 15.17
CA ALA A 857 -14.46 3.71 15.24
C ALA A 857 -15.62 3.05 14.49
N ALA A 858 -16.72 2.81 15.20
CA ALA A 858 -17.99 2.45 14.59
C ALA A 858 -18.77 3.67 14.08
N GLN A 859 -18.38 4.89 14.48
CA GLN A 859 -19.00 6.14 14.07
C GLN A 859 -17.98 7.26 13.76
N PRO A 860 -18.30 8.21 12.87
CA PRO A 860 -17.43 9.34 12.56
C PRO A 860 -17.19 10.25 13.79
N THR A 861 -15.94 10.27 14.24
CA THR A 861 -15.49 11.05 15.41
C THR A 861 -14.41 12.06 15.08
N LEU A 862 -13.81 12.00 13.89
CA LEU A 862 -12.82 12.98 13.46
C LEU A 862 -13.47 14.24 12.88
N PRO A 863 -12.89 15.43 13.15
CA PRO A 863 -13.36 16.70 12.62
C PRO A 863 -13.50 16.67 11.10
N THR A 864 -14.66 17.14 10.63
CA THR A 864 -14.92 17.35 9.22
C THR A 864 -15.83 18.55 9.01
N ARG A 865 -15.73 19.13 7.83
CA ARG A 865 -16.61 20.19 7.35
C ARG A 865 -17.89 19.66 6.71
N GLU A 866 -17.94 18.37 6.35
CA GLU A 866 -19.07 17.77 5.62
C GLU A 866 -20.31 17.60 6.51
N PHE A 867 -20.14 17.25 7.78
CA PHE A 867 -21.23 17.02 8.72
C PHE A 867 -20.79 17.35 10.15
N PRO A 868 -21.71 17.74 11.05
CA PRO A 868 -21.38 17.99 12.45
C PRO A 868 -21.03 16.68 13.15
N HIS A 869 -20.36 16.79 14.31
CA HIS A 869 -20.08 15.64 15.16
C HIS A 869 -21.38 14.92 15.46
N VAL A 870 -21.40 13.60 15.23
CA VAL A 870 -22.63 12.79 15.23
C VAL A 870 -23.43 12.91 16.53
N PHE A 871 -22.78 13.01 17.68
CA PHE A 871 -23.42 13.23 18.99
C PHE A 871 -24.07 14.61 19.19
N THR A 872 -23.85 15.58 18.30
CA THR A 872 -24.53 16.88 18.33
C THR A 872 -25.79 16.91 17.46
N MET A 873 -26.04 15.88 16.65
CA MET A 873 -27.23 15.79 15.81
C MET A 873 -28.44 15.40 16.66
N ASN A 874 -29.41 16.31 16.76
CA ASN A 874 -30.71 16.04 17.39
C ASN A 874 -31.83 15.73 16.37
N LYS A 875 -31.53 15.83 15.08
CA LYS A 875 -32.38 15.46 13.95
C LYS A 875 -31.51 15.09 12.75
N PRO A 876 -31.97 14.21 11.84
CA PRO A 876 -31.20 13.76 10.67
C PRO A 876 -30.81 14.89 9.72
N ARG A 877 -31.62 15.96 9.61
CA ARG A 877 -31.31 17.16 8.80
C ARG A 877 -30.47 18.22 9.53
N TYR A 878 -29.93 17.93 10.71
CA TYR A 878 -29.13 18.91 11.45
C TYR A 878 -27.77 19.13 10.78
N SER A 879 -27.56 20.31 10.21
CA SER A 879 -26.26 20.80 9.77
C SER A 879 -26.19 22.32 9.98
N PRO A 880 -25.42 22.81 10.98
CA PRO A 880 -25.29 24.24 11.26
C PRO A 880 -24.44 25.00 10.21
N GLY A 881 -23.86 24.30 9.23
CA GLY A 881 -23.03 24.86 8.18
C GLY A 881 -21.57 24.38 8.28
N SER A 882 -20.84 24.45 7.16
CA SER A 882 -19.53 23.81 6.99
C SER A 882 -18.49 24.14 8.07
N TRP A 883 -18.41 25.40 8.51
CA TRP A 883 -17.49 25.80 9.58
C TRP A 883 -17.95 25.33 10.97
N TRP A 884 -19.26 25.43 11.24
CA TRP A 884 -19.84 24.97 12.50
C TRP A 884 -19.79 23.45 12.65
N ASN A 885 -19.90 22.70 11.54
CA ASN A 885 -19.69 21.26 11.50
C ASN A 885 -18.33 20.91 12.12
N TYR A 886 -17.26 21.54 11.64
CA TYR A 886 -15.92 21.34 12.18
C TYR A 886 -15.82 21.76 13.67
N ALA A 887 -16.42 22.90 14.03
CA ALA A 887 -16.39 23.40 15.40
C ALA A 887 -17.09 22.47 16.41
N THR A 888 -18.14 21.75 16.00
CA THR A 888 -18.87 20.83 16.90
C THR A 888 -17.98 19.73 17.50
N PHE A 889 -16.97 19.25 16.75
CA PHE A 889 -16.01 18.25 17.23
C PHE A 889 -15.13 18.82 18.35
N PHE A 890 -14.59 20.01 18.13
CA PHE A 890 -13.78 20.71 19.14
C PHE A 890 -14.56 20.98 20.42
N PHE A 891 -15.82 21.42 20.32
CA PHE A 891 -16.65 21.68 21.50
C PHE A 891 -16.94 20.41 22.31
N LEU A 892 -17.15 19.27 21.66
CA LEU A 892 -17.35 18.01 22.38
C LEU A 892 -16.08 17.52 23.08
N GLU A 893 -14.92 17.63 22.44
CA GLU A 893 -13.64 17.32 23.10
C GLU A 893 -13.37 18.25 24.29
N LEU A 894 -13.68 19.55 24.16
CA LEU A 894 -13.57 20.49 25.26
C LEU A 894 -14.48 20.12 26.44
N LEU A 895 -15.73 19.73 26.18
CA LEU A 895 -16.66 19.29 27.21
C LEU A 895 -16.21 18.00 27.89
N ASN A 896 -15.70 17.04 27.12
CA ASN A 896 -15.12 15.82 27.64
C ASN A 896 -13.93 16.13 28.57
N TRP A 897 -13.06 17.06 28.17
CA TRP A 897 -11.95 17.53 29.00
C TRP A 897 -12.43 18.27 30.27
N LEU A 898 -13.47 19.10 30.19
CA LEU A 898 -14.04 19.75 31.37
C LEU A 898 -14.63 18.72 32.35
N ALA A 899 -15.23 17.64 31.84
CA ALA A 899 -15.79 16.58 32.67
C ALA A 899 -14.71 15.70 33.33
N MET A 900 -13.67 15.31 32.57
CA MET A 900 -12.72 14.26 32.96
C MET A 900 -11.27 14.72 33.16
N GLY A 901 -10.88 15.89 32.65
CA GLY A 901 -9.48 16.34 32.57
C GLY A 901 -8.78 16.45 33.93
N SER A 902 -9.49 16.87 34.99
CA SER A 902 -8.93 16.90 36.35
C SER A 902 -8.63 15.51 36.91
N PHE A 903 -9.47 14.52 36.61
CA PHE A 903 -9.25 13.12 36.98
C PHE A 903 -8.10 12.52 36.18
N VAL A 904 -8.06 12.75 34.86
CA VAL A 904 -6.97 12.32 33.98
C VAL A 904 -5.64 12.88 34.47
N ASN A 905 -5.56 14.19 34.73
CA ASN A 905 -4.34 14.81 35.26
C ASN A 905 -3.95 14.28 36.64
N LYS A 906 -4.92 13.92 37.50
CA LYS A 906 -4.64 13.25 38.77
C LYS A 906 -3.95 11.91 38.57
N LEU A 907 -4.44 11.07 37.63
CA LEU A 907 -3.79 9.80 37.29
C LEU A 907 -2.40 10.03 36.68
N ARG A 908 -2.28 10.96 35.72
CA ARG A 908 -1.00 11.31 35.07
C ARG A 908 0.05 11.68 36.10
N VAL A 909 -0.24 12.63 37.00
CA VAL A 909 0.74 13.17 37.94
C VAL A 909 0.99 12.26 39.14
N HIS A 910 -0.07 11.76 39.79
CA HIS A 910 0.08 11.08 41.08
C HIS A 910 0.34 9.58 40.93
N THR A 911 -0.31 8.91 39.97
CA THR A 911 -0.18 7.46 39.75
C THR A 911 1.00 7.13 38.84
N TYR A 912 1.06 7.75 37.65
CA TYR A 912 2.02 7.38 36.60
C TYR A 912 3.21 8.34 36.47
N LYS A 913 3.31 9.35 37.33
CA LYS A 913 4.43 10.32 37.39
C LYS A 913 4.73 11.03 36.06
N MET A 914 3.70 11.21 35.23
CA MET A 914 3.76 11.93 33.96
C MET A 914 3.42 13.42 34.13
N LYS A 915 3.77 14.23 33.13
CA LYS A 915 3.41 15.66 33.09
C LYS A 915 1.89 15.83 32.91
N PRO A 916 1.28 16.82 33.58
CA PRO A 916 -0.13 17.16 33.35
C PRO A 916 -0.30 17.72 31.92
N LEU A 917 -1.49 17.53 31.35
CA LEU A 917 -1.89 18.14 30.07
C LEU A 917 -2.72 19.39 30.32
N CYS A 918 -2.57 20.40 29.45
CA CYS A 918 -3.52 21.50 29.38
C CYS A 918 -4.66 21.14 28.41
N TRP A 919 -5.77 21.86 28.47
CA TRP A 919 -6.96 21.59 27.66
C TRP A 919 -6.72 21.75 26.15
N VAL A 920 -5.87 22.69 25.73
CA VAL A 920 -5.53 22.89 24.30
C VAL A 920 -4.92 21.62 23.73
N TRP A 921 -3.89 21.09 24.38
CA TRP A 921 -3.28 19.82 23.97
C TRP A 921 -4.25 18.66 24.09
N ALA A 922 -5.01 18.56 25.19
CA ALA A 922 -5.96 17.46 25.36
C ALA A 922 -7.04 17.37 24.27
N THR A 923 -7.46 18.50 23.71
CA THR A 923 -8.47 18.55 22.63
C THR A 923 -7.87 18.38 21.23
N GLN A 924 -6.56 18.53 21.06
CA GLN A 924 -5.88 18.49 19.76
C GLN A 924 -4.95 17.30 19.57
N ASP A 925 -4.48 16.68 20.66
CA ASP A 925 -3.47 15.62 20.65
C ASP A 925 -3.86 14.47 19.71
N PHE A 926 -5.15 14.12 19.66
CA PHE A 926 -5.68 13.11 18.72
C PHE A 926 -5.44 13.46 17.25
N LEU A 927 -5.61 14.73 16.87
CA LEU A 927 -5.46 15.20 15.50
C LEU A 927 -4.00 15.34 15.10
N THR A 928 -3.17 15.86 16.00
CA THR A 928 -1.75 16.10 15.73
C THR A 928 -0.93 14.83 15.78
N ALA A 929 -1.32 13.84 16.59
CA ALA A 929 -0.58 12.60 16.73
C ALA A 929 -0.75 11.63 15.53
N LYS A 930 -1.65 11.91 14.58
CA LYS A 930 -1.93 11.05 13.41
C LYS A 930 -2.04 9.58 13.81
N ILE A 931 -2.90 9.31 14.80
CA ILE A 931 -3.11 7.95 15.32
C ILE A 931 -3.90 7.17 14.28
N PRO A 932 -3.47 5.96 13.88
CA PRO A 932 -4.20 5.13 12.94
C PRO A 932 -5.63 4.89 13.41
N LEU A 933 -6.60 5.19 12.55
CA LEU A 933 -8.03 5.07 12.84
C LEU A 933 -8.70 4.20 11.77
N VAL A 934 -9.25 3.07 12.20
CA VAL A 934 -10.00 2.16 11.34
C VAL A 934 -11.49 2.39 11.57
N CYS A 935 -12.13 2.91 10.54
CA CYS A 935 -13.53 3.27 10.50
C CYS A 935 -14.34 2.10 9.94
N LEU A 936 -15.19 1.50 10.78
CA LEU A 936 -15.90 0.25 10.49
C LEU A 936 -17.28 0.46 9.85
N TRP A 937 -17.31 1.30 8.82
CA TRP A 937 -18.46 1.51 7.97
C TRP A 937 -18.03 1.48 6.50
N SER A 938 -19.01 1.27 5.63
CA SER A 938 -18.77 1.22 4.18
C SER A 938 -18.43 2.60 3.62
N SER A 939 -17.40 2.65 2.77
CA SER A 939 -17.01 3.86 2.02
C SER A 939 -18.08 4.28 1.00
N ASN A 940 -18.95 3.35 0.58
CA ASN A 940 -20.13 3.64 -0.23
C ASN A 940 -21.21 4.41 0.54
N VAL A 941 -21.16 4.41 1.88
CA VAL A 941 -22.12 5.12 2.74
C VAL A 941 -21.53 6.41 3.28
N VAL A 942 -20.36 6.32 3.89
CA VAL A 942 -19.61 7.48 4.38
C VAL A 942 -18.16 7.37 3.88
N PRO A 943 -17.89 7.97 2.71
CA PRO A 943 -16.54 8.02 2.15
C PRO A 943 -15.63 8.88 3.01
N ARG A 944 -14.32 8.64 2.92
CA ARG A 944 -13.29 9.37 3.66
C ARG A 944 -13.30 10.86 3.24
N PRO A 945 -13.55 11.81 4.15
CA PRO A 945 -13.36 13.23 3.90
C PRO A 945 -11.89 13.57 3.58
N PRO A 946 -11.62 14.52 2.68
CA PRO A 946 -10.25 14.91 2.28
C PRO A 946 -9.40 15.44 3.43
N GLU A 947 -10.02 16.06 4.43
CA GLU A 947 -9.31 16.63 5.58
C GLU A 947 -8.77 15.59 6.56
N TRP A 948 -9.17 14.32 6.44
CA TRP A 948 -8.64 13.25 7.29
C TRP A 948 -7.27 12.80 6.81
N HIS A 949 -6.34 12.63 7.75
CA HIS A 949 -4.98 12.20 7.48
C HIS A 949 -4.91 10.74 6.95
N ASP A 950 -3.81 10.38 6.31
CA ASP A 950 -3.66 9.10 5.59
C ASP A 950 -3.70 7.86 6.46
N GLU A 951 -3.46 8.03 7.75
CA GLU A 951 -3.60 6.96 8.74
C GLU A 951 -5.07 6.66 9.11
N VAL A 952 -6.05 7.33 8.49
CA VAL A 952 -7.48 7.02 8.64
C VAL A 952 -7.97 6.14 7.48
N MET A 953 -8.48 4.95 7.79
CA MET A 953 -9.00 3.99 6.81
C MET A 953 -10.49 3.76 7.00
N VAL A 954 -11.28 3.94 5.94
CA VAL A 954 -12.67 3.49 5.89
C VAL A 954 -12.69 2.06 5.39
N ALA A 955 -12.81 1.11 6.31
CA ALA A 955 -12.48 -0.30 6.09
C ALA A 955 -13.68 -1.18 5.71
N GLY A 956 -14.92 -0.68 5.86
CA GLY A 956 -16.11 -1.54 5.79
C GLY A 956 -16.45 -2.15 7.15
N SER A 957 -17.62 -2.80 7.22
CA SER A 957 -18.12 -3.37 8.47
C SER A 957 -17.61 -4.80 8.70
N THR A 958 -17.45 -5.18 9.97
CA THR A 958 -16.97 -6.51 10.35
C THR A 958 -18.00 -7.60 10.09
N THR A 959 -17.55 -8.78 9.67
CA THR A 959 -18.39 -9.99 9.73
C THR A 959 -17.96 -10.86 10.91
N LEU A 960 -18.91 -11.29 11.73
CA LEU A 960 -18.68 -12.32 12.75
C LEU A 960 -19.41 -13.58 12.29
N ALA A 961 -18.66 -14.69 12.18
CA ALA A 961 -19.18 -15.98 11.76
C ALA A 961 -20.05 -16.61 12.86
N GLN A 962 -21.26 -16.07 13.07
CA GLN A 962 -22.28 -16.68 13.94
C GLN A 962 -23.30 -17.52 13.17
N VAL A 963 -23.34 -17.44 11.83
CA VAL A 963 -24.37 -18.11 11.03
C VAL A 963 -24.27 -19.63 11.12
N ASP A 964 -23.06 -20.19 11.13
CA ASP A 964 -22.86 -21.65 11.09
C ASP A 964 -23.31 -22.37 12.37
N GLN A 965 -23.56 -21.64 13.47
CA GLN A 965 -23.96 -22.21 14.76
C GLN A 965 -25.39 -21.86 15.18
N PHE A 966 -26.11 -21.04 14.41
CA PHE A 966 -27.46 -20.62 14.80
C PHE A 966 -28.53 -21.61 14.31
N THR A 967 -29.11 -22.36 15.24
CA THR A 967 -30.30 -23.18 14.99
C THR A 967 -31.57 -22.35 15.26
N PRO A 968 -32.35 -21.98 14.22
CA PRO A 968 -33.56 -21.19 14.42
C PRO A 968 -34.65 -22.02 15.13
N PRO A 969 -35.46 -21.41 16.01
CA PRO A 969 -36.64 -22.08 16.56
C PRO A 969 -37.61 -22.49 15.45
N LEU A 970 -38.19 -23.69 15.53
CA LEU A 970 -39.16 -24.19 14.55
C LEU A 970 -40.36 -23.23 14.39
N SER A 971 -40.83 -22.62 15.48
CA SER A 971 -41.94 -21.66 15.46
C SER A 971 -41.62 -20.38 14.67
N LEU A 972 -40.35 -19.97 14.62
CA LEU A 972 -39.93 -18.84 13.78
C LEU A 972 -39.94 -19.23 12.31
N LEU A 973 -39.47 -20.44 11.98
CA LEU A 973 -39.50 -20.95 10.61
C LEU A 973 -40.93 -21.10 10.10
N GLU A 974 -41.83 -21.64 10.92
CA GLU A 974 -43.25 -21.74 10.63
C GLU A 974 -43.86 -20.35 10.37
N PHE A 975 -43.55 -19.36 11.19
CA PHE A 975 -44.03 -17.98 11.02
C PHE A 975 -43.51 -17.33 9.73
N LEU A 976 -42.21 -17.50 9.42
CA LEU A 976 -41.62 -16.96 8.20
C LEU A 976 -42.22 -17.62 6.95
N ASN A 977 -42.47 -18.92 6.99
CA ASN A 977 -43.04 -19.69 5.88
C ASN A 977 -44.57 -19.59 5.74
N ALA A 978 -45.29 -19.14 6.77
CA ALA A 978 -46.74 -18.91 6.71
C ALA A 978 -47.06 -17.67 5.86
N ASP A 979 -48.13 -17.70 5.05
CA ASP A 979 -48.57 -16.56 4.23
C ASP A 979 -47.43 -15.88 3.44
N MET A 980 -46.71 -16.63 2.59
CA MET A 980 -45.56 -16.13 1.80
C MET A 980 -45.89 -14.96 0.87
N GLU A 981 -47.17 -14.73 0.56
CA GLU A 981 -47.62 -13.56 -0.22
C GLU A 981 -47.57 -12.25 0.57
N LYS A 982 -47.50 -12.30 1.91
CA LYS A 982 -47.43 -11.11 2.77
C LYS A 982 -45.97 -10.72 3.01
N PRO A 983 -45.62 -9.43 2.85
CA PRO A 983 -44.28 -8.96 3.17
C PRO A 983 -43.98 -9.13 4.66
N THR A 984 -42.74 -9.47 4.97
CA THR A 984 -42.23 -9.65 6.34
C THR A 984 -41.34 -8.49 6.73
N VAL A 985 -41.62 -7.86 7.86
CA VAL A 985 -40.82 -6.75 8.42
C VAL A 985 -40.15 -7.22 9.70
N VAL A 986 -38.87 -6.88 9.88
CA VAL A 986 -38.15 -7.09 11.16
C VAL A 986 -38.05 -5.78 11.91
N VAL A 987 -38.28 -5.80 13.22
CA VAL A 987 -38.09 -4.64 14.10
C VAL A 987 -37.07 -4.97 15.18
N SER A 988 -35.98 -4.18 15.28
CA SER A 988 -34.92 -4.37 16.27
C SER A 988 -34.36 -3.05 16.78
N PHE A 989 -34.59 -2.73 18.06
CA PHE A 989 -34.03 -1.53 18.71
C PHE A 989 -32.78 -1.81 19.56
N GLY A 990 -32.18 -3.00 19.42
CA GLY A 990 -30.95 -3.36 20.14
C GLY A 990 -31.08 -3.25 21.66
N SER A 991 -29.98 -2.89 22.33
CA SER A 991 -29.88 -2.75 23.79
C SER A 991 -30.42 -1.41 24.33
N MET A 992 -31.24 -0.70 23.57
CA MET A 992 -31.83 0.58 24.00
C MET A 992 -32.78 0.38 25.19
N PHE A 993 -32.81 1.37 26.09
CA PHE A 993 -33.80 1.43 27.16
C PHE A 993 -35.18 1.83 26.60
N ILE A 994 -36.16 0.94 26.73
CA ILE A 994 -37.56 1.18 26.35
C ILE A 994 -38.41 1.22 27.62
N ALA A 995 -39.06 2.35 27.89
CA ALA A 995 -39.82 2.54 29.14
C ALA A 995 -41.13 1.73 29.19
N ASP A 996 -41.79 1.51 28.04
CA ASP A 996 -43.05 0.76 27.93
C ASP A 996 -42.99 -0.20 26.71
N PRO A 997 -42.38 -1.40 26.89
CA PRO A 997 -42.29 -2.40 25.82
C PRO A 997 -43.64 -2.92 25.30
N PRO A 998 -44.66 -3.20 26.12
CA PRO A 998 -45.97 -3.64 25.63
C PRO A 998 -46.62 -2.66 24.65
N ALA A 999 -46.59 -1.36 24.94
CA ALA A 999 -47.15 -0.36 24.05
C ALA A 999 -46.39 -0.23 22.73
N LEU A 1000 -45.06 -0.37 22.75
CA LEU A 1000 -44.25 -0.45 21.53
C LEU A 1000 -44.69 -1.64 20.66
N ILE A 1001 -44.79 -2.83 21.25
CA ILE A 1001 -45.19 -4.06 20.55
C ILE A 1001 -46.58 -3.89 19.93
N SER A 1002 -47.54 -3.33 20.69
CA SER A 1002 -48.89 -3.06 20.20
C SER A 1002 -48.89 -2.09 19.02
N ALA A 1003 -48.08 -1.03 19.07
CA ALA A 1003 -47.98 -0.08 17.97
C ALA A 1003 -47.37 -0.68 16.70
N ILE A 1004 -46.31 -1.49 16.84
CA ILE A 1004 -45.69 -2.21 15.73
C ILE A 1004 -46.70 -3.18 15.09
N ALA A 1005 -47.39 -3.97 15.91
CA ALA A 1005 -48.40 -4.92 15.44
C ALA A 1005 -49.57 -4.23 14.72
N SER A 1006 -49.98 -3.04 15.19
CA SER A 1006 -51.02 -2.22 14.57
C SER A 1006 -50.57 -1.64 13.22
N ALA A 1007 -49.34 -1.12 13.12
CA ALA A 1007 -48.79 -0.62 11.87
C ALA A 1007 -48.67 -1.75 10.82
N ALA A 1008 -48.14 -2.91 11.23
CA ALA A 1008 -48.03 -4.10 10.39
C ALA A 1008 -49.39 -4.58 9.88
N ALA A 1009 -50.42 -4.58 10.75
CA ALA A 1009 -51.79 -4.93 10.35
C ALA A 1009 -52.35 -3.99 9.28
N GLN A 1010 -52.14 -2.68 9.41
CA GLN A 1010 -52.63 -1.67 8.45
C GLN A 1010 -52.03 -1.84 7.06
N VAL A 1011 -50.75 -2.21 6.98
CA VAL A 1011 -50.06 -2.45 5.71
C VAL A 1011 -50.12 -3.92 5.24
N ARG A 1012 -50.86 -4.77 5.96
CA ARG A 1012 -51.01 -6.22 5.70
C ARG A 1012 -49.68 -6.98 5.67
N ALA A 1013 -48.72 -6.58 6.51
CA ALA A 1013 -47.42 -7.23 6.66
C ALA A 1013 -47.37 -8.17 7.88
N LYS A 1014 -46.50 -9.18 7.81
CA LYS A 1014 -46.05 -9.97 8.97
C LYS A 1014 -44.91 -9.20 9.66
N VAL A 1015 -44.78 -9.30 10.98
CA VAL A 1015 -43.71 -8.61 11.71
C VAL A 1015 -43.00 -9.52 12.73
N VAL A 1016 -41.67 -9.51 12.70
CA VAL A 1016 -40.79 -10.17 13.66
C VAL A 1016 -40.12 -9.11 14.53
N ILE A 1017 -40.37 -9.12 15.84
CA ILE A 1017 -39.79 -8.17 16.80
C ILE A 1017 -38.65 -8.86 17.56
N CYS A 1018 -37.42 -8.43 17.31
CA CYS A 1018 -36.23 -8.91 18.04
C CYS A 1018 -36.00 -8.05 19.29
N ARG A 1019 -36.16 -8.64 20.47
CA ARG A 1019 -35.97 -7.94 21.75
C ARG A 1019 -34.58 -8.20 22.34
N SER A 1020 -33.96 -7.17 22.89
CA SER A 1020 -32.74 -7.30 23.73
C SER A 1020 -32.91 -6.75 25.14
N TRP A 1021 -34.08 -6.17 25.46
CA TRP A 1021 -34.41 -5.66 26.79
C TRP A 1021 -35.00 -6.76 27.69
N ARG A 1022 -34.60 -6.78 28.97
CA ARG A 1022 -35.10 -7.72 29.98
C ARG A 1022 -36.51 -7.31 30.43
N TRP A 1023 -37.52 -7.80 29.72
CA TRP A 1023 -38.94 -7.75 30.10
C TRP A 1023 -39.45 -9.19 30.23
N LYS A 1024 -40.09 -9.54 31.36
CA LYS A 1024 -40.89 -10.76 31.44
C LYS A 1024 -42.19 -10.46 30.71
N LEU A 1025 -42.55 -11.29 29.72
CA LEU A 1025 -43.87 -11.21 29.08
C LEU A 1025 -44.92 -11.46 30.15
N GLU A 1026 -45.40 -10.40 30.79
CA GLU A 1026 -46.55 -10.50 31.68
C GLU A 1026 -47.74 -11.01 30.86
N SER A 1027 -48.64 -11.70 31.56
CA SER A 1027 -49.91 -12.23 31.06
C SER A 1027 -50.82 -11.19 30.39
N SER A 1028 -50.45 -9.90 30.38
CA SER A 1028 -51.14 -8.80 29.71
C SER A 1028 -51.06 -8.82 28.17
N LEU A 1029 -50.15 -9.59 27.56
CA LEU A 1029 -50.09 -9.84 26.10
C LEU A 1029 -50.71 -11.19 25.71
N ALA A 1030 -51.81 -11.61 26.37
CA ALA A 1030 -52.41 -12.96 26.27
C ALA A 1030 -52.78 -13.46 24.86
N SER A 1031 -52.77 -12.62 23.84
CA SER A 1031 -52.79 -13.07 22.44
C SER A 1031 -52.05 -12.06 21.55
N LEU A 1032 -50.79 -12.34 21.22
CA LEU A 1032 -50.15 -11.66 20.09
C LEU A 1032 -50.97 -11.96 18.81
N PRO A 1033 -51.23 -10.97 17.95
CA PRO A 1033 -51.87 -11.22 16.67
C PRO A 1033 -51.10 -12.25 15.85
N SER A 1034 -51.78 -13.08 15.05
CA SER A 1034 -51.15 -14.14 14.27
C SER A 1034 -50.09 -13.65 13.27
N HIS A 1035 -50.12 -12.37 12.90
CA HIS A 1035 -49.12 -11.72 12.04
C HIS A 1035 -47.93 -11.12 12.80
N THR A 1036 -47.81 -11.34 14.12
CA THR A 1036 -46.74 -10.78 14.97
C THR A 1036 -45.99 -11.89 15.70
N TYR A 1037 -44.67 -11.97 15.50
CA TYR A 1037 -43.77 -12.87 16.22
C TYR A 1037 -42.80 -12.06 17.08
N VAL A 1038 -42.62 -12.42 18.34
CA VAL A 1038 -41.65 -11.78 19.25
C VAL A 1038 -40.58 -12.79 19.62
N ALA A 1039 -39.33 -12.46 19.31
CA ALA A 1039 -38.19 -13.33 19.54
C ALA A 1039 -37.14 -12.66 20.42
N ASP A 1040 -36.34 -13.46 21.11
CA ASP A 1040 -35.06 -13.01 21.65
C ASP A 1040 -34.09 -12.65 20.51
N ALA A 1041 -32.91 -12.11 20.83
CA ALA A 1041 -31.96 -11.66 19.83
C ALA A 1041 -31.59 -12.78 18.83
N ILE A 1042 -32.00 -12.62 17.56
CA ILE A 1042 -31.68 -13.49 16.43
C ILE A 1042 -30.52 -12.85 15.65
N PRO A 1043 -29.53 -13.62 15.16
CA PRO A 1043 -28.49 -13.10 14.28
C PRO A 1043 -29.10 -12.45 13.02
N HIS A 1044 -28.86 -11.14 12.84
CA HIS A 1044 -29.39 -10.40 11.69
C HIS A 1044 -28.86 -10.93 10.34
N SER A 1045 -27.64 -11.47 10.32
CA SER A 1045 -27.07 -12.10 9.12
C SER A 1045 -27.87 -13.30 8.63
N TRP A 1046 -28.56 -14.01 9.54
CA TRP A 1046 -29.48 -15.09 9.19
C TRP A 1046 -30.88 -14.56 8.88
N LEU A 1047 -31.38 -13.61 9.68
CA LEU A 1047 -32.77 -13.17 9.56
C LEU A 1047 -33.02 -12.21 8.39
N LEU A 1048 -32.17 -11.20 8.19
CA LEU A 1048 -32.44 -10.12 7.23
C LEU A 1048 -32.49 -10.57 5.76
N PRO A 1049 -31.73 -11.57 5.28
CA PRO A 1049 -31.88 -12.05 3.91
C PRO A 1049 -33.23 -12.71 3.60
N ARG A 1050 -34.12 -12.89 4.59
CA ARG A 1050 -35.39 -13.61 4.48
C ARG A 1050 -36.61 -12.70 4.67
N VAL A 1051 -36.42 -11.38 4.66
CA VAL A 1051 -37.47 -10.39 4.97
C VAL A 1051 -37.44 -9.22 4.00
N ASP A 1052 -38.53 -8.48 3.93
CA ASP A 1052 -38.78 -7.43 2.93
C ASP A 1052 -38.48 -6.02 3.44
N GLY A 1053 -38.38 -5.83 4.76
CA GLY A 1053 -38.07 -4.53 5.36
C GLY A 1053 -37.49 -4.64 6.77
N PHE A 1054 -36.63 -3.68 7.12
CA PHE A 1054 -35.97 -3.63 8.41
C PHE A 1054 -36.20 -2.30 9.13
N VAL A 1055 -36.87 -2.33 10.27
CA VAL A 1055 -37.07 -1.17 11.15
C VAL A 1055 -36.11 -1.25 12.32
N HIS A 1056 -35.30 -0.21 12.51
CA HIS A 1056 -34.36 -0.19 13.63
C HIS A 1056 -34.08 1.24 14.14
N HIS A 1057 -33.40 1.31 15.28
CA HIS A 1057 -33.08 2.58 15.95
C HIS A 1057 -31.98 3.40 15.27
N GLY A 1058 -31.32 2.87 14.23
CA GLY A 1058 -30.21 3.57 13.56
C GLY A 1058 -28.83 3.36 14.16
N GLY A 1059 -28.60 2.36 15.03
CA GLY A 1059 -27.24 2.04 15.48
C GLY A 1059 -26.34 1.59 14.33
N ALA A 1060 -25.03 1.85 14.42
CA ALA A 1060 -24.05 1.51 13.38
C ALA A 1060 -24.10 0.02 12.97
N GLY A 1061 -24.14 -0.90 13.94
CA GLY A 1061 -24.19 -2.35 13.68
C GLY A 1061 -25.48 -2.81 12.97
N HIS A 1062 -26.63 -2.26 13.36
CA HIS A 1062 -27.91 -2.54 12.68
C HIS A 1062 -27.89 -2.00 11.26
N THR A 1063 -27.42 -0.77 11.07
CA THR A 1063 -27.30 -0.15 9.74
C THR A 1063 -26.40 -0.99 8.83
N ALA A 1064 -25.24 -1.44 9.33
CA ALA A 1064 -24.33 -2.32 8.60
C ALA A 1064 -24.97 -3.68 8.22
N ALA A 1065 -25.75 -4.27 9.13
CA ALA A 1065 -26.46 -5.51 8.86
C ALA A 1065 -27.51 -5.36 7.74
N GLY A 1066 -28.29 -4.27 7.76
CA GLY A 1066 -29.27 -3.97 6.72
C GLY A 1066 -28.63 -3.71 5.36
N LEU A 1067 -27.56 -2.91 5.33
CA LEU A 1067 -26.76 -2.65 4.12
C LEU A 1067 -26.24 -3.94 3.49
N ARG A 1068 -25.63 -4.83 4.28
CA ARG A 1068 -25.08 -6.10 3.78
C ARG A 1068 -26.17 -7.04 3.29
N ALA A 1069 -27.32 -7.09 3.97
CA ALA A 1069 -28.45 -7.93 3.55
C ALA A 1069 -29.19 -7.40 2.31
N GLY A 1070 -29.04 -6.10 1.99
CA GLY A 1070 -29.72 -5.49 0.84
C GLY A 1070 -31.21 -5.28 1.05
N VAL A 1071 -31.64 -5.13 2.31
CA VAL A 1071 -33.03 -4.89 2.67
C VAL A 1071 -33.31 -3.39 2.86
N PRO A 1072 -34.47 -2.88 2.40
CA PRO A 1072 -34.92 -1.53 2.73
C PRO A 1072 -34.95 -1.28 4.23
N MET A 1073 -34.50 -0.10 4.67
CA MET A 1073 -34.37 0.25 6.09
C MET A 1073 -35.21 1.47 6.49
N LEU A 1074 -36.05 1.32 7.51
CA LEU A 1074 -36.72 2.44 8.19
C LEU A 1074 -36.03 2.72 9.52
N ILE A 1075 -35.36 3.87 9.62
CA ILE A 1075 -34.63 4.25 10.82
C ILE A 1075 -35.47 5.17 11.72
N THR A 1076 -35.47 4.85 13.01
CA THR A 1076 -36.22 5.52 14.08
C THR A 1076 -35.24 6.02 15.16
N PRO A 1077 -34.56 7.15 14.94
CA PRO A 1077 -33.45 7.56 15.79
C PRO A 1077 -33.91 8.14 17.13
N PHE A 1078 -33.19 7.80 18.21
CA PHE A 1078 -33.43 8.25 19.59
C PHE A 1078 -32.41 9.31 20.02
N PHE A 1079 -31.11 8.99 19.91
CA PHE A 1079 -29.99 9.84 20.35
C PHE A 1079 -28.66 9.45 19.70
N LEU A 1080 -27.58 10.20 19.99
CA LEU A 1080 -26.21 9.96 19.52
C LEU A 1080 -26.12 9.85 17.98
N ASP A 1081 -25.43 8.84 17.47
CA ASP A 1081 -25.13 8.63 16.05
C ASP A 1081 -26.32 8.18 15.21
N GLN A 1082 -27.43 7.81 15.85
CA GLN A 1082 -28.60 7.25 15.19
C GLN A 1082 -29.21 8.22 14.15
N HIS A 1083 -29.24 9.52 14.47
CA HIS A 1083 -29.72 10.54 13.54
C HIS A 1083 -28.84 10.65 12.29
N PHE A 1084 -27.53 10.45 12.44
CA PHE A 1084 -26.59 10.50 11.34
C PHE A 1084 -26.82 9.34 10.36
N TRP A 1085 -26.90 8.12 10.87
CA TRP A 1085 -27.15 6.94 10.03
C TRP A 1085 -28.52 7.00 9.35
N ALA A 1086 -29.54 7.49 10.06
CA ALA A 1086 -30.86 7.74 9.50
C ALA A 1086 -30.81 8.66 8.27
N ALA A 1087 -30.08 9.78 8.38
CA ALA A 1087 -29.90 10.72 7.29
C ALA A 1087 -29.18 10.07 6.09
N LYS A 1088 -28.12 9.29 6.36
CA LYS A 1088 -27.33 8.65 5.31
C LYS A 1088 -28.12 7.60 4.53
N VAL A 1089 -28.84 6.71 5.21
CA VAL A 1089 -29.68 5.68 4.58
C VAL A 1089 -30.74 6.32 3.68
N HIS A 1090 -31.44 7.34 4.18
CA HIS A 1090 -32.46 8.03 3.39
C HIS A 1090 -31.86 8.76 2.17
N ASN A 1091 -30.78 9.53 2.35
CA ASN A 1091 -30.15 10.29 1.26
C ASN A 1091 -29.59 9.39 0.14
N LEU A 1092 -29.22 8.15 0.46
CA LEU A 1092 -28.78 7.15 -0.52
C LEU A 1092 -29.97 6.47 -1.23
N GLY A 1093 -31.21 6.70 -0.78
CA GLY A 1093 -32.40 6.04 -1.29
C GLY A 1093 -32.48 4.56 -0.90
N LEU A 1094 -32.02 4.23 0.32
CA LEU A 1094 -32.04 2.88 0.88
C LEU A 1094 -33.23 2.67 1.85
N GLY A 1095 -34.09 3.68 1.96
CA GLY A 1095 -35.32 3.59 2.73
C GLY A 1095 -36.03 4.94 2.89
N PRO A 1096 -37.20 4.92 3.54
CA PRO A 1096 -38.05 6.09 3.78
C PRO A 1096 -37.37 7.20 4.57
N GLU A 1097 -38.05 8.36 4.64
CA GLU A 1097 -37.65 9.43 5.56
C GLU A 1097 -37.61 8.91 7.02
N PRO A 1098 -36.59 9.26 7.82
CA PRO A 1098 -36.50 8.83 9.20
C PRO A 1098 -37.71 9.22 10.03
N LEU A 1099 -38.18 8.30 10.87
CA LEU A 1099 -39.36 8.53 11.71
C LEU A 1099 -38.95 9.15 13.05
N GLU A 1100 -38.98 10.48 13.13
CA GLU A 1100 -38.61 11.26 14.34
C GLU A 1100 -39.69 11.26 15.45
N ILE A 1101 -40.91 10.77 15.18
CA ILE A 1101 -42.00 10.74 16.17
C ILE A 1101 -41.68 9.80 17.36
N MET A 1102 -40.68 8.93 17.22
CA MET A 1102 -40.37 7.92 18.21
C MET A 1102 -39.50 8.44 19.37
N MET A 1103 -39.99 8.22 20.59
CA MET A 1103 -39.20 7.99 21.80
C MET A 1103 -38.20 9.05 22.26
N ARG A 1104 -38.69 10.28 22.48
CA ARG A 1104 -37.97 11.18 23.41
C ARG A 1104 -37.94 10.55 24.81
N ALA A 1105 -36.74 10.51 25.38
CA ALA A 1105 -36.47 9.97 26.71
C ALA A 1105 -36.90 8.49 26.94
N GLY A 1106 -36.85 7.64 25.89
CA GLY A 1106 -37.24 6.23 25.98
C GLY A 1106 -38.75 5.97 26.09
N THR A 1107 -39.60 6.99 25.93
CA THR A 1107 -41.06 6.89 26.08
C THR A 1107 -41.77 6.63 24.74
N VAL A 1108 -42.66 5.65 24.67
CA VAL A 1108 -43.41 5.32 23.43
C VAL A 1108 -44.58 6.27 23.14
N ALA A 1109 -44.73 7.35 23.91
CA ALA A 1109 -45.92 8.22 23.92
C ALA A 1109 -46.25 8.79 22.52
N GLY A 1110 -45.24 9.23 21.75
CA GLY A 1110 -45.44 9.79 20.41
C GLY A 1110 -46.12 8.81 19.46
N ILE A 1111 -45.75 7.53 19.53
CA ILE A 1111 -46.29 6.46 18.67
C ILE A 1111 -47.70 6.06 19.09
N GLN A 1112 -48.05 6.19 20.37
CA GLN A 1112 -49.40 5.85 20.85
C GLN A 1112 -50.48 6.83 20.35
N THR A 1113 -50.10 8.05 19.97
CA THR A 1113 -51.03 9.03 19.39
C THR A 1113 -51.61 8.51 18.06
N HIS A 1114 -52.85 8.89 17.73
CA HIS A 1114 -53.47 8.50 16.47
C HIS A 1114 -52.61 8.92 15.26
N GLN A 1115 -52.06 10.13 15.30
CA GLN A 1115 -51.16 10.65 14.27
C GLN A 1115 -49.85 9.85 14.17
N GLY A 1116 -49.26 9.47 15.31
CA GLY A 1116 -48.04 8.66 15.35
C GLY A 1116 -48.23 7.25 14.80
N LYS A 1117 -49.36 6.59 15.10
CA LYS A 1117 -49.72 5.28 14.51
C LYS A 1117 -49.89 5.38 13.00
N MET A 1118 -50.60 6.40 12.51
CA MET A 1118 -50.81 6.64 11.08
C MET A 1118 -49.48 6.89 10.35
N GLN A 1119 -48.60 7.72 10.91
CA GLN A 1119 -47.30 7.99 10.29
C GLN A 1119 -46.40 6.75 10.29
N PHE A 1120 -46.41 5.94 11.36
CA PHE A 1120 -45.64 4.70 11.37
C PHE A 1120 -46.14 3.70 10.32
N ALA A 1121 -47.46 3.55 10.19
CA ALA A 1121 -48.05 2.74 9.13
C ALA A 1121 -47.69 3.28 7.74
N GLN A 1122 -47.72 4.59 7.53
CA GLN A 1122 -47.34 5.21 6.24
C GLN A 1122 -45.86 5.00 5.91
N SER A 1123 -44.95 5.18 6.86
CA SER A 1123 -43.52 4.90 6.66
C SER A 1123 -43.25 3.42 6.44
N MET A 1124 -44.00 2.52 7.08
CA MET A 1124 -43.89 1.08 6.84
C MET A 1124 -44.45 0.69 5.46
N GLN A 1125 -45.52 1.34 5.00
CA GLN A 1125 -46.03 1.15 3.64
C GLN A 1125 -44.99 1.64 2.61
N ASP A 1126 -44.38 2.79 2.85
CA ASP A 1126 -43.33 3.34 1.99
C ASP A 1126 -42.09 2.43 1.94
N LEU A 1127 -41.68 1.89 3.09
CA LEU A 1127 -40.60 0.90 3.20
C LEU A 1127 -40.85 -0.31 2.29
N LEU A 1128 -42.10 -0.76 2.21
CA LEU A 1128 -42.55 -1.94 1.46
C LEU A 1128 -43.00 -1.63 0.03
N SER A 1129 -42.88 -0.39 -0.44
CA SER A 1129 -43.31 0.02 -1.79
C SER A 1129 -42.50 -0.58 -2.94
N GLY A 1130 -41.35 -1.20 -2.63
CA GLY A 1130 -40.42 -1.78 -3.60
C GLY A 1130 -39.49 -0.77 -4.28
N GLN A 1131 -39.71 0.54 -4.11
CA GLN A 1131 -38.92 1.59 -4.76
C GLN A 1131 -37.44 1.61 -4.31
N TYR A 1132 -37.14 1.07 -3.13
CA TYR A 1132 -35.79 1.03 -2.56
C TYR A 1132 -35.03 -0.26 -2.88
N SER A 1133 -35.73 -1.33 -3.28
CA SER A 1133 -35.15 -2.69 -3.37
C SER A 1133 -33.98 -2.78 -4.33
N ARG A 1134 -34.08 -2.14 -5.51
CA ARG A 1134 -32.99 -2.11 -6.49
C ARG A 1134 -31.72 -1.47 -5.93
N ARG A 1135 -31.84 -0.30 -5.29
CA ARG A 1135 -30.68 0.40 -4.71
C ARG A 1135 -30.10 -0.35 -3.51
N CYS A 1136 -30.95 -1.00 -2.72
CA CYS A 1136 -30.50 -1.83 -1.60
C CYS A 1136 -29.73 -3.06 -2.09
N ALA A 1137 -30.17 -3.72 -3.16
CA ALA A 1137 -29.45 -4.82 -3.80
C ALA A 1137 -28.09 -4.36 -4.35
N GLU A 1138 -28.07 -3.26 -5.12
CA GLU A 1138 -26.83 -2.67 -5.66
C GLU A 1138 -25.86 -2.27 -4.54
N MET A 1139 -26.35 -1.68 -3.44
CA MET A 1139 -25.53 -1.34 -2.28
C MET A 1139 -25.01 -2.59 -1.54
N SER A 1140 -25.84 -3.63 -1.39
CA SER A 1140 -25.43 -4.91 -0.78
C SER A 1140 -24.31 -5.58 -1.56
N GLU A 1141 -24.37 -5.58 -2.90
CA GLU A 1141 -23.30 -6.11 -3.74
C GLU A 1141 -21.98 -5.36 -3.50
N ARG A 1142 -22.03 -4.02 -3.45
CA ARG A 1142 -20.85 -3.19 -3.16
C ARG A 1142 -20.30 -3.45 -1.75
N VAL A 1143 -21.16 -3.50 -0.74
CA VAL A 1143 -20.76 -3.74 0.67
C VAL A 1143 -20.27 -5.18 0.89
N ARG A 1144 -20.77 -6.17 0.14
CA ARG A 1144 -20.26 -7.55 0.19
C ARG A 1144 -18.95 -7.73 -0.56
N ALA A 1145 -18.68 -6.88 -1.56
CA ALA A 1145 -17.41 -6.83 -2.26
C ALA A 1145 -16.30 -6.13 -1.45
N GLU A 1146 -16.65 -5.34 -0.43
CA GLU A 1146 -15.68 -4.74 0.50
C GLU A 1146 -14.97 -5.81 1.34
N THR A 1147 -13.68 -5.63 1.55
CA THR A 1147 -12.89 -6.43 2.49
C THR A 1147 -13.51 -6.34 3.88
N ASP A 1148 -13.53 -7.47 4.61
CA ASP A 1148 -14.00 -7.47 5.99
C ASP A 1148 -13.20 -6.47 6.84
N GLY A 1149 -13.89 -5.52 7.47
CA GLY A 1149 -13.25 -4.48 8.29
C GLY A 1149 -12.40 -5.05 9.43
N ALA A 1150 -12.67 -6.28 9.88
CA ALA A 1150 -11.84 -6.96 10.88
C ALA A 1150 -10.47 -7.38 10.31
N ASN A 1151 -10.39 -7.74 9.02
CA ASN A 1151 -9.12 -8.02 8.36
C ASN A 1151 -8.31 -6.72 8.23
N VAL A 1152 -8.93 -5.66 7.71
CA VAL A 1152 -8.26 -4.35 7.56
C VAL A 1152 -7.76 -3.83 8.92
N ALA A 1153 -8.57 -3.98 9.97
CA ALA A 1153 -8.15 -3.62 11.32
C ALA A 1153 -6.93 -4.44 11.80
N ALA A 1154 -6.95 -5.76 11.60
CA ALA A 1154 -5.83 -6.62 11.95
C ALA A 1154 -4.55 -6.26 11.18
N ASP A 1155 -4.66 -5.99 9.88
CA ASP A 1155 -3.52 -5.62 9.04
C ASP A 1155 -2.90 -4.28 9.48
N VAL A 1156 -3.75 -3.28 9.81
CA VAL A 1156 -3.28 -2.00 10.37
C VAL A 1156 -2.61 -2.21 11.72
N ILE A 1157 -3.20 -3.02 12.60
CA ILE A 1157 -2.63 -3.33 13.92
C ILE A 1157 -1.24 -3.99 13.77
N GLU A 1158 -1.10 -4.95 12.85
CA GLU A 1158 0.17 -5.62 12.59
C GLU A 1158 1.21 -4.70 11.97
N ARG A 1159 0.79 -3.81 11.06
CA ARG A 1159 1.67 -2.80 10.49
C ARG A 1159 2.22 -1.86 11.56
N GLU A 1160 1.37 -1.36 12.46
CA GLU A 1160 1.80 -0.46 13.54
C GLU A 1160 2.68 -1.17 14.56
N LEU A 1161 2.36 -2.42 14.89
CA LEU A 1161 3.18 -3.26 15.74
C LEU A 1161 4.56 -3.50 15.10
N GLY A 1162 4.60 -3.87 13.82
CA GLY A 1162 5.83 -4.06 13.06
C GLY A 1162 6.68 -2.80 12.98
N SER A 1163 6.06 -1.63 12.74
CA SER A 1163 6.75 -0.33 12.73
C SER A 1163 7.31 0.05 14.11
N ALA A 1164 6.58 -0.21 15.18
CA ALA A 1164 7.04 0.03 16.55
C ALA A 1164 8.21 -0.91 16.91
N LEU A 1165 8.13 -2.17 16.52
CA LEU A 1165 9.18 -3.18 16.76
C LEU A 1165 10.44 -2.88 15.95
N ALA A 1166 10.30 -2.42 14.71
CA ALA A 1166 11.42 -2.00 13.88
C ALA A 1166 12.21 -0.85 14.54
N ARG A 1167 11.50 0.10 15.19
CA ARG A 1167 12.11 1.23 15.92
C ARG A 1167 12.78 0.81 17.22
N SER A 1168 12.19 -0.12 17.99
CA SER A 1168 12.83 -0.63 19.21
C SER A 1168 14.10 -1.45 18.94
N GLY A 1169 14.24 -1.98 17.72
CA GLY A 1169 15.36 -2.81 17.33
C GLY A 1169 15.32 -4.21 17.95
N HIS A 1170 16.36 -4.98 17.64
CA HIS A 1170 16.56 -6.34 18.17
C HIS A 1170 17.65 -6.32 19.23
N CYS A 1171 17.64 -7.35 20.07
CA CYS A 1171 18.67 -7.50 21.10
C CYS A 1171 20.06 -7.58 20.48
N ALA A 1172 20.99 -6.77 20.99
CA ALA A 1172 22.38 -6.72 20.55
C ALA A 1172 23.13 -8.05 20.75
N VAL A 1173 22.65 -8.87 21.70
CA VAL A 1173 23.26 -10.14 22.12
C VAL A 1173 22.52 -11.35 21.51
N VAL A 1174 21.20 -11.24 21.34
CA VAL A 1174 20.31 -12.28 20.75
C VAL A 1174 19.47 -11.67 19.62
N PRO A 1175 20.03 -11.52 18.40
CA PRO A 1175 19.37 -10.79 17.32
C PRO A 1175 18.00 -11.35 16.91
N ALA A 1176 17.72 -12.62 17.19
CA ALA A 1176 16.43 -13.25 16.91
C ALA A 1176 15.27 -12.76 17.80
N LEU A 1177 15.56 -12.04 18.90
CA LEU A 1177 14.55 -11.57 19.86
C LEU A 1177 14.43 -10.04 19.87
N PRO A 1178 13.21 -9.49 20.00
CA PRO A 1178 12.99 -8.05 20.07
C PRO A 1178 13.59 -7.46 21.35
N ALA A 1179 14.13 -6.26 21.24
CA ALA A 1179 14.66 -5.57 22.41
C ALA A 1179 13.53 -4.98 23.28
N GLN A 1180 13.71 -5.07 24.59
CA GLN A 1180 12.80 -4.57 25.62
C GLN A 1180 13.49 -3.55 26.54
N TRP A 1181 14.80 -3.71 26.73
CA TRP A 1181 15.63 -2.93 27.64
C TRP A 1181 16.77 -2.25 26.88
N GLN A 1182 17.19 -1.07 27.32
CA GLN A 1182 18.36 -0.37 26.83
C GLN A 1182 19.31 -0.15 27.99
N HIS A 1183 20.58 -0.51 27.81
CA HIS A 1183 21.60 -0.22 28.79
C HIS A 1183 21.91 1.28 28.81
N ALA A 1184 21.73 1.93 29.96
CA ALA A 1184 21.78 3.38 30.08
C ALA A 1184 23.14 3.97 29.66
N GLU A 1185 24.24 3.28 29.97
CA GLU A 1185 25.59 3.80 29.73
C GLU A 1185 26.05 3.60 28.27
N SER A 1186 25.87 2.39 27.72
CA SER A 1186 26.34 2.03 26.37
C SER A 1186 25.31 2.28 25.27
N GLY A 1187 24.04 2.47 25.63
CA GLY A 1187 22.92 2.62 24.69
C GLY A 1187 22.53 1.32 23.98
N LEU A 1188 23.11 0.17 24.33
CA LEU A 1188 22.83 -1.12 23.70
C LEU A 1188 21.43 -1.65 24.07
N ALA A 1189 20.70 -2.14 23.06
CA ALA A 1189 19.38 -2.73 23.20
C ALA A 1189 19.46 -4.23 23.57
N LEU A 1190 18.67 -4.69 24.54
CA LEU A 1190 18.65 -6.05 25.09
C LEU A 1190 17.21 -6.59 25.12
N CYS A 1191 17.02 -7.87 24.79
CA CYS A 1191 15.75 -8.58 25.01
C CYS A 1191 15.59 -8.97 26.49
N GLY A 1192 14.39 -9.33 26.91
CA GLY A 1192 14.11 -9.76 28.29
C GLY A 1192 15.00 -10.93 28.75
N VAL A 1193 15.25 -11.92 27.87
CA VAL A 1193 16.14 -13.05 28.17
C VAL A 1193 17.57 -12.59 28.44
N ALA A 1194 18.13 -11.74 27.58
CA ALA A 1194 19.50 -11.26 27.73
C ALA A 1194 19.65 -10.36 28.95
N ALA A 1195 18.70 -9.44 29.17
CA ALA A 1195 18.67 -8.58 30.34
C ALA A 1195 18.62 -9.38 31.63
N ALA A 1196 17.65 -10.30 31.76
CA ALA A 1196 17.52 -11.15 32.95
C ALA A 1196 18.76 -12.03 33.17
N SER A 1197 19.35 -12.61 32.11
CA SER A 1197 20.55 -13.44 32.24
C SER A 1197 21.76 -12.64 32.72
N LEU A 1198 21.98 -11.44 32.18
CA LEU A 1198 23.06 -10.55 32.60
C LEU A 1198 22.87 -10.05 34.04
N VAL A 1199 21.62 -9.83 34.46
CA VAL A 1199 21.32 -9.47 35.85
C VAL A 1199 21.53 -10.64 36.80
N THR A 1200 21.03 -11.84 36.48
CA THR A 1200 21.24 -13.03 37.32
C THR A 1200 22.69 -13.48 37.42
N SER A 1201 23.53 -13.16 36.43
CA SER A 1201 24.97 -13.43 36.46
C SER A 1201 25.77 -12.34 37.19
N GLY A 1202 25.13 -11.27 37.65
CA GLY A 1202 25.78 -10.15 38.35
C GLY A 1202 26.59 -9.23 37.44
N MET A 1203 26.38 -9.27 36.12
CA MET A 1203 27.06 -8.39 35.16
C MET A 1203 26.38 -7.03 34.99
N LEU A 1204 25.09 -6.95 35.30
CA LEU A 1204 24.26 -5.73 35.27
C LEU A 1204 23.32 -5.72 36.47
N ASP A 1205 22.85 -4.54 36.87
CA ASP A 1205 21.67 -4.37 37.72
C ASP A 1205 20.45 -3.94 36.88
N TRP A 1206 19.24 -4.15 37.39
CA TRP A 1206 18.03 -3.62 36.74
C TRP A 1206 18.02 -2.10 36.71
N ASP A 1207 18.69 -1.43 37.64
CA ASP A 1207 18.86 0.03 37.66
C ASP A 1207 19.73 0.55 36.49
N ASP A 1208 20.57 -0.31 35.89
CA ASP A 1208 21.38 0.04 34.70
C ASP A 1208 20.59 -0.02 33.38
N LEU A 1209 19.33 -0.46 33.45
CA LEU A 1209 18.48 -0.76 32.30
C LEU A 1209 17.24 0.14 32.25
N ASP A 1210 17.07 0.86 31.14
CA ASP A 1210 15.86 1.61 30.82
C ASP A 1210 14.94 0.80 29.91
N ALA A 1211 13.62 0.92 30.07
CA ALA A 1211 12.67 0.35 29.12
C ALA A 1211 12.78 1.07 27.76
N ILE A 1212 12.89 0.31 26.66
CA ILE A 1212 13.01 0.88 25.32
C ILE A 1212 11.74 1.64 24.92
N THR A 1213 11.93 2.85 24.40
CA THR A 1213 10.87 3.66 23.80
C THR A 1213 10.53 3.15 22.41
N ARG A 1214 9.41 2.42 22.26
CA ARG A 1214 8.95 1.95 20.94
C ARG A 1214 8.30 3.06 20.12
N ILE A 1215 7.63 3.98 20.83
CA ILE A 1215 7.07 5.21 20.26
C ILE A 1215 7.39 6.39 21.16
N ASP A 1216 7.98 7.42 20.54
CA ASP A 1216 8.07 8.73 21.14
C ASP A 1216 6.80 9.54 20.83
N TRP A 1217 5.85 9.51 21.78
CA TRP A 1217 4.62 10.29 21.69
C TRP A 1217 4.86 11.81 21.76
N ILE A 1218 5.97 12.26 22.36
CA ILE A 1218 6.33 13.68 22.41
C ILE A 1218 6.77 14.16 21.03
N ALA A 1219 7.68 13.41 20.38
CA ALA A 1219 8.10 13.70 19.01
C ALA A 1219 6.92 13.63 18.02
N ARG A 1220 5.99 12.69 18.22
CA ARG A 1220 4.79 12.55 17.38
C ARG A 1220 3.84 13.76 17.48
N ARG A 1221 3.79 14.45 18.62
CA ARG A 1221 3.03 15.72 18.80
C ARG A 1221 3.65 16.92 18.09
N GLN A 1222 4.99 16.97 17.95
CA GLN A 1222 5.71 18.16 17.48
C GLN A 1222 5.77 18.35 15.95
N LYS A 1223 5.35 17.37 15.15
CA LYS A 1223 5.68 17.30 13.71
C LYS A 1223 4.94 18.24 12.75
N ASP A 1224 4.11 19.20 13.21
CA ASP A 1224 3.59 20.23 12.29
C ASP A 1224 3.39 21.61 12.94
N PRO A 1225 4.45 22.44 13.04
CA PRO A 1225 4.32 23.84 13.46
C PRO A 1225 3.66 24.75 12.41
N LYS A 1226 3.36 24.28 11.17
CA LYS A 1226 2.93 25.14 10.05
C LYS A 1226 1.44 25.09 9.72
N SER A 1227 0.64 24.26 10.40
CA SER A 1227 -0.80 24.23 10.13
C SER A 1227 -1.45 25.60 10.46
N ARG A 1228 -2.32 26.12 9.58
CA ARG A 1228 -3.17 27.30 9.89
C ARG A 1228 -3.98 27.11 11.18
N LEU A 1229 -4.21 25.85 11.58
CA LEU A 1229 -4.82 25.49 12.85
C LEU A 1229 -3.92 25.89 14.03
N HIS A 1230 -2.59 25.76 13.96
CA HIS A 1230 -1.68 26.25 15.00
C HIS A 1230 -1.81 27.76 15.20
N ALA A 1231 -2.03 28.55 14.15
CA ALA A 1231 -2.26 30.00 14.28
C ALA A 1231 -3.65 30.31 14.89
N ILE A 1232 -4.70 29.62 14.43
CA ILE A 1232 -6.05 29.73 15.01
C ILE A 1232 -6.06 29.27 16.47
N CYS A 1233 -5.25 28.27 16.81
CA CYS A 1233 -5.14 27.72 18.15
C CYS A 1233 -4.15 28.47 19.00
N PHE A 1234 -3.19 29.19 18.43
CA PHE A 1234 -2.43 30.21 19.12
C PHE A 1234 -3.32 31.40 19.46
N VAL A 1235 -4.24 31.79 18.55
CA VAL A 1235 -5.29 32.78 18.82
C VAL A 1235 -6.31 32.24 19.83
N ALA A 1236 -6.70 30.97 19.76
CA ALA A 1236 -7.60 30.32 20.72
C ALA A 1236 -6.92 30.03 22.06
N ASP A 1237 -5.61 29.85 22.08
CA ASP A 1237 -4.77 29.77 23.27
C ASP A 1237 -4.61 31.17 23.85
N TRP A 1238 -4.48 32.22 23.04
CA TRP A 1238 -4.56 33.61 23.50
C TRP A 1238 -5.94 33.95 24.05
N LEU A 1239 -7.02 33.57 23.37
CA LEU A 1239 -8.41 33.76 23.80
C LEU A 1239 -8.74 32.87 25.00
N GLY A 1240 -8.15 31.68 25.09
CA GLY A 1240 -8.33 30.72 26.16
C GLY A 1240 -7.46 31.02 27.37
N HIS A 1241 -6.32 31.69 27.20
CA HIS A 1241 -5.58 32.35 28.27
C HIS A 1241 -6.32 33.63 28.68
N ALA A 1242 -6.93 34.39 27.78
CA ALA A 1242 -7.75 35.55 28.14
C ALA A 1242 -9.04 35.13 28.88
N PHE A 1243 -9.71 34.07 28.41
CA PHE A 1243 -10.91 33.50 29.01
C PHE A 1243 -10.59 32.69 30.25
N GLY A 1244 -9.48 31.96 30.25
CA GLY A 1244 -8.91 31.26 31.40
C GLY A 1244 -8.35 32.22 32.44
N MET A 1245 -7.89 33.41 32.07
CA MET A 1245 -7.52 34.50 32.97
C MET A 1245 -8.77 35.21 33.48
N LEU A 1246 -9.84 35.36 32.69
CA LEU A 1246 -11.15 35.81 33.17
C LEU A 1246 -11.78 34.80 34.15
N LEU A 1247 -11.69 33.50 33.85
CA LEU A 1247 -12.17 32.40 34.71
C LEU A 1247 -11.23 32.14 35.89
N ALA A 1248 -9.93 32.35 35.76
CA ALA A 1248 -8.98 32.30 36.85
C ALA A 1248 -9.09 33.55 37.71
N VAL A 1249 -9.42 34.73 37.17
CA VAL A 1249 -9.77 35.91 37.96
C VAL A 1249 -11.11 35.69 38.65
N ALA A 1250 -12.12 35.12 37.98
CA ALA A 1250 -13.38 34.73 38.60
C ALA A 1250 -13.19 33.62 39.64
N GLY A 1251 -12.34 32.64 39.34
CA GLY A 1251 -11.97 31.53 40.20
C GLY A 1251 -11.07 31.94 41.36
N TRP A 1252 -10.21 32.95 41.18
CA TRP A 1252 -9.33 33.55 42.19
C TRP A 1252 -10.13 34.49 43.10
N LEU A 1253 -11.10 35.22 42.55
CA LEU A 1253 -12.13 35.93 43.33
C LEU A 1253 -12.99 34.96 44.15
N LEU A 1254 -13.22 33.74 43.67
CA LEU A 1254 -13.94 32.67 44.38
C LEU A 1254 -13.04 31.83 45.32
N GLN A 1255 -11.72 31.79 45.09
CA GLN A 1255 -10.74 30.99 45.83
C GLN A 1255 -9.89 31.80 46.82
N LEU A 1256 -10.39 32.95 47.27
CA LEU A 1256 -9.94 33.58 48.53
C LEU A 1256 -10.11 32.68 49.77
N VAL A 1257 -10.58 31.44 49.59
CA VAL A 1257 -10.65 30.37 50.60
C VAL A 1257 -9.97 29.12 50.04
N GLY A 1258 -8.70 28.89 50.39
CA GLY A 1258 -8.08 27.57 50.28
C GLY A 1258 -6.72 27.51 49.60
N ASP A 1259 -5.69 27.33 50.43
CA ASP A 1259 -4.28 27.00 50.16
C ASP A 1259 -3.94 26.38 48.79
N VAL A 1260 -3.04 27.06 48.06
CA VAL A 1260 -2.23 26.47 46.99
C VAL A 1260 -0.78 26.36 47.47
N ARG A 1261 -0.39 25.17 47.95
CA ARG A 1261 1.00 24.83 48.26
C ARG A 1261 1.64 24.03 47.12
N SER A 1262 2.71 24.63 46.58
CA SER A 1262 3.94 24.03 46.02
C SER A 1262 3.87 22.87 45.02
N VAL A 1263 4.24 23.18 43.77
CA VAL A 1263 4.70 22.23 42.74
C VAL A 1263 6.17 21.90 43.02
N GLY A 1264 6.43 20.82 43.76
CA GLY A 1264 7.77 20.28 43.96
C GLY A 1264 8.23 19.47 42.75
N ARG A 1265 9.47 19.71 42.28
CA ARG A 1265 10.18 18.84 41.34
C ARG A 1265 10.41 17.47 42.00
N VAL A 1266 9.71 16.45 41.55
CA VAL A 1266 9.93 15.05 41.99
C VAL A 1266 11.01 14.43 41.11
N LYS A 1267 12.13 14.01 41.71
CA LYS A 1267 13.08 13.08 41.09
C LYS A 1267 12.44 11.66 41.08
N PRO A 1268 12.56 10.89 39.99
CA PRO A 1268 11.99 9.55 39.94
C PRO A 1268 12.74 8.63 40.90
N HIS A 1269 12.06 8.08 41.91
CA HIS A 1269 12.51 6.84 42.53
C HIS A 1269 12.03 5.69 41.63
N HIS A 1270 12.98 4.95 41.08
CA HIS A 1270 12.79 3.99 39.99
C HIS A 1270 12.01 2.70 40.37
N ASN A 1271 11.84 2.41 41.67
CA ASN A 1271 11.25 1.15 42.17
C ASN A 1271 9.73 1.16 42.44
N THR A 1272 8.99 2.21 42.04
CA THR A 1272 7.53 2.28 42.24
C THR A 1272 6.71 2.24 40.95
N ASP A 1273 7.34 2.07 39.78
CA ASP A 1273 6.63 1.99 38.50
C ASP A 1273 6.07 0.57 38.27
N PRO A 1274 4.74 0.37 38.29
CA PRO A 1274 4.15 -0.94 38.13
C PRO A 1274 4.38 -1.56 36.74
N ILE A 1275 4.60 -0.74 35.70
CA ILE A 1275 4.88 -1.24 34.34
C ILE A 1275 6.29 -1.81 34.28
N ARG A 1276 7.27 -1.11 34.85
CA ARG A 1276 8.65 -1.59 34.93
C ARG A 1276 8.73 -2.90 35.69
N LEU A 1277 8.04 -3.02 36.82
CA LEU A 1277 7.96 -4.26 37.59
C LEU A 1277 7.38 -5.42 36.75
N ALA A 1278 6.27 -5.19 36.03
CA ALA A 1278 5.69 -6.21 35.15
C ALA A 1278 6.65 -6.61 34.00
N MET A 1279 7.43 -5.67 33.45
CA MET A 1279 8.46 -5.98 32.45
C MET A 1279 9.62 -6.80 33.03
N MET A 1280 10.03 -6.54 34.28
CA MET A 1280 11.06 -7.32 34.98
C MET A 1280 10.57 -8.75 35.21
N GLU A 1281 9.35 -8.92 35.70
CA GLU A 1281 8.72 -10.24 35.87
C GLU A 1281 8.60 -11.00 34.55
N ARG A 1282 8.18 -10.32 33.46
CA ARG A 1282 8.12 -10.89 32.10
C ARG A 1282 9.51 -11.34 31.62
N SER A 1283 10.55 -10.55 31.89
CA SER A 1283 11.93 -10.88 31.49
C SER A 1283 12.48 -12.09 32.24
N MET A 1284 12.21 -12.20 33.55
CA MET A 1284 12.57 -13.36 34.36
C MET A 1284 11.84 -14.63 33.91
N PHE A 1285 10.56 -14.51 33.57
CA PHE A 1285 9.79 -15.61 32.97
C PHE A 1285 10.40 -16.06 31.64
N ASP A 1286 10.70 -15.12 30.73
CA ASP A 1286 11.26 -15.39 29.42
C ASP A 1286 12.61 -16.14 29.51
N LEU A 1287 13.47 -15.76 30.46
CA LEU A 1287 14.74 -16.46 30.72
C LEU A 1287 14.50 -17.90 31.17
N ASN A 1288 13.61 -18.12 32.13
CA ASN A 1288 13.31 -19.46 32.64
C ASN A 1288 12.70 -20.35 31.56
N PHE A 1289 11.81 -19.81 30.71
CA PHE A 1289 11.24 -20.51 29.57
C PHE A 1289 12.30 -20.88 28.52
N ALA A 1290 13.22 -19.97 28.20
CA ALA A 1290 14.34 -20.26 27.30
C ALA A 1290 15.25 -21.36 27.85
N LYS A 1291 15.56 -21.34 29.16
CA LYS A 1291 16.34 -22.38 29.83
C LYS A 1291 15.66 -23.76 29.79
N GLN A 1292 14.34 -23.81 29.98
CA GLN A 1292 13.57 -25.05 29.87
C GLN A 1292 13.62 -25.63 28.46
N GLY A 1293 13.35 -24.82 27.43
CA GLY A 1293 13.38 -25.29 26.04
C GLY A 1293 14.77 -25.70 25.54
N LEU A 1294 15.84 -25.15 26.12
CA LEU A 1294 17.22 -25.59 25.86
C LEU A 1294 17.54 -26.92 26.56
N ALA A 1295 17.06 -27.12 27.79
CA ALA A 1295 17.22 -28.37 28.52
C ALA A 1295 16.48 -29.54 27.84
N GLU A 1296 15.29 -29.29 27.29
CA GLU A 1296 14.55 -30.25 26.47
C GLU A 1296 15.28 -30.63 25.17
N ALA A 1297 16.12 -29.74 24.64
CA ALA A 1297 16.95 -29.97 23.45
C ALA A 1297 18.34 -30.56 23.79
N GLU A 1298 18.55 -31.05 25.02
CA GLU A 1298 19.83 -31.60 25.53
C GLU A 1298 21.05 -30.64 25.49
N LEU A 1299 20.81 -29.32 25.35
CA LEU A 1299 21.87 -28.31 25.39
C LEU A 1299 22.12 -27.86 26.84
N LYS A 1300 23.39 -27.89 27.31
CA LYS A 1300 23.75 -27.48 28.68
C LYS A 1300 23.43 -26.00 28.91
N GLY A 1301 22.46 -25.70 29.79
CA GLY A 1301 22.03 -24.33 30.10
C GLY A 1301 23.15 -23.36 30.52
N GLY A 1302 24.23 -23.85 31.14
CA GLY A 1302 25.39 -23.02 31.50
C GLY A 1302 26.17 -22.49 30.28
N ALA A 1303 26.22 -23.24 29.18
CA ALA A 1303 26.89 -22.80 27.95
C ALA A 1303 26.15 -21.63 27.27
N PHE A 1304 24.82 -21.56 27.43
CA PHE A 1304 24.00 -20.49 26.91
C PHE A 1304 24.28 -19.15 27.61
N GLU A 1305 24.30 -19.13 28.94
CA GLU A 1305 24.58 -17.89 29.69
C GLU A 1305 26.01 -17.39 29.46
N GLU A 1306 26.99 -18.30 29.39
CA GLU A 1306 28.38 -17.94 29.11
C GLU A 1306 28.56 -17.39 27.68
N LEU A 1307 27.79 -17.87 26.71
CA LEU A 1307 27.77 -17.30 25.36
C LEU A 1307 27.15 -15.89 25.35
N LEU A 1308 26.03 -15.69 26.05
CA LEU A 1308 25.40 -14.36 26.18
C LEU A 1308 26.37 -13.36 26.81
N ALA A 1309 27.07 -13.76 27.87
CA ALA A 1309 28.09 -12.95 28.54
C ALA A 1309 29.27 -12.59 27.62
N ARG A 1310 29.71 -13.52 26.76
CA ARG A 1310 30.77 -13.26 25.76
C ARG A 1310 30.32 -12.26 24.70
N ARG A 1311 29.12 -12.45 24.13
CA ARG A 1311 28.55 -11.51 23.14
C ARG A 1311 28.26 -10.14 23.73
N TRP A 1312 27.83 -10.08 24.99
CA TRP A 1312 27.66 -8.82 25.71
C TRP A 1312 28.97 -8.05 25.80
N ARG A 1313 30.06 -8.69 26.27
CA ARG A 1313 31.38 -8.07 26.35
C ARG A 1313 31.87 -7.56 24.99
N ALA A 1314 31.70 -8.36 23.93
CA ALA A 1314 32.05 -7.94 22.57
C ALA A 1314 31.21 -6.75 22.08
N ALA A 1315 29.89 -6.75 22.34
CA ALA A 1315 28.99 -5.67 21.95
C ALA A 1315 29.30 -4.36 22.69
N VAL A 1316 29.63 -4.44 23.98
CA VAL A 1316 30.03 -3.29 24.80
C VAL A 1316 31.34 -2.70 24.30
N ALA A 1317 32.36 -3.52 24.05
CA ALA A 1317 33.64 -3.07 23.49
C ALA A 1317 33.43 -2.29 22.17
N ALA A 1318 32.67 -2.87 21.24
CA ALA A 1318 32.37 -2.24 19.94
C ALA A 1318 31.48 -0.98 20.05
N ALA A 1319 30.71 -0.82 21.13
CA ALA A 1319 29.93 0.39 21.38
C ALA A 1319 30.81 1.51 21.95
N PHE A 1320 31.74 1.16 22.85
CA PHE A 1320 32.73 2.11 23.38
C PHE A 1320 33.69 2.60 22.31
N GLU A 1321 34.20 1.72 21.43
CA GLU A 1321 35.05 2.10 20.29
C GLU A 1321 34.35 3.13 19.39
N ARG A 1322 33.10 2.86 18.98
CA ARG A 1322 32.31 3.81 18.18
C ARG A 1322 32.05 5.13 18.88
N ARG A 1323 31.88 5.11 20.20
CA ARG A 1323 31.72 6.34 20.99
C ARG A 1323 33.01 7.14 21.01
N MET A 1324 34.16 6.48 21.17
CA MET A 1324 35.48 7.10 21.10
C MET A 1324 35.80 7.68 19.71
N GLU A 1325 35.42 6.99 18.63
CA GLU A 1325 35.56 7.54 17.27
C GLU A 1325 34.69 8.79 17.07
N ARG A 1326 33.45 8.78 17.56
CA ARG A 1326 32.55 9.95 17.50
C ARG A 1326 33.06 11.11 18.35
N THR A 1327 33.56 10.86 19.57
CA THR A 1327 34.13 11.94 20.40
C THR A 1327 35.49 12.40 19.89
N GLY A 1328 36.30 11.51 19.30
CA GLY A 1328 37.54 11.87 18.62
C GLY A 1328 37.28 12.79 17.42
N ASN A 1329 36.25 12.51 16.63
CA ASN A 1329 35.82 13.38 15.54
C ASN A 1329 35.17 14.69 16.01
N MET A 1330 34.52 14.72 17.18
CA MET A 1330 34.03 15.97 17.78
C MET A 1330 35.16 16.83 18.37
N LEU A 1331 36.16 16.22 19.01
CA LEU A 1331 37.35 16.92 19.54
C LEU A 1331 38.24 17.48 18.42
N LEU A 1332 38.19 16.89 17.22
CA LEU A 1332 38.85 17.41 16.02
C LEU A 1332 37.99 18.42 15.25
N GLY A 1333 36.71 18.60 15.62
CA GLY A 1333 35.75 19.45 14.93
C GLY A 1333 35.54 20.84 15.55
N GLU A 1334 35.93 21.05 16.81
CA GLU A 1334 35.91 22.38 17.43
C GLU A 1334 37.33 22.92 17.59
N GLY A 1335 37.70 23.85 16.71
CA GLY A 1335 38.93 24.60 16.82
C GLY A 1335 38.99 25.36 18.14
N CYS A 1336 39.86 24.92 19.05
CA CYS A 1336 40.38 25.77 20.12
C CYS A 1336 41.32 26.82 19.48
N GLN A 1337 40.73 27.92 19.01
CA GLN A 1337 41.32 29.25 19.16
C GLN A 1337 40.93 29.73 20.56
N GLY A 1338 41.89 29.78 21.48
CA GLY A 1338 41.70 30.21 22.86
C GLY A 1338 42.61 29.48 23.82
#